data_AF-A0A1H9TUK4-F1
#
_entry.id   AF-A0A1H9TUK4-F1
#
_cell.length_a   1.000
_cell.length_b   1.000
_cell.length_c   1.000
_cell.angle_alpha   90.00
_cell.angle_beta   90.00
_cell.angle_gamma   90.00
#
_symmetry.space_group_name_H-M   'P 1'
#
loop_
_entity.id
_entity.type
_entity.pdbx_description
1 polymer ?
#
loop_
_entity_poly.entity_id
_entity_poly.type
_entity_poly.pdbx_seq_one_letter_code
_entity_poly.pdbx_strand_id
1 'polypeptide(L)'
;MQTDKIFDLLIVVTPDDCKRMIPVYPRLLDNFDHGKVIFVGRPDIEQIVADSNLIAGKVSCKNEDDIILFDDVHQCIKKRLSSILNGQELPRRATGWYYQQFLKMQYAFECEDEYYMVWDGDTVPCHRISMFSPETDQPYLDLKYEYHPEYFDTMGKILPGFKKVIKGSFISEHMLYITEIMRELIQEIESNDAIPGTRFWEKIINAIEPDKIYDSAFSEFETYGTYIALKHPTAYKLREWHSFRLGAEFFDINTICTRDFEWLGRDFDAISFEKGQSVREDHRGLFDNPDYQQKLSAKKMLQLAQMEYTEGYKEIWDDSPEQTEVSNYTVGAFGNGSGSNNKTLIVIVSYNAINLMQNNIESIRNVLTPGTYQIVVVDNASTDGVDKWLQQQKDIIFVKNFENVGFGPACNQGVKASRGTEFEKADVFLLNNDTRLVFDALYYLKRALYSADDIGAVGSVSNYAGNKQQLDVEFDTVEEYIKFGETINVPMEDALLERVRLSGFSMLVRRNVWDEVGGFDEDFAPGYFEDDALSMEILKRGYRLKVVRNSFVYHAGSQSFIKTDYQTLLNNHHELFIQKYGFDILEYAYASGTAISQIPFSKESRFSVLQYGCGLGSDLKAIKSIFRNAETFGIEQNYKLNEIARKTEKVFGSIDELLEFFDEPSFNVFIIDKDKLAAMNESEQGVLSSLLVSDATVIIKNSEYEFFDYEKIKMIIWDMDETFWQGILSEGEVILPISNADLVRNITDHGVVNSISSKNDEIPVMDELERAGIADLFVFNNINWQDKGHQIAEKISTMGLRPENVLFIDDNPRNLEEAKYYADSLMTAMPDIIPYLTTFYARTIAGDKEHNRLEQYKLLEKKNEARSKSDSSEQFLKDSDIRVVINKDCLEHIDRIHELVMRSNQLNYTKNRDDKKILEKLLTNDWNDSAYIEAKDRFGNYGIIGFYCFDTRSRKMEHLLFSCRVLGMGIEQFIYNKLGCPEFEVKGDVAVELQKDASVDWITEDKEFERSERNASDNRVRILMKGPCDMDSIEPYLAGAAITSEFNFVNNEGFVTAGQNHSMHIWESANLEPAELQEIIDEVPFITADDFKTKLFENEYNVICYSLLPDCQAGLYKRKDKELYISFSSRNTPVTDPECKEGFINGSKPGHAFHFTEKIIDEFAENWEFVGVTPLELVFRNLDYIYDHVKGKPIIILLLGSEVDYEGDNEEFNGLSEYHRDFNPIIREFADDHDRMKVINLTDFVHSQEDYIDSVNHFSRNVYYNVAGEIVRYINENL
;
A
#
# COMPACT_ATOMS: atom_id res chain seq x y z
N MET A 1 -27.07 -31.15 -31.51
CA MET A 1 -26.48 -31.20 -32.85
C MET A 1 -25.48 -30.06 -32.88
N GLN A 2 -24.21 -30.35 -32.57
CA GLN A 2 -23.13 -29.36 -32.68
C GLN A 2 -22.80 -29.24 -34.17
N THR A 3 -23.03 -28.06 -34.73
CA THR A 3 -22.40 -27.66 -35.99
C THR A 3 -21.01 -27.17 -35.61
N ASP A 4 -19.97 -27.94 -35.93
CA ASP A 4 -18.59 -27.47 -35.81
C ASP A 4 -18.45 -26.18 -36.64
N LYS A 5 -18.23 -25.05 -35.97
CA LYS A 5 -18.04 -23.77 -36.64
C LYS A 5 -16.65 -23.75 -37.25
N ILE A 6 -16.61 -23.61 -38.57
CA ILE A 6 -15.39 -23.55 -39.37
C ILE A 6 -14.96 -22.08 -39.49
N PHE A 7 -13.66 -21.80 -39.35
CA PHE A 7 -13.09 -20.45 -39.46
C PHE A 7 -11.73 -20.50 -40.18
N ASP A 8 -11.38 -19.43 -40.90
CA ASP A 8 -10.06 -19.32 -41.54
C ASP A 8 -8.96 -19.14 -40.47
N LEU A 9 -7.84 -19.87 -40.61
CA LEU A 9 -6.66 -19.76 -39.76
C LEU A 9 -5.57 -18.98 -40.49
N LEU A 10 -5.27 -17.78 -39.99
CA LEU A 10 -4.28 -16.86 -40.51
C LEU A 10 -2.97 -16.97 -39.72
N ILE A 11 -1.86 -17.22 -40.42
CA ILE A 11 -0.51 -17.27 -39.84
C ILE A 11 0.35 -16.25 -40.56
N VAL A 12 0.67 -15.15 -39.88
CA VAL A 12 1.57 -14.12 -40.42
C VAL A 12 2.99 -14.49 -40.04
N VAL A 13 3.87 -14.72 -41.04
CA VAL A 13 5.18 -15.31 -40.77
C VAL A 13 6.26 -14.85 -41.76
N THR A 14 7.49 -14.73 -41.27
CA THR A 14 8.65 -14.44 -42.12
C THR A 14 9.17 -15.70 -42.83
N PRO A 15 9.86 -15.59 -43.98
CA PRO A 15 10.44 -16.75 -44.67
C PRO A 15 11.39 -17.59 -43.81
N ASP A 16 12.13 -16.98 -42.90
CA ASP A 16 13.07 -17.71 -42.04
C ASP A 16 12.34 -18.47 -40.93
N ASP A 17 11.34 -17.83 -40.30
CA ASP A 17 10.52 -18.48 -39.27
C ASP A 17 9.66 -19.60 -39.85
N CYS A 18 9.08 -19.39 -41.04
CA CYS A 18 8.32 -20.42 -41.74
C CYS A 18 9.18 -21.65 -42.03
N LYS A 19 10.43 -21.48 -42.51
CA LYS A 19 11.35 -22.60 -42.73
C LYS A 19 11.67 -23.34 -41.44
N ARG A 20 11.90 -22.60 -40.36
CA ARG A 20 12.28 -23.13 -39.04
C ARG A 20 11.16 -23.95 -38.41
N MET A 21 9.92 -23.50 -38.56
CA MET A 21 8.74 -24.07 -37.89
C MET A 21 8.05 -25.21 -38.66
N ILE A 22 8.44 -25.48 -39.92
CA ILE A 22 7.93 -26.61 -40.73
C ILE A 22 7.81 -27.95 -39.99
N PRO A 23 8.80 -28.39 -39.17
CA PRO A 23 8.73 -29.70 -38.50
C PRO A 23 7.52 -29.87 -37.57
N VAL A 24 7.03 -28.78 -36.96
CA VAL A 24 5.95 -28.80 -35.97
C VAL A 24 4.61 -28.27 -36.50
N TYR A 25 4.58 -27.59 -37.66
CA TYR A 25 3.32 -27.13 -38.26
C TYR A 25 2.26 -28.21 -38.51
N PRO A 26 2.56 -29.49 -38.82
CA PRO A 26 1.53 -30.53 -38.86
C PRO A 26 0.70 -30.61 -37.57
N ARG A 27 1.33 -30.36 -36.42
CA ARG A 27 0.63 -30.33 -35.14
C ARG A 27 -0.34 -29.16 -35.04
N LEU A 28 0.04 -27.97 -35.51
CA LEU A 28 -0.88 -26.83 -35.59
C LEU A 28 -2.12 -27.17 -36.43
N LEU A 29 -1.92 -27.79 -37.60
CA LEU A 29 -3.00 -28.14 -38.52
C LEU A 29 -3.95 -29.22 -37.97
N ASP A 30 -3.45 -30.15 -37.14
CA ASP A 30 -4.23 -31.30 -36.69
C ASP A 30 -5.02 -31.05 -35.38
N ASN A 31 -4.86 -29.89 -34.72
CA ASN A 31 -5.39 -29.63 -33.36
C ASN A 31 -6.55 -28.62 -33.27
N PHE A 32 -7.02 -28.09 -34.41
CA PHE A 32 -8.18 -27.20 -34.48
C PHE A 32 -9.12 -27.60 -35.60
N ASP A 33 -10.41 -27.34 -35.41
CA ASP A 33 -11.38 -27.42 -36.49
C ASP A 33 -11.37 -26.10 -37.26
N HIS A 34 -10.91 -26.11 -38.52
CA HIS A 34 -10.67 -24.91 -39.30
C HIS A 34 -11.19 -25.02 -40.74
N GLY A 35 -11.32 -23.87 -41.40
CA GLY A 35 -11.63 -23.72 -42.81
C GLY A 35 -10.34 -23.77 -43.62
N LYS A 36 -9.92 -22.64 -44.16
CA LYS A 36 -8.64 -22.53 -44.87
C LYS A 36 -7.54 -22.16 -43.89
N VAL A 37 -6.36 -22.73 -44.08
CA VAL A 37 -5.13 -22.25 -43.42
C VAL A 37 -4.35 -21.40 -44.40
N ILE A 38 -4.07 -20.16 -44.01
CA ILE A 38 -3.53 -19.12 -44.88
C ILE A 38 -2.26 -18.56 -44.24
N PHE A 39 -1.14 -18.81 -44.91
CA PHE A 39 0.15 -18.22 -44.55
C PHE A 39 0.29 -16.87 -45.26
N VAL A 40 0.43 -15.80 -44.48
CA VAL A 40 0.64 -14.44 -45.00
C VAL A 40 2.07 -14.04 -44.78
N GLY A 41 2.74 -13.60 -45.85
CA GLY A 41 4.09 -13.09 -45.79
C GLY A 41 4.63 -12.77 -47.17
N ARG A 42 5.95 -12.62 -47.26
CA ARG A 42 6.64 -12.38 -48.53
C ARG A 42 6.41 -13.52 -49.54
N PRO A 43 6.52 -13.25 -50.86
CA PRO A 43 6.33 -14.27 -51.90
C PRO A 43 7.18 -15.54 -51.73
N ASP A 44 8.33 -15.43 -51.06
CA ASP A 44 9.20 -16.57 -50.75
C ASP A 44 8.51 -17.68 -49.94
N ILE A 45 7.48 -17.34 -49.16
CA ILE A 45 6.71 -18.29 -48.34
C ILE A 45 6.06 -19.38 -49.20
N GLU A 46 5.52 -19.01 -50.37
CA GLU A 46 4.86 -19.96 -51.26
C GLU A 46 5.83 -21.07 -51.70
N GLN A 47 7.06 -20.70 -52.04
CA GLN A 47 8.10 -21.67 -52.41
C GLN A 47 8.50 -22.55 -51.22
N ILE A 48 8.64 -21.97 -50.02
CA ILE A 48 9.00 -22.72 -48.79
C ILE A 48 7.94 -23.77 -48.44
N VAL A 49 6.67 -23.41 -48.55
CA VAL A 49 5.55 -24.31 -48.30
C VAL A 49 5.48 -25.39 -49.38
N ALA A 50 5.66 -25.02 -50.66
CA ALA A 50 5.64 -25.97 -51.77
C ALA A 50 6.77 -27.01 -51.69
N ASP A 51 7.94 -26.63 -51.17
CA ASP A 51 9.08 -27.51 -50.98
C ASP A 51 8.93 -28.43 -49.75
N SER A 52 7.93 -28.19 -48.89
CA SER A 52 7.69 -28.97 -47.67
C SER A 52 6.79 -30.19 -47.89
N ASN A 53 7.32 -31.39 -47.69
CA ASN A 53 6.52 -32.62 -47.75
C ASN A 53 5.51 -32.78 -46.60
N LEU A 54 5.54 -31.91 -45.58
CA LEU A 54 4.71 -32.03 -44.38
C LEU A 54 3.40 -31.23 -44.45
N ILE A 55 3.43 -30.06 -45.09
CA ILE A 55 2.31 -29.11 -45.14
C ILE A 55 1.88 -28.73 -46.57
N ALA A 56 2.64 -29.13 -47.61
CA ALA A 56 2.26 -28.87 -48.99
C ALA A 56 0.86 -29.44 -49.31
N GLY A 57 0.02 -28.61 -49.93
CA GLY A 57 -1.35 -28.95 -50.29
C GLY A 57 -2.35 -28.97 -49.13
N LYS A 58 -1.93 -28.70 -47.89
CA LYS A 58 -2.82 -28.50 -46.73
C LYS A 58 -3.08 -27.03 -46.40
N VAL A 59 -2.24 -26.14 -46.90
CA VAL A 59 -2.29 -24.69 -46.61
C VAL A 59 -2.25 -23.90 -47.92
N SER A 60 -2.68 -22.64 -47.84
CA SER A 60 -2.58 -21.67 -48.92
C SER A 60 -1.67 -20.52 -48.51
N CYS A 61 -1.05 -19.84 -49.47
CA CYS A 61 -0.17 -18.69 -49.22
C CYS A 61 -0.78 -17.44 -49.84
N LYS A 62 -0.64 -16.31 -49.14
CA LYS A 62 -1.07 -14.99 -49.61
C LYS A 62 0.07 -14.00 -49.44
N ASN A 63 0.30 -13.19 -50.47
CA ASN A 63 1.31 -12.14 -50.42
C ASN A 63 0.85 -11.04 -49.45
N GLU A 64 1.72 -10.65 -48.52
CA GLU A 64 1.46 -9.57 -47.55
C GLU A 64 1.05 -8.26 -48.24
N ASP A 65 1.69 -7.92 -49.37
CA ASP A 65 1.42 -6.70 -50.15
C ASP A 65 0.04 -6.68 -50.83
N ASP A 66 -0.66 -7.82 -50.92
CA ASP A 66 -2.03 -7.87 -51.44
C ASP A 66 -3.06 -7.44 -50.39
N ILE A 67 -2.68 -7.37 -49.10
CA ILE A 67 -3.56 -6.96 -47.99
C ILE A 67 -3.30 -5.49 -47.62
N ILE A 68 -2.04 -5.16 -47.31
CA ILE A 68 -1.57 -3.79 -47.09
C ILE A 68 -0.21 -3.69 -47.77
N LEU A 69 0.08 -2.63 -48.51
CA LEU A 69 1.42 -2.44 -49.08
C LEU A 69 2.43 -2.12 -47.98
N PHE A 70 3.51 -2.90 -47.87
CA PHE A 70 4.57 -2.65 -46.87
C PHE A 70 5.13 -1.22 -46.97
N ASP A 71 5.35 -0.76 -48.21
CA ASP A 71 5.94 0.55 -48.47
C ASP A 71 5.07 1.70 -47.96
N ASP A 72 3.73 1.57 -47.97
CA ASP A 72 2.83 2.62 -47.48
C ASP A 72 2.98 2.81 -45.96
N VAL A 73 3.00 1.69 -45.22
CA VAL A 73 3.22 1.70 -43.77
C VAL A 73 4.64 2.18 -43.45
N HIS A 74 5.64 1.73 -44.21
CA HIS A 74 7.04 2.13 -44.04
C HIS A 74 7.24 3.64 -44.25
N GLN A 75 6.61 4.23 -45.27
CA GLN A 75 6.68 5.68 -45.48
C GLN A 75 5.95 6.46 -44.38
N CYS A 76 4.83 5.96 -43.86
CA CYS A 76 4.12 6.61 -42.76
C CYS A 76 4.97 6.66 -41.48
N ILE A 77 5.57 5.53 -41.09
CA ILE A 77 6.50 5.49 -39.94
C ILE A 77 7.71 6.38 -40.18
N LYS A 78 8.30 6.33 -41.38
CA LYS A 78 9.45 7.19 -41.75
C LYS A 78 9.10 8.68 -41.64
N LYS A 79 7.90 9.07 -42.05
CA LYS A 79 7.40 10.44 -41.91
C LYS A 79 7.21 10.81 -40.45
N ARG A 80 6.62 9.93 -39.64
CA ARG A 80 6.42 10.15 -38.19
C ARG A 80 7.74 10.31 -37.45
N LEU A 81 8.76 9.55 -37.82
CA LEU A 81 10.11 9.59 -37.24
C LEU A 81 11.04 10.63 -37.87
N SER A 82 10.55 11.48 -38.79
CA SER A 82 11.40 12.38 -39.58
C SER A 82 12.22 13.36 -38.73
N SER A 83 11.72 13.77 -37.56
CA SER A 83 12.45 14.61 -36.58
C SER A 83 13.58 13.88 -35.86
N ILE A 84 13.52 12.56 -35.74
CA ILE A 84 14.50 11.73 -35.02
C ILE A 84 15.54 11.13 -35.99
N LEU A 85 15.11 10.76 -37.20
CA LEU A 85 15.98 10.05 -38.15
C LEU A 85 17.15 10.90 -38.68
N ASN A 86 17.11 12.23 -38.58
CA ASN A 86 18.22 13.14 -38.99
C ASN A 86 18.83 12.81 -40.38
N GLY A 87 18.01 12.33 -41.32
CA GLY A 87 18.44 11.95 -42.67
C GLY A 87 18.90 10.50 -42.86
N GLN A 88 18.90 9.67 -41.81
CA GLN A 88 19.15 8.22 -41.89
C GLN A 88 17.93 7.46 -42.45
N GLU A 89 18.18 6.32 -43.11
CA GLU A 89 17.11 5.43 -43.58
C GLU A 89 16.48 4.66 -42.42
N LEU A 90 15.15 4.51 -42.44
CA LEU A 90 14.40 3.75 -41.45
C LEU A 90 14.70 2.24 -41.62
N PRO A 91 15.19 1.53 -40.59
CA PRO A 91 15.38 0.08 -40.68
C PRO A 91 14.06 -0.64 -40.92
N ARG A 92 14.03 -1.61 -41.86
CA ARG A 92 12.82 -2.41 -42.18
C ARG A 92 12.18 -3.05 -40.93
N ARG A 93 13.01 -3.46 -39.96
CA ARG A 93 12.57 -4.06 -38.68
C ARG A 93 11.66 -3.15 -37.85
N ALA A 94 11.86 -1.83 -37.91
CA ALA A 94 11.05 -0.87 -37.16
C ALA A 94 9.59 -0.82 -37.66
N THR A 95 9.41 -1.09 -38.96
CA THR A 95 8.08 -1.22 -39.58
C THR A 95 7.52 -2.63 -39.46
N GLY A 96 8.40 -3.63 -39.52
CA GLY A 96 8.00 -5.04 -39.63
C GLY A 96 7.12 -5.54 -38.48
N TRP A 97 7.26 -4.99 -37.28
CA TRP A 97 6.42 -5.38 -36.15
C TRP A 97 4.98 -4.85 -36.30
N TYR A 98 4.78 -3.54 -36.40
CA TYR A 98 3.45 -2.92 -36.59
C TYR A 98 2.75 -3.41 -37.85
N TYR A 99 3.51 -3.62 -38.92
CA TYR A 99 2.97 -4.11 -40.19
C TYR A 99 2.27 -5.47 -40.03
N GLN A 100 2.85 -6.39 -39.25
CA GLN A 100 2.21 -7.68 -38.98
C GLN A 100 0.87 -7.52 -38.25
N GLN A 101 0.81 -6.61 -37.27
CA GLN A 101 -0.44 -6.33 -36.54
C GLN A 101 -1.52 -5.75 -37.46
N PHE A 102 -1.14 -4.85 -38.37
CA PHE A 102 -2.09 -4.27 -39.33
C PHE A 102 -2.58 -5.29 -40.37
N LEU A 103 -1.74 -6.24 -40.81
CA LEU A 103 -2.18 -7.33 -41.69
C LEU A 103 -3.24 -8.21 -41.01
N LYS A 104 -3.04 -8.56 -39.73
CA LYS A 104 -3.99 -9.34 -38.92
C LYS A 104 -5.35 -8.67 -38.82
N MET A 105 -5.38 -7.35 -38.64
CA MET A 105 -6.61 -6.55 -38.57
C MET A 105 -7.29 -6.41 -39.95
N GLN A 106 -6.52 -6.04 -40.97
CA GLN A 106 -7.05 -5.77 -42.32
C GLN A 106 -7.61 -7.02 -43.01
N TYR A 107 -7.15 -8.22 -42.62
CA TYR A 107 -7.69 -9.48 -43.12
C TYR A 107 -9.21 -9.63 -42.87
N ALA A 108 -9.78 -8.93 -41.88
CA ALA A 108 -11.22 -8.90 -41.67
C ALA A 108 -12.01 -8.46 -42.92
N PHE A 109 -11.44 -7.66 -43.82
CA PHE A 109 -12.08 -7.25 -45.07
C PHE A 109 -11.94 -8.27 -46.21
N GLU A 110 -11.04 -9.24 -46.06
CA GLU A 110 -10.80 -10.34 -47.01
C GLU A 110 -11.53 -11.62 -46.60
N CYS A 111 -11.83 -11.78 -45.31
CA CYS A 111 -12.54 -12.94 -44.77
C CYS A 111 -14.04 -12.90 -45.15
N GLU A 112 -14.52 -14.00 -45.72
CA GLU A 112 -15.94 -14.21 -46.05
C GLU A 112 -16.72 -14.92 -44.93
N ASP A 113 -16.02 -15.52 -43.96
CA ASP A 113 -16.59 -16.25 -42.83
C ASP A 113 -16.90 -15.33 -41.63
N GLU A 114 -17.78 -15.81 -40.75
CA GLU A 114 -18.18 -15.09 -39.52
C GLU A 114 -16.99 -14.88 -38.58
N TYR A 115 -16.05 -15.83 -38.58
CA TYR A 115 -14.86 -15.80 -37.74
C TYR A 115 -13.60 -16.07 -38.56
N TYR A 116 -12.50 -15.44 -38.14
CA TYR A 116 -11.14 -15.85 -38.53
C TYR A 116 -10.24 -15.86 -37.31
N MET A 117 -9.32 -16.81 -37.26
CA MET A 117 -8.36 -16.96 -36.18
C MET A 117 -6.99 -16.48 -36.65
N VAL A 118 -6.34 -15.65 -35.85
CA VAL A 118 -4.92 -15.37 -36.02
C VAL A 118 -4.14 -16.25 -35.06
N TRP A 119 -3.05 -16.83 -35.53
CA TRP A 119 -2.16 -17.67 -34.74
C TRP A 119 -0.70 -17.31 -34.99
N ASP A 120 0.08 -17.19 -33.92
CA ASP A 120 1.49 -16.81 -34.00
C ASP A 120 2.33 -17.90 -34.66
N GLY A 121 3.16 -17.50 -35.62
CA GLY A 121 3.84 -18.43 -36.53
C GLY A 121 4.88 -19.33 -35.87
N ASP A 122 5.29 -19.06 -34.63
CA ASP A 122 6.30 -19.79 -33.87
C ASP A 122 5.74 -20.59 -32.68
N THR A 123 4.42 -20.65 -32.53
CA THR A 123 3.74 -21.41 -31.47
C THR A 123 2.95 -22.59 -32.03
N VAL A 124 2.89 -23.70 -31.30
CA VAL A 124 2.04 -24.86 -31.63
C VAL A 124 1.26 -25.37 -30.41
N PRO A 125 0.06 -25.94 -30.60
CA PRO A 125 -0.75 -26.46 -29.50
C PRO A 125 -0.18 -27.76 -28.90
N CYS A 126 -0.28 -27.89 -27.58
CA CYS A 126 0.14 -29.09 -26.84
C CYS A 126 -0.93 -30.18 -26.85
N HIS A 127 -2.20 -29.85 -27.06
CA HIS A 127 -3.29 -30.81 -27.26
C HIS A 127 -4.36 -30.23 -28.21
N ARG A 128 -5.44 -30.97 -28.48
CA ARG A 128 -6.56 -30.46 -29.28
C ARG A 128 -7.34 -29.43 -28.47
N ILE A 129 -7.65 -28.28 -29.07
CA ILE A 129 -8.25 -27.13 -28.37
C ILE A 129 -9.56 -26.75 -29.03
N SER A 130 -10.60 -26.53 -28.22
CA SER A 130 -11.87 -25.98 -28.69
C SER A 130 -11.84 -24.46 -28.59
N MET A 131 -12.16 -23.77 -29.69
CA MET A 131 -12.24 -22.31 -29.72
C MET A 131 -13.62 -21.77 -29.31
N PHE A 132 -14.59 -22.65 -29.08
CA PHE A 132 -15.95 -22.30 -28.68
C PHE A 132 -16.34 -23.03 -27.39
N SER A 133 -17.12 -22.34 -26.56
CA SER A 133 -17.63 -22.91 -25.32
C SER A 133 -18.69 -23.97 -25.60
N PRO A 134 -18.57 -25.20 -25.07
CA PRO A 134 -19.56 -26.26 -25.30
C PRO A 134 -20.92 -25.94 -24.63
N GLU A 135 -20.95 -25.02 -23.66
CA GLU A 135 -22.14 -24.63 -22.91
C GLU A 135 -22.92 -23.50 -23.59
N THR A 136 -22.21 -22.47 -24.08
CA THR A 136 -22.84 -21.23 -24.58
C THR A 136 -22.63 -21.00 -26.07
N ASP A 137 -21.83 -21.81 -26.74
CA ASP A 137 -21.45 -21.68 -28.16
C ASP A 137 -20.75 -20.34 -28.51
N GLN A 138 -20.33 -19.59 -27.48
CA GLN A 138 -19.56 -18.36 -27.61
C GLN A 138 -18.08 -18.66 -27.90
N PRO A 139 -17.40 -17.86 -28.72
CA PRO A 139 -15.95 -17.96 -28.90
C PRO A 139 -15.22 -17.61 -27.59
N TYR A 140 -14.06 -18.23 -27.39
CA TYR A 140 -13.17 -17.91 -26.27
C TYR A 140 -12.28 -16.70 -26.58
N LEU A 141 -12.00 -15.91 -25.54
CA LEU A 141 -10.99 -14.87 -25.55
C LEU A 141 -10.04 -15.12 -24.38
N ASP A 142 -8.77 -15.29 -24.70
CA ASP A 142 -7.75 -15.78 -23.77
C ASP A 142 -7.13 -14.66 -22.95
N LEU A 143 -6.80 -14.99 -21.70
CA LEU A 143 -6.20 -14.09 -20.72
C LEU A 143 -4.83 -14.60 -20.26
N LYS A 144 -3.86 -13.69 -20.18
CA LYS A 144 -2.52 -13.93 -19.63
C LYS A 144 -2.08 -12.84 -18.64
N TYR A 145 -0.94 -13.05 -18.00
CA TYR A 145 -0.35 -12.12 -17.03
C TYR A 145 0.71 -11.25 -17.73
N GLU A 146 0.30 -10.19 -18.43
CA GLU A 146 1.22 -9.22 -19.04
C GLU A 146 0.67 -7.78 -18.85
N TYR A 147 1.54 -6.79 -18.70
CA TYR A 147 1.12 -5.39 -18.68
C TYR A 147 2.16 -4.52 -19.37
N HIS A 148 1.77 -3.94 -20.50
CA HIS A 148 2.59 -3.00 -21.25
C HIS A 148 1.83 -1.66 -21.34
N PRO A 149 2.18 -0.65 -20.53
CA PRO A 149 1.40 0.58 -20.39
C PRO A 149 1.23 1.35 -21.71
N GLU A 150 2.25 1.32 -22.56
CA GLU A 150 2.27 1.99 -23.87
C GLU A 150 1.11 1.57 -24.79
N TYR A 151 0.63 0.33 -24.68
CA TYR A 151 -0.51 -0.14 -25.50
C TYR A 151 -1.78 0.62 -25.13
N PHE A 152 -1.98 0.88 -23.84
CA PHE A 152 -3.15 1.57 -23.32
C PHE A 152 -3.07 3.08 -23.59
N ASP A 153 -1.88 3.66 -23.56
CA ASP A 153 -1.67 5.07 -23.93
C ASP A 153 -2.01 5.31 -25.40
N THR A 154 -1.50 4.45 -26.30
CA THR A 154 -1.82 4.52 -27.72
C THR A 154 -3.31 4.26 -27.96
N MET A 155 -3.88 3.23 -27.30
CA MET A 155 -5.30 2.88 -27.41
C MET A 155 -6.21 4.03 -26.98
N GLY A 156 -5.93 4.67 -25.85
CA GLY A 156 -6.74 5.79 -25.34
C GLY A 156 -6.72 7.02 -26.25
N LYS A 157 -5.64 7.20 -27.03
CA LYS A 157 -5.57 8.24 -28.07
C LYS A 157 -6.43 7.88 -29.29
N ILE A 158 -6.30 6.65 -29.81
CA ILE A 158 -7.05 6.21 -31.00
C ILE A 158 -8.55 6.02 -30.73
N LEU A 159 -8.91 5.64 -29.50
CA LEU A 159 -10.28 5.43 -29.03
C LEU A 159 -10.47 6.19 -27.70
N PRO A 160 -10.86 7.48 -27.73
CA PRO A 160 -11.02 8.28 -26.53
C PRO A 160 -11.96 7.65 -25.50
N GLY A 161 -11.48 7.51 -24.26
CA GLY A 161 -12.20 6.87 -23.15
C GLY A 161 -11.89 5.38 -22.98
N PHE A 162 -11.04 4.79 -23.84
CA PHE A 162 -10.53 3.44 -23.66
C PHE A 162 -9.26 3.48 -22.79
N LYS A 163 -9.19 2.57 -21.82
CA LYS A 163 -7.99 2.32 -21.01
C LYS A 163 -7.95 0.84 -20.59
N LYS A 164 -6.95 0.42 -19.81
CA LYS A 164 -6.92 -0.94 -19.29
C LYS A 164 -8.17 -1.19 -18.44
N VAL A 165 -9.00 -2.12 -18.88
CA VAL A 165 -10.34 -2.40 -18.32
C VAL A 165 -10.47 -3.81 -17.76
N ILE A 166 -9.40 -4.61 -17.87
CA ILE A 166 -9.26 -5.96 -17.33
C ILE A 166 -7.83 -6.10 -16.74
N LYS A 167 -7.61 -6.90 -15.69
CA LYS A 167 -6.27 -7.10 -15.09
C LYS A 167 -5.36 -7.99 -15.92
N GLY A 168 -5.93 -9.02 -16.54
CA GLY A 168 -5.24 -9.86 -17.52
C GLY A 168 -4.88 -9.08 -18.78
N SER A 169 -3.95 -9.60 -19.55
CA SER A 169 -3.64 -9.16 -20.91
C SER A 169 -4.40 -10.04 -21.89
N PHE A 170 -4.89 -9.45 -22.96
CA PHE A 170 -5.44 -10.19 -24.09
C PHE A 170 -4.36 -10.65 -25.07
N ILE A 171 -3.09 -10.38 -24.76
CA ILE A 171 -1.94 -10.82 -25.54
C ILE A 171 -1.71 -12.30 -25.27
N SER A 172 -2.30 -13.11 -26.12
CA SER A 172 -2.07 -14.54 -26.26
C SER A 172 -1.34 -14.86 -27.56
N GLU A 173 -0.99 -16.12 -27.80
CA GLU A 173 -0.35 -16.57 -29.04
C GLU A 173 -1.35 -16.74 -30.19
N HIS A 174 -2.63 -16.48 -29.93
CA HIS A 174 -3.71 -16.56 -30.91
C HIS A 174 -4.94 -15.78 -30.47
N MET A 175 -5.79 -15.42 -31.43
CA MET A 175 -7.09 -14.82 -31.15
C MET A 175 -8.10 -15.18 -32.23
N LEU A 176 -9.31 -15.58 -31.83
CA LEU A 176 -10.44 -15.79 -32.73
C LEU A 176 -11.25 -14.50 -32.85
N TYR A 177 -11.24 -13.88 -34.01
CA TYR A 177 -11.96 -12.64 -34.29
C TYR A 177 -13.36 -12.90 -34.83
N ILE A 178 -14.32 -12.08 -34.39
CA ILE A 178 -15.61 -11.93 -35.08
C ILE A 178 -15.39 -10.89 -36.17
N THR A 179 -15.52 -11.31 -37.43
CA THR A 179 -15.14 -10.52 -38.60
C THR A 179 -15.82 -9.14 -38.61
N GLU A 180 -17.10 -9.07 -38.27
CA GLU A 180 -17.85 -7.80 -38.25
C GLU A 180 -17.39 -6.84 -37.13
N ILE A 181 -17.02 -7.35 -35.96
CA ILE A 181 -16.58 -6.48 -34.85
C ILE A 181 -15.19 -5.88 -35.16
N MET A 182 -14.30 -6.65 -35.81
CA MET A 182 -13.02 -6.09 -36.26
C MET A 182 -13.22 -4.99 -37.30
N ARG A 183 -14.18 -5.16 -38.23
CA ARG A 183 -14.54 -4.11 -39.20
C ARG A 183 -15.08 -2.86 -38.51
N GLU A 184 -15.91 -3.02 -37.47
CA GLU A 184 -16.42 -1.92 -36.65
C GLU A 184 -15.29 -1.17 -35.94
N LEU A 185 -14.38 -1.88 -35.26
CA LEU A 185 -13.21 -1.31 -34.59
C LEU A 185 -12.36 -0.49 -35.58
N ILE A 186 -12.04 -1.03 -36.75
CA ILE A 186 -11.26 -0.33 -37.78
C ILE A 186 -11.95 0.96 -38.23
N GLN A 187 -13.27 0.90 -38.50
CA GLN A 187 -14.04 2.07 -38.91
C GLN A 187 -14.07 3.15 -37.83
N GLU A 188 -14.12 2.77 -36.56
CA GLU A 188 -14.12 3.72 -35.45
C GLU A 188 -12.76 4.43 -35.30
N ILE A 189 -11.66 3.68 -35.40
CA ILE A 189 -10.30 4.26 -35.44
C ILE A 189 -10.19 5.26 -36.61
N GLU A 190 -10.71 4.89 -37.80
CA GLU A 190 -10.70 5.78 -38.97
C GLU A 190 -11.56 7.04 -38.78
N SER A 191 -12.63 6.96 -38.00
CA SER A 191 -13.53 8.08 -37.70
C SER A 191 -12.97 9.12 -36.71
N ASN A 192 -11.85 8.82 -36.05
CA ASN A 192 -11.24 9.74 -35.09
C ASN A 192 -10.55 10.91 -35.80
N ASP A 193 -11.27 12.03 -35.93
CA ASP A 193 -10.80 13.25 -36.59
C ASP A 193 -9.66 13.99 -35.84
N ALA A 194 -9.42 13.66 -34.57
CA ALA A 194 -8.36 14.30 -33.78
C ALA A 194 -6.95 13.86 -34.20
N ILE A 195 -6.83 12.69 -34.84
CA ILE A 195 -5.54 12.12 -35.26
C ILE A 195 -5.37 12.27 -36.78
N PRO A 196 -4.21 12.74 -37.28
CA PRO A 196 -3.95 12.81 -38.73
C PRO A 196 -3.99 11.42 -39.40
N GLY A 197 -4.52 11.36 -40.63
CA GLY A 197 -4.60 10.14 -41.43
C GLY A 197 -6.01 9.86 -41.95
N THR A 198 -6.13 8.92 -42.87
CA THR A 198 -7.40 8.42 -43.45
C THR A 198 -7.59 6.92 -43.27
N ARG A 199 -6.50 6.17 -43.08
CA ARG A 199 -6.52 4.74 -42.82
C ARG A 199 -6.24 4.44 -41.35
N PHE A 200 -6.80 3.35 -40.81
CA PHE A 200 -6.64 3.01 -39.40
C PHE A 200 -5.16 2.90 -38.97
N TRP A 201 -4.31 2.31 -39.81
CA TRP A 201 -2.87 2.18 -39.52
C TRP A 201 -2.14 3.53 -39.54
N GLU A 202 -2.54 4.50 -40.38
CA GLU A 202 -2.00 5.86 -40.33
C GLU A 202 -2.37 6.55 -39.00
N LYS A 203 -3.63 6.37 -38.56
CA LYS A 203 -4.12 6.91 -37.29
C LYS A 203 -3.35 6.31 -36.12
N ILE A 204 -3.17 4.99 -36.08
CA ILE A 204 -2.42 4.31 -35.03
C ILE A 204 -0.97 4.82 -34.99
N ILE A 205 -0.27 4.86 -36.11
CA ILE A 205 1.13 5.35 -36.17
C ILE A 205 1.23 6.81 -35.69
N ASN A 206 0.26 7.66 -36.05
CA ASN A 206 0.28 9.07 -35.66
C ASN A 206 -0.12 9.29 -34.19
N ALA A 207 -0.77 8.32 -33.55
CA ALA A 207 -1.08 8.35 -32.11
C ALA A 207 0.12 7.95 -31.23
N ILE A 208 1.04 7.15 -31.78
CA ILE A 208 2.26 6.72 -31.07
C ILE A 208 3.26 7.88 -31.02
N GLU A 209 3.88 8.10 -29.85
CA GLU A 209 4.94 9.10 -29.71
C GLU A 209 6.20 8.69 -30.50
N PRO A 210 6.91 9.62 -31.14
CA PRO A 210 8.00 9.25 -32.06
C PRO A 210 9.12 8.42 -31.42
N ASP A 211 9.49 8.69 -30.17
CA ASP A 211 10.46 7.94 -29.38
C ASP A 211 9.95 6.54 -29.01
N LYS A 212 8.64 6.38 -28.83
CA LYS A 212 7.97 5.13 -28.45
C LYS A 212 7.71 4.14 -29.59
N ILE A 213 8.02 4.50 -30.84
CA ILE A 213 7.83 3.59 -31.98
C ILE A 213 8.70 2.32 -31.85
N TYR A 214 9.87 2.39 -31.23
CA TYR A 214 10.72 1.21 -31.03
C TYR A 214 10.30 0.32 -29.85
N ASP A 215 9.39 0.81 -29.00
CA ASP A 215 8.90 0.14 -27.79
C ASP A 215 7.65 -0.71 -28.08
N SER A 216 7.36 -0.99 -29.36
CA SER A 216 6.22 -1.81 -29.79
C SER A 216 4.85 -1.31 -29.29
N ALA A 217 4.65 0.00 -29.11
CA ALA A 217 3.55 0.66 -28.39
C ALA A 217 2.08 0.43 -28.89
N PHE A 218 1.78 -0.60 -29.68
CA PHE A 218 0.40 -0.93 -30.11
C PHE A 218 0.19 -2.43 -30.32
N SER A 219 -0.73 -3.05 -29.58
CA SER A 219 -1.13 -4.45 -29.78
C SER A 219 -2.56 -4.55 -30.35
N GLU A 220 -2.73 -5.32 -31.42
CA GLU A 220 -4.03 -5.64 -32.02
C GLU A 220 -4.88 -6.54 -31.10
N PHE A 221 -4.24 -7.46 -30.38
CA PHE A 221 -4.90 -8.35 -29.43
C PHE A 221 -5.40 -7.55 -28.22
N GLU A 222 -4.56 -6.68 -27.66
CA GLU A 222 -4.95 -5.84 -26.52
C GLU A 222 -6.04 -4.84 -26.90
N THR A 223 -5.91 -4.22 -28.09
CA THR A 223 -6.89 -3.25 -28.58
C THR A 223 -8.24 -3.91 -28.87
N TYR A 224 -8.26 -5.04 -29.60
CA TYR A 224 -9.51 -5.73 -29.89
C TYR A 224 -10.14 -6.35 -28.64
N GLY A 225 -9.34 -6.99 -27.79
CA GLY A 225 -9.83 -7.56 -26.53
C GLY A 225 -10.45 -6.50 -25.62
N THR A 226 -9.79 -5.34 -25.48
CA THR A 226 -10.34 -4.20 -24.74
C THR A 226 -11.61 -3.65 -25.40
N TYR A 227 -11.64 -3.57 -26.73
CA TYR A 227 -12.83 -3.16 -27.47
C TYR A 227 -14.01 -4.10 -27.26
N ILE A 228 -13.78 -5.40 -27.23
CA ILE A 228 -14.79 -6.40 -26.88
C ILE A 228 -15.25 -6.22 -25.44
N ALA A 229 -14.32 -6.13 -24.48
CA ALA A 229 -14.66 -5.97 -23.07
C ALA A 229 -15.52 -4.74 -22.81
N LEU A 230 -15.30 -3.68 -23.59
CA LEU A 230 -16.04 -2.43 -23.49
C LEU A 230 -17.36 -2.42 -24.27
N LYS A 231 -17.36 -2.80 -25.54
CA LYS A 231 -18.53 -2.59 -26.42
C LYS A 231 -19.34 -3.85 -26.68
N HIS A 232 -18.74 -5.02 -26.52
CA HIS A 232 -19.36 -6.30 -26.81
C HIS A 232 -19.11 -7.32 -25.69
N PRO A 233 -19.41 -7.01 -24.41
CA PRO A 233 -19.03 -7.83 -23.24
C PRO A 233 -19.67 -9.23 -23.22
N THR A 234 -20.65 -9.49 -24.08
CA THR A 234 -21.37 -10.77 -24.21
C THR A 234 -21.00 -11.54 -25.47
N ALA A 235 -20.11 -11.02 -26.31
CA ALA A 235 -19.72 -11.69 -27.55
C ALA A 235 -18.77 -12.88 -27.30
N TYR A 236 -17.99 -12.83 -26.22
CA TYR A 236 -16.96 -13.83 -25.90
C TYR A 236 -17.12 -14.39 -24.49
N LYS A 237 -16.59 -15.60 -24.28
CA LYS A 237 -16.35 -16.17 -22.94
C LYS A 237 -14.85 -16.05 -22.65
N LEU A 238 -14.48 -15.55 -21.48
CA LEU A 238 -13.08 -15.46 -21.08
C LEU A 238 -12.54 -16.85 -20.70
N ARG A 239 -11.28 -17.14 -21.05
CA ARG A 239 -10.57 -18.38 -20.73
C ARG A 239 -9.14 -18.05 -20.29
N GLU A 240 -8.66 -18.72 -19.26
CA GLU A 240 -7.24 -18.67 -18.89
C GLU A 240 -6.42 -19.52 -19.85
N TRP A 241 -5.26 -19.02 -20.26
CA TRP A 241 -4.43 -19.67 -21.26
C TRP A 241 -3.01 -19.88 -20.76
N HIS A 242 -2.57 -21.14 -20.80
CA HIS A 242 -1.25 -21.53 -20.31
C HIS A 242 -0.33 -21.91 -21.49
N SER A 243 0.54 -20.99 -21.88
CA SER A 243 1.60 -21.28 -22.86
C SER A 243 2.89 -21.68 -22.17
N PHE A 244 3.79 -22.37 -22.88
CA PHE A 244 5.19 -22.50 -22.50
C PHE A 244 6.06 -21.73 -23.50
N ARG A 245 6.37 -20.46 -23.20
CA ARG A 245 7.10 -19.57 -24.14
C ARG A 245 8.58 -19.91 -24.36
N LEU A 246 9.22 -20.55 -23.37
CA LEU A 246 10.64 -20.94 -23.43
C LEU A 246 10.87 -22.30 -24.12
N GLY A 247 9.92 -22.78 -24.92
CA GLY A 247 9.94 -24.15 -25.46
C GLY A 247 11.23 -24.50 -26.20
N ALA A 248 11.80 -23.56 -26.96
CA ALA A 248 13.05 -23.77 -27.70
C ALA A 248 14.31 -23.81 -26.82
N GLU A 249 14.25 -23.38 -25.55
CA GLU A 249 15.35 -23.55 -24.59
C GLU A 249 15.46 -24.98 -24.04
N PHE A 250 14.37 -25.75 -24.13
CA PHE A 250 14.28 -27.09 -23.51
C PHE A 250 14.05 -28.21 -24.51
N PHE A 251 13.43 -27.93 -25.66
CA PHE A 251 13.15 -28.90 -26.72
C PHE A 251 13.78 -28.49 -28.04
N ASP A 252 14.44 -29.45 -28.70
CA ASP A 252 14.82 -29.29 -30.10
C ASP A 252 13.58 -29.55 -30.97
N ILE A 253 13.21 -28.54 -31.76
CA ILE A 253 12.06 -28.55 -32.67
C ILE A 253 12.06 -29.72 -33.66
N ASN A 254 13.24 -30.29 -33.94
CA ASN A 254 13.40 -31.41 -34.87
C ASN A 254 13.26 -32.78 -34.18
N THR A 255 13.32 -32.84 -32.85
CA THR A 255 13.31 -34.11 -32.10
C THR A 255 12.12 -34.26 -31.14
N ILE A 256 11.44 -33.17 -30.78
CA ILE A 256 10.22 -33.22 -29.96
C ILE A 256 9.18 -34.18 -30.56
N CYS A 257 8.63 -35.07 -29.74
CA CYS A 257 7.77 -36.16 -30.20
C CYS A 257 6.40 -36.16 -29.53
N THR A 258 5.50 -37.05 -29.98
CA THR A 258 4.13 -37.16 -29.45
C THR A 258 4.08 -37.35 -27.93
N ARG A 259 5.01 -38.14 -27.36
CA ARG A 259 5.12 -38.35 -25.91
C ARG A 259 5.30 -37.02 -25.17
N ASP A 260 6.17 -36.15 -25.68
CA ASP A 260 6.50 -34.88 -25.04
C ASP A 260 5.29 -33.95 -25.06
N PHE A 261 4.59 -33.89 -26.20
CA PHE A 261 3.36 -33.10 -26.30
C PHE A 261 2.22 -33.65 -25.42
N GLU A 262 2.05 -34.97 -25.32
CA GLU A 262 1.06 -35.58 -24.40
C GLU A 262 1.38 -35.29 -22.93
N TRP A 263 2.65 -35.18 -22.59
CA TRP A 263 3.11 -34.81 -21.24
C TRP A 263 2.92 -33.31 -20.98
N LEU A 264 3.34 -32.45 -21.91
CA LEU A 264 3.14 -30.99 -21.85
C LEU A 264 1.66 -30.62 -21.78
N GLY A 265 0.82 -31.29 -22.58
CA GLY A 265 -0.62 -31.04 -22.68
C GLY A 265 -1.44 -31.35 -21.43
N ARG A 266 -0.80 -31.76 -20.33
CA ARG A 266 -1.42 -31.88 -19.01
C ARG A 266 -1.40 -30.57 -18.22
N ASP A 267 -0.44 -29.71 -18.52
CA ASP A 267 -0.18 -28.47 -17.79
C ASP A 267 -0.22 -27.22 -18.69
N PHE A 268 -0.05 -27.38 -20.01
CA PHE A 268 0.05 -26.29 -20.98
C PHE A 268 -0.88 -26.53 -22.19
N ASP A 269 -1.49 -25.45 -22.67
CA ASP A 269 -2.30 -25.41 -23.89
C ASP A 269 -1.42 -25.33 -25.15
N ALA A 270 -0.30 -24.59 -25.09
CA ALA A 270 0.58 -24.37 -26.22
C ALA A 270 2.06 -24.23 -25.82
N ILE A 271 2.97 -24.39 -26.79
CA ILE A 271 4.42 -24.23 -26.63
C ILE A 271 4.98 -23.37 -27.77
N SER A 272 5.84 -22.40 -27.43
CA SER A 272 6.48 -21.50 -28.39
C SER A 272 7.94 -21.89 -28.63
N PHE A 273 8.38 -21.73 -29.88
CA PHE A 273 9.77 -21.87 -30.29
C PHE A 273 10.26 -20.51 -30.78
N GLU A 274 10.54 -19.59 -29.86
CA GLU A 274 10.87 -18.22 -30.23
C GLU A 274 12.24 -18.09 -30.90
N LYS A 275 12.40 -17.05 -31.71
CA LYS A 275 13.63 -16.78 -32.43
C LYS A 275 14.74 -16.31 -31.48
N GLY A 276 15.88 -16.99 -31.50
CA GLY A 276 17.03 -16.68 -30.64
C GLY A 276 17.16 -17.60 -29.42
N GLN A 277 16.12 -18.36 -29.11
CA GLN A 277 16.20 -19.46 -28.16
C GLN A 277 16.84 -20.70 -28.81
N SER A 278 17.64 -21.42 -28.03
CA SER A 278 18.19 -22.72 -28.40
C SER A 278 18.40 -23.55 -27.15
N VAL A 279 18.41 -24.88 -27.29
CA VAL A 279 18.55 -25.76 -26.13
C VAL A 279 19.85 -25.47 -25.41
N ARG A 280 19.74 -24.94 -24.19
CA ARG A 280 20.91 -24.64 -23.36
C ARG A 280 21.63 -25.94 -22.99
N GLU A 281 22.95 -25.88 -22.89
CA GLU A 281 23.77 -27.08 -22.71
C GLU A 281 23.52 -27.77 -21.36
N ASP A 282 23.22 -26.99 -20.32
CA ASP A 282 22.84 -27.41 -18.97
C ASP A 282 21.39 -27.96 -18.89
N HIS A 283 20.50 -27.53 -19.78
CA HIS A 283 19.11 -28.02 -19.85
C HIS A 283 18.92 -29.23 -20.78
N ARG A 284 19.97 -29.64 -21.50
CA ARG A 284 19.89 -30.72 -22.49
C ARG A 284 19.50 -32.04 -21.82
N GLY A 285 18.37 -32.61 -22.26
CA GLY A 285 17.85 -33.87 -21.72
C GLY A 285 17.18 -33.73 -20.35
N LEU A 286 16.87 -32.51 -19.91
CA LEU A 286 16.06 -32.28 -18.72
C LEU A 286 14.58 -32.55 -19.02
N PHE A 287 14.02 -31.86 -20.01
CA PHE A 287 12.60 -32.00 -20.37
C PHE A 287 12.34 -33.17 -21.32
N ASP A 288 13.29 -33.52 -22.19
CA ASP A 288 13.25 -34.70 -23.07
C ASP A 288 13.82 -35.95 -22.37
N ASN A 289 13.28 -36.28 -21.18
CA ASN A 289 13.67 -37.48 -20.42
C ASN A 289 12.46 -38.25 -19.89
N PRO A 290 12.17 -39.45 -20.44
CA PRO A 290 10.98 -40.20 -20.05
C PRO A 290 10.95 -40.64 -18.57
N ASP A 291 12.10 -40.78 -17.91
CA ASP A 291 12.13 -41.13 -16.48
C ASP A 291 11.76 -39.94 -15.59
N TYR A 292 12.06 -38.71 -16.03
CA TYR A 292 11.65 -37.49 -15.34
C TYR A 292 10.19 -37.15 -15.61
N GLN A 293 9.75 -37.26 -16.87
CA GLN A 293 8.35 -37.05 -17.27
C GLN A 293 7.38 -38.01 -16.55
N GLN A 294 7.84 -39.20 -16.13
CA GLN A 294 7.04 -40.13 -15.30
C GLN A 294 6.88 -39.69 -13.84
N LYS A 295 7.80 -38.86 -13.32
CA LYS A 295 7.89 -38.49 -11.90
C LYS A 295 7.39 -37.08 -11.62
N LEU A 296 7.53 -36.17 -12.59
CA LEU A 296 7.24 -34.76 -12.45
C LEU A 296 6.35 -34.26 -13.61
N SER A 297 5.48 -33.31 -13.30
CA SER A 297 4.70 -32.59 -14.31
C SER A 297 5.57 -31.54 -15.00
N ALA A 298 5.19 -31.10 -16.20
CA ALA A 298 5.95 -30.12 -16.96
C ALA A 298 5.98 -28.77 -16.22
N LYS A 299 4.86 -28.40 -15.60
CA LYS A 299 4.77 -27.22 -14.71
C LYS A 299 5.82 -27.25 -13.60
N LYS A 300 5.92 -28.35 -12.86
CA LYS A 300 6.84 -28.45 -11.71
C LYS A 300 8.31 -28.44 -12.14
N MET A 301 8.61 -29.02 -13.30
CA MET A 301 9.95 -28.96 -13.88
C MET A 301 10.30 -27.54 -14.33
N LEU A 302 9.35 -26.82 -14.90
CA LEU A 302 9.57 -25.43 -15.31
C LEU A 302 9.72 -24.50 -14.11
N GLN A 303 8.91 -24.64 -13.06
CA GLN A 303 9.06 -23.87 -11.82
C GLN A 303 10.47 -24.05 -11.23
N LEU A 304 11.00 -25.28 -11.20
CA LEU A 304 12.37 -25.55 -10.73
C LEU A 304 13.43 -24.90 -11.61
N ALA A 305 13.28 -24.97 -12.94
CA ALA A 305 14.19 -24.31 -13.87
C ALA A 305 14.13 -22.77 -13.71
N GLN A 306 12.94 -22.22 -13.44
CA GLN A 306 12.70 -20.78 -13.28
C GLN A 306 13.25 -20.18 -11.98
N MET A 307 13.59 -21.00 -10.98
CA MET A 307 14.25 -20.55 -9.74
C MET A 307 15.68 -20.04 -9.98
N GLU A 308 16.32 -20.41 -11.09
CA GLU A 308 17.69 -19.99 -11.43
C GLU A 308 17.74 -18.74 -12.32
N TYR A 309 16.60 -18.22 -12.79
CA TYR A 309 16.54 -17.00 -13.62
C TYR A 309 16.48 -15.76 -12.72
N THR A 310 17.52 -14.92 -12.79
CA THR A 310 17.60 -13.61 -12.12
C THR A 310 16.94 -12.48 -12.92
N GLU A 311 16.82 -12.63 -14.25
CA GLU A 311 16.15 -11.70 -15.16
C GLU A 311 15.44 -12.47 -16.31
N GLY A 312 14.30 -11.98 -16.80
CA GLY A 312 13.54 -12.56 -17.92
C GLY A 312 12.07 -12.90 -17.62
N TYR A 313 11.31 -13.29 -18.64
CA TYR A 313 9.89 -13.69 -18.52
C TYR A 313 9.75 -15.02 -17.74
N LYS A 314 8.92 -15.02 -16.69
CA LYS A 314 8.58 -16.19 -15.87
C LYS A 314 7.13 -16.61 -16.14
N GLU A 315 6.90 -17.91 -16.23
CA GLU A 315 5.55 -18.47 -16.35
C GLU A 315 4.98 -18.58 -14.94
N ILE A 316 3.79 -18.00 -14.72
CA ILE A 316 3.18 -17.85 -13.40
C ILE A 316 1.84 -18.61 -13.38
N TRP A 317 1.59 -19.35 -12.30
CA TRP A 317 0.32 -20.03 -12.02
C TRP A 317 -0.25 -19.55 -10.69
N ASP A 318 -1.57 -19.69 -10.54
CA ASP A 318 -2.40 -19.35 -9.38
C ASP A 318 -2.02 -20.01 -8.03
N ASP A 319 -1.04 -20.91 -8.03
CA ASP A 319 -0.54 -21.65 -6.86
C ASP A 319 0.97 -21.45 -6.61
N SER A 320 1.63 -20.54 -7.33
CA SER A 320 3.05 -20.23 -7.15
C SER A 320 3.29 -19.49 -5.81
N PRO A 321 4.36 -19.82 -5.02
CA PRO A 321 4.58 -19.28 -3.67
C PRO A 321 4.78 -17.76 -3.57
N GLU A 322 5.02 -17.08 -4.69
CA GLU A 322 5.13 -15.62 -4.79
C GLU A 322 3.75 -14.93 -4.90
N GLN A 323 2.65 -15.68 -4.82
CA GLN A 323 1.29 -15.12 -4.82
C GLN A 323 0.77 -14.81 -3.40
N THR A 324 1.16 -13.65 -2.90
CA THR A 324 0.24 -12.83 -2.09
C THR A 324 0.10 -11.51 -2.81
N GLU A 325 -1.14 -11.20 -3.19
CA GLU A 325 -1.54 -10.17 -4.15
C GLU A 325 -1.53 -10.67 -5.59
N VAL A 326 -2.60 -10.32 -6.32
CA VAL A 326 -2.84 -10.62 -7.74
C VAL A 326 -3.76 -11.83 -7.99
N SER A 327 -4.99 -11.79 -7.48
CA SER A 327 -6.14 -12.44 -8.14
C SER A 327 -7.30 -11.46 -8.31
N ASN A 328 -7.91 -11.51 -9.51
CA ASN A 328 -9.10 -10.80 -9.98
C ASN A 328 -8.88 -9.27 -10.13
N TYR A 329 -9.09 -8.63 -11.30
CA TYR A 329 -10.38 -8.15 -11.82
C TYR A 329 -10.14 -7.38 -13.15
N THR A 330 -10.99 -7.39 -14.19
CA THR A 330 -12.09 -6.43 -14.41
C THR A 330 -12.76 -6.74 -15.75
N VAL A 331 -14.06 -6.49 -15.89
CA VAL A 331 -14.81 -6.42 -17.14
C VAL A 331 -15.77 -5.25 -16.97
N GLY A 332 -15.86 -4.37 -17.97
CA GLY A 332 -17.03 -3.55 -18.16
C GLY A 332 -16.92 -2.51 -19.27
N ALA A 333 -17.67 -2.68 -20.35
CA ALA A 333 -18.69 -1.67 -20.66
C ALA A 333 -19.94 -2.28 -21.31
N PHE A 334 -20.88 -1.38 -21.57
CA PHE A 334 -22.32 -1.54 -21.73
C PHE A 334 -22.77 -2.72 -22.63
N GLY A 335 -23.46 -3.69 -22.02
CA GLY A 335 -24.32 -4.59 -22.77
C GLY A 335 -25.45 -3.83 -23.46
N ASN A 336 -25.66 -4.15 -24.74
CA ASN A 336 -26.84 -3.82 -25.53
C ASN A 336 -28.09 -4.46 -24.91
N GLY A 337 -28.63 -3.83 -23.87
CA GLY A 337 -29.97 -4.05 -23.36
C GLY A 337 -30.91 -3.03 -23.97
N SER A 338 -31.82 -3.50 -24.84
CA SER A 338 -32.88 -2.69 -25.44
C SER A 338 -33.69 -1.91 -24.40
N GLY A 339 -33.66 -0.57 -24.50
CA GLY A 339 -34.77 0.30 -24.08
C GLY A 339 -34.87 0.66 -22.60
N SER A 340 -33.98 1.51 -22.09
CA SER A 340 -34.25 2.39 -20.94
C SER A 340 -33.22 3.54 -20.90
N ASN A 341 -33.66 4.76 -20.60
CA ASN A 341 -32.89 5.99 -20.71
C ASN A 341 -31.72 6.03 -19.69
N ASN A 342 -30.54 5.55 -20.09
CA ASN A 342 -29.41 5.24 -19.23
C ASN A 342 -28.58 6.48 -18.79
N LYS A 343 -29.23 7.63 -18.59
CA LYS A 343 -28.59 8.92 -18.28
C LYS A 343 -28.54 9.18 -16.78
N THR A 344 -27.54 9.94 -16.32
CA THR A 344 -27.37 10.32 -14.91
C THR A 344 -27.38 11.85 -14.73
N LEU A 345 -28.12 12.34 -13.73
CA LEU A 345 -28.09 13.74 -13.30
C LEU A 345 -27.20 13.86 -12.06
N ILE A 346 -26.04 14.49 -12.18
CA ILE A 346 -25.10 14.66 -11.08
C ILE A 346 -25.41 15.99 -10.37
N VAL A 347 -25.83 15.93 -9.12
CA VAL A 347 -26.25 17.10 -8.34
C VAL A 347 -25.22 17.39 -7.26
N ILE A 348 -24.64 18.59 -7.31
CA ILE A 348 -23.56 19.03 -6.43
C ILE A 348 -23.95 20.36 -5.79
N VAL A 349 -23.77 20.49 -4.47
CA VAL A 349 -24.01 21.74 -3.73
C VAL A 349 -22.67 22.44 -3.45
N SER A 350 -22.61 23.75 -3.66
CA SER A 350 -21.42 24.58 -3.39
C SER A 350 -21.65 25.53 -2.23
N TYR A 351 -20.65 25.68 -1.36
CA TYR A 351 -20.61 26.74 -0.35
C TYR A 351 -19.16 27.11 0.02
N ASN A 352 -18.66 28.25 -0.47
CA ASN A 352 -17.32 28.81 -0.19
C ASN A 352 -16.15 27.82 -0.37
N ALA A 353 -16.14 27.07 -1.47
CA ALA A 353 -15.17 26.01 -1.73
C ALA A 353 -14.75 25.91 -3.22
N ILE A 354 -14.35 27.02 -3.83
CA ILE A 354 -14.02 27.12 -5.27
C ILE A 354 -12.99 26.07 -5.73
N ASN A 355 -11.87 25.90 -5.03
CA ASN A 355 -10.82 24.97 -5.45
C ASN A 355 -11.30 23.51 -5.41
N LEU A 356 -12.06 23.14 -4.39
CA LEU A 356 -12.62 21.79 -4.25
C LEU A 356 -13.63 21.51 -5.35
N MET A 357 -14.49 22.50 -5.66
CA MET A 357 -15.49 22.42 -6.72
C MET A 357 -14.86 22.25 -8.10
N GLN A 358 -13.82 23.03 -8.42
CA GLN A 358 -13.12 22.93 -9.70
C GLN A 358 -12.57 21.52 -9.92
N ASN A 359 -11.84 21.01 -8.94
CA ASN A 359 -11.25 19.68 -9.01
C ASN A 359 -12.31 18.56 -9.01
N ASN A 360 -13.45 18.76 -8.36
CA ASN A 360 -14.57 17.81 -8.39
C ASN A 360 -15.17 17.70 -9.80
N ILE A 361 -15.53 18.84 -10.40
CA ILE A 361 -16.06 18.89 -11.77
C ILE A 361 -15.05 18.30 -12.77
N GLU A 362 -13.76 18.62 -12.61
CA GLU A 362 -12.71 18.08 -13.48
C GLU A 362 -12.59 16.56 -13.35
N SER A 363 -12.65 16.02 -12.14
CA SER A 363 -12.64 14.56 -11.95
C SER A 363 -13.81 13.86 -12.66
N ILE A 364 -15.00 14.47 -12.66
CA ILE A 364 -16.17 13.94 -13.36
C ILE A 364 -15.95 13.95 -14.88
N ARG A 365 -15.45 15.07 -15.42
CA ARG A 365 -15.18 15.23 -16.86
C ARG A 365 -14.12 14.27 -17.36
N ASN A 366 -13.09 14.00 -16.55
CA ASN A 366 -12.00 13.12 -16.92
C ASN A 366 -12.42 11.65 -17.00
N VAL A 367 -13.41 11.22 -16.23
CA VAL A 367 -13.78 9.80 -16.12
C VAL A 367 -15.10 9.42 -16.81
N LEU A 368 -16.00 10.37 -17.06
CA LEU A 368 -17.31 10.08 -17.65
C LEU A 368 -17.43 10.56 -19.10
N THR A 369 -18.05 9.73 -19.94
CA THR A 369 -18.30 10.05 -21.35
C THR A 369 -19.35 11.17 -21.50
N PRO A 370 -19.04 12.26 -22.23
CA PRO A 370 -19.99 13.34 -22.50
C PRO A 370 -21.33 12.86 -23.06
N GLY A 371 -22.44 13.46 -22.64
CA GLY A 371 -23.80 13.12 -23.07
C GLY A 371 -24.46 11.95 -22.31
N THR A 372 -23.68 11.19 -21.52
CA THR A 372 -24.24 10.17 -20.60
C THR A 372 -24.67 10.74 -19.25
N TYR A 373 -24.23 11.96 -18.93
CA TYR A 373 -24.54 12.66 -17.69
C TYR A 373 -24.79 14.16 -17.91
N GLN A 374 -25.40 14.80 -16.91
CA GLN A 374 -25.54 16.25 -16.81
C GLN A 374 -25.18 16.69 -15.40
N ILE A 375 -24.24 17.64 -15.28
CA ILE A 375 -23.87 18.25 -14.00
C ILE A 375 -24.85 19.39 -13.70
N VAL A 376 -25.39 19.38 -12.48
CA VAL A 376 -26.15 20.48 -11.88
C VAL A 376 -25.42 20.95 -10.65
N VAL A 377 -25.08 22.24 -10.60
CA VAL A 377 -24.45 22.83 -9.41
C VAL A 377 -25.38 23.86 -8.80
N VAL A 378 -25.67 23.71 -7.51
CA VAL A 378 -26.44 24.66 -6.71
C VAL A 378 -25.50 25.41 -5.77
N ASP A 379 -25.26 26.69 -6.03
CA ASP A 379 -24.45 27.54 -5.16
C ASP A 379 -25.30 28.15 -4.03
N ASN A 380 -24.98 27.80 -2.78
CA ASN A 380 -25.68 28.22 -1.57
C ASN A 380 -25.18 29.57 -1.04
N ALA A 381 -25.14 30.58 -1.90
CA ALA A 381 -24.71 31.95 -1.60
C ALA A 381 -23.22 32.07 -1.20
N SER A 382 -22.33 31.46 -2.00
CA SER A 382 -20.89 31.59 -1.79
C SER A 382 -20.37 33.01 -2.03
N THR A 383 -19.25 33.34 -1.38
CA THR A 383 -18.58 34.65 -1.41
C THR A 383 -17.14 34.60 -1.92
N ASP A 384 -16.64 33.40 -2.20
CA ASP A 384 -15.27 33.12 -2.68
C ASP A 384 -15.10 33.25 -4.20
N GLY A 385 -16.19 33.57 -4.92
CA GLY A 385 -16.18 33.75 -6.37
C GLY A 385 -16.47 32.48 -7.19
N VAL A 386 -16.82 31.36 -6.54
CA VAL A 386 -17.23 30.13 -7.25
C VAL A 386 -18.44 30.36 -8.17
N ASP A 387 -19.35 31.25 -7.79
CA ASP A 387 -20.53 31.63 -8.56
C ASP A 387 -20.17 32.24 -9.93
N LYS A 388 -19.16 33.11 -9.97
CA LYS A 388 -18.66 33.73 -11.20
C LYS A 388 -17.98 32.71 -12.11
N TRP A 389 -17.28 31.75 -11.53
CA TRP A 389 -16.62 30.68 -12.29
C TRP A 389 -17.65 29.69 -12.86
N LEU A 390 -18.65 29.29 -12.07
CA LEU A 390 -19.74 28.41 -12.50
C LEU A 390 -20.58 29.01 -13.62
N GLN A 391 -20.84 30.32 -13.59
CA GLN A 391 -21.54 31.03 -14.68
C GLN A 391 -20.84 30.94 -16.05
N GLN A 392 -19.53 30.65 -16.05
CA GLN A 392 -18.75 30.52 -17.29
C GLN A 392 -18.78 29.09 -17.87
N GLN A 393 -19.25 28.11 -17.09
CA GLN A 393 -19.32 26.70 -17.50
C GLN A 393 -20.59 26.46 -18.32
N LYS A 394 -20.44 26.13 -19.62
CA LYS A 394 -21.58 25.98 -20.54
C LYS A 394 -22.26 24.62 -20.48
N ASP A 395 -21.55 23.62 -19.98
CA ASP A 395 -21.95 22.23 -19.82
C ASP A 395 -22.65 21.95 -18.48
N ILE A 396 -22.79 22.96 -17.61
CA ILE A 396 -23.36 22.83 -16.26
C ILE A 396 -24.69 23.59 -16.17
N ILE A 397 -25.70 22.94 -15.57
CA ILE A 397 -26.93 23.63 -15.15
C ILE A 397 -26.63 24.31 -13.81
N PHE A 398 -26.48 25.63 -13.83
CA PHE A 398 -26.14 26.41 -12.64
C PHE A 398 -27.39 27.00 -11.99
N VAL A 399 -27.57 26.75 -10.69
CA VAL A 399 -28.60 27.35 -9.83
C VAL A 399 -27.91 28.19 -8.75
N LYS A 400 -28.29 29.46 -8.63
CA LYS A 400 -27.72 30.38 -7.65
C LYS A 400 -28.74 30.73 -6.58
N ASN A 401 -28.43 30.44 -5.33
CA ASN A 401 -29.18 30.91 -4.18
C ASN A 401 -28.61 32.23 -3.63
N PHE A 402 -29.48 33.01 -2.99
CA PHE A 402 -29.11 34.29 -2.36
C PHE A 402 -28.89 34.15 -0.85
N GLU A 403 -29.27 33.01 -0.28
CA GLU A 403 -29.03 32.61 1.10
C GLU A 403 -28.63 31.13 1.15
N ASN A 404 -27.95 30.71 2.22
CA ASN A 404 -27.63 29.30 2.41
C ASN A 404 -28.87 28.55 2.93
N VAL A 405 -29.51 27.79 2.04
CA VAL A 405 -30.74 27.02 2.35
C VAL A 405 -30.45 25.63 2.91
N GLY A 406 -29.19 25.23 3.06
CA GLY A 406 -28.79 23.89 3.47
C GLY A 406 -28.60 22.90 2.32
N PHE A 407 -28.07 21.72 2.65
CA PHE A 407 -27.75 20.66 1.68
C PHE A 407 -28.99 20.05 1.05
N GLY A 408 -29.91 19.48 1.86
CA GLY A 408 -31.12 18.83 1.38
C GLY A 408 -32.00 19.70 0.44
N PRO A 409 -32.39 20.91 0.88
CA PRO A 409 -33.16 21.83 0.02
C PRO A 409 -32.43 22.22 -1.27
N ALA A 410 -31.11 22.42 -1.23
CA ALA A 410 -30.32 22.71 -2.43
C ALA A 410 -30.28 21.52 -3.41
N CYS A 411 -30.10 20.29 -2.92
CA CYS A 411 -30.20 19.08 -3.74
C CYS A 411 -31.58 18.97 -4.41
N ASN A 412 -32.68 19.21 -3.69
CA ASN A 412 -34.04 19.24 -4.24
C ASN A 412 -34.18 20.26 -5.38
N GLN A 413 -33.62 21.47 -5.21
CA GLN A 413 -33.59 22.50 -6.23
C GLN A 413 -32.80 22.06 -7.47
N GLY A 414 -31.65 21.42 -7.26
CA GLY A 414 -30.80 20.89 -8.34
C GLY A 414 -31.53 19.86 -9.20
N VAL A 415 -32.17 18.88 -8.56
CA VAL A 415 -32.99 17.88 -9.29
C VAL A 415 -34.14 18.55 -10.04
N LYS A 416 -34.81 19.51 -9.42
CA LYS A 416 -35.91 20.26 -10.05
C LYS A 416 -35.46 21.09 -11.26
N ALA A 417 -34.23 21.58 -11.28
CA ALA A 417 -33.66 22.34 -12.39
C ALA A 417 -33.47 21.51 -13.67
N SER A 418 -33.45 20.18 -13.58
CA SER A 418 -33.41 19.28 -14.74
C SER A 418 -34.73 19.20 -15.53
N ARG A 419 -35.84 19.71 -14.98
CA ARG A 419 -37.17 19.63 -15.63
C ARG A 419 -37.18 20.37 -16.97
N GLY A 420 -37.75 19.76 -18.00
CA GLY A 420 -37.76 20.29 -19.36
C GLY A 420 -36.44 20.11 -20.13
N THR A 421 -35.43 19.48 -19.52
CA THR A 421 -34.19 19.07 -20.20
C THR A 421 -34.28 17.59 -20.61
N GLU A 422 -33.35 17.12 -21.45
CA GLU A 422 -33.26 15.70 -21.82
C GLU A 422 -32.87 14.77 -20.65
N PHE A 423 -32.45 15.35 -19.52
CA PHE A 423 -32.07 14.66 -18.27
C PHE A 423 -33.18 14.66 -17.22
N GLU A 424 -34.40 15.13 -17.54
CA GLU A 424 -35.53 15.13 -16.60
C GLU A 424 -35.84 13.75 -16.02
N LYS A 425 -35.60 12.68 -16.80
CA LYS A 425 -35.82 11.29 -16.39
C LYS A 425 -34.54 10.54 -15.98
N ALA A 426 -33.41 11.24 -15.87
CA ALA A 426 -32.14 10.66 -15.50
C ALA A 426 -32.11 10.31 -14.00
N ASP A 427 -31.43 9.22 -13.64
CA ASP A 427 -31.21 8.84 -12.25
C ASP A 427 -30.39 9.92 -11.53
N VAL A 428 -30.68 10.15 -10.25
CA VAL A 428 -30.10 11.25 -9.48
C VAL A 428 -28.84 10.75 -8.78
N PHE A 429 -27.68 11.29 -9.14
CA PHE A 429 -26.43 11.04 -8.44
C PHE A 429 -26.06 12.24 -7.58
N LEU A 430 -26.23 12.10 -6.26
CA LEU A 430 -25.78 13.07 -5.28
C LEU A 430 -24.28 12.92 -5.09
N LEU A 431 -23.55 14.02 -5.20
CA LEU A 431 -22.11 14.02 -5.02
C LEU A 431 -21.67 15.31 -4.31
N ASN A 432 -20.91 15.17 -3.22
CA ASN A 432 -20.35 16.32 -2.51
C ASN A 432 -19.25 17.02 -3.35
N ASN A 433 -19.11 18.32 -3.17
CA ASN A 433 -18.16 19.15 -3.91
C ASN A 433 -16.69 18.94 -3.55
N ASP A 434 -16.40 18.27 -2.45
CA ASP A 434 -15.06 17.93 -1.95
C ASP A 434 -14.68 16.47 -2.22
N THR A 435 -15.37 15.84 -3.18
CA THR A 435 -15.05 14.49 -3.66
C THR A 435 -14.26 14.50 -4.97
N ARG A 436 -13.61 13.39 -5.28
CA ARG A 436 -13.07 13.10 -6.62
C ARG A 436 -13.68 11.80 -7.12
N LEU A 437 -14.36 11.89 -8.27
CA LEU A 437 -14.93 10.72 -8.91
C LEU A 437 -13.79 9.90 -9.50
N VAL A 438 -13.58 8.70 -8.97
CA VAL A 438 -12.60 7.75 -9.49
C VAL A 438 -13.22 6.98 -10.65
N PHE A 439 -12.40 6.57 -11.61
CA PHE A 439 -12.85 5.79 -12.76
C PHE A 439 -13.70 4.58 -12.35
N ASP A 440 -14.74 4.27 -13.12
CA ASP A 440 -15.73 3.20 -12.90
C ASP A 440 -16.55 3.23 -11.61
N ALA A 441 -16.33 4.20 -10.70
CA ALA A 441 -17.13 4.33 -9.49
C ALA A 441 -18.64 4.39 -9.79
N LEU A 442 -19.04 5.25 -10.75
CA LEU A 442 -20.44 5.39 -11.16
C LEU A 442 -20.96 4.17 -11.94
N TYR A 443 -20.09 3.49 -12.69
CA TYR A 443 -20.47 2.28 -13.43
C TYR A 443 -20.93 1.18 -12.47
N TYR A 444 -20.18 0.89 -11.42
CA TYR A 444 -20.57 -0.11 -10.43
C TYR A 444 -21.81 0.28 -9.63
N LEU A 445 -21.98 1.57 -9.31
CA LEU A 445 -23.24 2.06 -8.73
C LEU A 445 -24.42 1.76 -9.66
N LYS A 446 -24.33 2.09 -10.94
CA LYS A 446 -25.42 1.81 -11.89
C LYS A 446 -25.69 0.32 -12.02
N ARG A 447 -24.64 -0.51 -12.14
CA ARG A 447 -24.80 -1.97 -12.16
C ARG A 447 -25.50 -2.51 -10.92
N ALA A 448 -25.17 -1.99 -9.75
CA ALA A 448 -25.82 -2.35 -8.51
C ALA A 448 -27.29 -1.89 -8.48
N LEU A 449 -27.57 -0.65 -8.85
CA LEU A 449 -28.91 -0.06 -8.88
C LEU A 449 -29.85 -0.87 -9.77
N TYR A 450 -29.38 -1.30 -10.94
CA TYR A 450 -30.15 -2.08 -11.92
C TYR A 450 -30.01 -3.60 -11.74
N SER A 451 -29.35 -4.09 -10.68
CA SER A 451 -29.27 -5.54 -10.41
C SER A 451 -30.59 -6.17 -9.98
N ALA A 452 -31.53 -5.35 -9.49
CA ALA A 452 -32.92 -5.74 -9.23
C ALA A 452 -33.82 -4.50 -9.25
N ASP A 453 -35.09 -4.68 -9.61
CA ASP A 453 -36.07 -3.59 -9.71
C ASP A 453 -36.48 -3.01 -8.35
N ASP A 454 -36.31 -3.81 -7.29
CA ASP A 454 -36.58 -3.43 -5.91
C ASP A 454 -35.45 -2.61 -5.28
N ILE A 455 -34.38 -2.26 -6.00
CA ILE A 455 -33.29 -1.40 -5.49
C ILE A 455 -33.57 0.05 -5.84
N GLY A 456 -33.74 0.88 -4.81
CA GLY A 456 -34.08 2.30 -4.97
C GLY A 456 -32.88 3.24 -4.93
N ALA A 457 -31.85 2.90 -4.15
CA ALA A 457 -30.62 3.68 -4.09
C ALA A 457 -29.40 2.84 -3.73
N VAL A 458 -28.23 3.35 -4.13
CA VAL A 458 -26.93 2.74 -3.85
C VAL A 458 -25.88 3.79 -3.48
N GLY A 459 -24.90 3.43 -2.66
CA GLY A 459 -23.85 4.35 -2.20
C GLY A 459 -22.44 3.80 -2.36
N SER A 460 -21.47 4.70 -2.56
CA SER A 460 -20.03 4.37 -2.69
C SER A 460 -19.36 4.16 -1.34
N VAL A 461 -18.25 3.44 -1.32
CA VAL A 461 -17.26 3.51 -0.23
C VAL A 461 -16.29 4.68 -0.45
N SER A 462 -15.58 5.10 0.60
CA SER A 462 -14.63 6.23 0.55
C SER A 462 -13.55 6.12 1.63
N ASN A 463 -12.48 6.91 1.52
CA ASN A 463 -11.50 7.11 2.61
C ASN A 463 -12.09 7.89 3.80
N TYR A 464 -13.13 8.69 3.57
CA TYR A 464 -13.77 9.47 4.62
C TYR A 464 -15.30 9.44 4.44
N ALA A 465 -16.02 8.69 5.27
CA ALA A 465 -17.47 8.60 5.16
C ALA A 465 -18.14 8.09 6.44
N GLY A 466 -19.36 8.56 6.71
CA GLY A 466 -20.22 7.98 7.74
C GLY A 466 -20.83 6.64 7.36
N ASN A 467 -21.74 6.12 8.19
CA ASN A 467 -22.64 5.01 7.86
C ASN A 467 -21.97 3.68 7.46
N LYS A 468 -20.74 3.42 7.94
CA LYS A 468 -19.91 2.25 7.56
C LYS A 468 -19.64 2.17 6.04
N GLN A 469 -19.49 3.33 5.40
CA GLN A 469 -19.01 3.46 4.02
C GLN A 469 -17.53 3.88 3.94
N GLN A 470 -16.86 4.10 5.09
CA GLN A 470 -15.43 4.40 5.14
C GLN A 470 -14.57 3.14 5.07
N LEU A 471 -13.49 3.21 4.31
CA LEU A 471 -12.36 2.29 4.32
C LEU A 471 -11.25 2.86 5.20
N ASP A 472 -10.57 2.00 5.94
CA ASP A 472 -9.46 2.37 6.81
C ASP A 472 -8.16 2.42 6.00
N VAL A 473 -7.97 3.51 5.25
CA VAL A 473 -6.82 3.75 4.38
C VAL A 473 -6.34 5.19 4.52
N GLU A 474 -5.03 5.36 4.62
CA GLU A 474 -4.37 6.67 4.72
C GLU A 474 -3.22 6.75 3.73
N PHE A 475 -3.22 7.80 2.90
CA PHE A 475 -2.18 8.13 1.92
C PHE A 475 -1.82 9.61 2.01
N ASP A 476 -0.62 9.97 1.58
CA ASP A 476 -0.07 11.32 1.69
C ASP A 476 -0.64 12.29 0.63
N THR A 477 -1.09 11.75 -0.51
CA THR A 477 -1.57 12.55 -1.65
C THR A 477 -2.95 12.10 -2.15
N VAL A 478 -3.70 13.02 -2.79
CA VAL A 478 -5.00 12.70 -3.40
C VAL A 478 -4.82 11.70 -4.54
N GLU A 479 -3.77 11.84 -5.32
CA GLU A 479 -3.42 10.99 -6.46
C GLU A 479 -3.23 9.53 -6.05
N GLU A 480 -2.67 9.27 -4.87
CA GLU A 480 -2.58 7.92 -4.30
C GLU A 480 -3.96 7.35 -3.96
N TYR A 481 -4.86 8.15 -3.37
CA TYR A 481 -6.25 7.72 -3.17
C TYR A 481 -6.97 7.45 -4.49
N ILE A 482 -6.70 8.22 -5.55
CA ILE A 482 -7.27 7.96 -6.88
C ILE A 482 -6.77 6.61 -7.41
N LYS A 483 -5.45 6.38 -7.40
CA LYS A 483 -4.84 5.11 -7.83
C LYS A 483 -5.37 3.93 -7.02
N PHE A 484 -5.46 4.07 -5.70
CA PHE A 484 -6.09 3.07 -4.82
C PHE A 484 -7.55 2.85 -5.20
N GLY A 485 -8.32 3.90 -5.43
CA GLY A 485 -9.69 3.79 -5.89
C GLY A 485 -9.82 3.03 -7.22
N GLU A 486 -8.86 3.19 -8.14
CA GLU A 486 -8.83 2.44 -9.40
C GLU A 486 -8.54 0.95 -9.20
N THR A 487 -7.84 0.55 -8.13
CA THR A 487 -7.68 -0.88 -7.78
C THR A 487 -8.91 -1.46 -7.09
N ILE A 488 -9.77 -0.62 -6.50
CA ILE A 488 -11.04 -1.00 -5.86
C ILE A 488 -12.21 -1.01 -6.87
N ASN A 489 -12.22 -0.09 -7.83
CA ASN A 489 -13.28 0.12 -8.82
C ASN A 489 -13.21 -0.87 -9.97
N VAL A 490 -13.29 -2.13 -9.58
CA VAL A 490 -13.17 -3.29 -10.43
C VAL A 490 -14.25 -4.28 -9.99
N PRO A 491 -14.70 -5.30 -10.76
CA PRO A 491 -15.61 -6.33 -10.25
C PRO A 491 -15.12 -6.83 -8.90
N MET A 492 -16.02 -7.29 -8.05
CA MET A 492 -15.63 -7.78 -6.74
C MET A 492 -16.60 -8.88 -6.34
N GLU A 493 -16.05 -9.95 -5.77
CA GLU A 493 -16.90 -10.97 -5.16
C GLU A 493 -17.61 -10.38 -3.93
N ASP A 494 -18.92 -10.62 -3.81
CA ASP A 494 -19.74 -10.07 -2.73
C ASP A 494 -19.64 -8.53 -2.61
N ALA A 495 -19.57 -7.84 -3.77
CA ALA A 495 -19.44 -6.39 -3.85
C ALA A 495 -20.60 -5.62 -3.21
N LEU A 496 -21.78 -6.24 -3.16
CA LEU A 496 -23.03 -5.60 -2.78
C LEU A 496 -23.39 -5.93 -1.34
N LEU A 497 -23.36 -4.93 -0.47
CA LEU A 497 -23.81 -5.07 0.91
C LEU A 497 -25.12 -4.32 1.11
N GLU A 498 -26.17 -5.03 1.50
CA GLU A 498 -27.43 -4.39 1.81
C GLU A 498 -27.35 -3.62 3.13
N ARG A 499 -28.01 -2.45 3.18
CA ARG A 499 -27.99 -1.53 4.31
C ARG A 499 -29.37 -0.95 4.59
N VAL A 500 -29.49 -0.39 5.78
CA VAL A 500 -30.68 0.34 6.25
C VAL A 500 -30.58 1.83 5.93
N ARG A 501 -29.35 2.35 5.78
CA ARG A 501 -29.08 3.74 5.44
C ARG A 501 -27.85 3.89 4.56
N LEU A 502 -27.82 4.96 3.77
CA LEU A 502 -26.70 5.36 2.91
C LEU A 502 -26.33 6.81 3.22
N SER A 503 -25.07 7.19 3.01
CA SER A 503 -24.61 8.56 3.16
C SER A 503 -24.80 9.38 1.90
N GLY A 504 -25.22 10.64 2.06
CA GLY A 504 -25.46 11.58 0.96
C GLY A 504 -24.23 12.08 0.19
N PHE A 505 -23.00 11.77 0.63
CA PHE A 505 -21.77 12.26 -0.03
C PHE A 505 -21.57 11.71 -1.46
N SER A 506 -22.01 10.48 -1.70
CA SER A 506 -21.99 9.77 -2.98
C SER A 506 -23.12 8.74 -2.99
N MET A 507 -24.29 9.14 -3.48
CA MET A 507 -25.49 8.32 -3.49
C MET A 507 -26.20 8.41 -4.84
N LEU A 508 -26.38 7.27 -5.51
CA LEU A 508 -27.16 7.16 -6.74
C LEU A 508 -28.56 6.65 -6.42
N VAL A 509 -29.58 7.45 -6.74
CA VAL A 509 -31.00 7.17 -6.49
C VAL A 509 -31.74 7.05 -7.82
N ARG A 510 -32.55 6.00 -7.95
CA ARG A 510 -33.37 5.78 -9.15
C ARG A 510 -34.38 6.93 -9.31
N ARG A 511 -34.55 7.44 -10.53
CA ARG A 511 -35.33 8.67 -10.73
C ARG A 511 -36.78 8.59 -10.24
N ASN A 512 -37.48 7.51 -10.58
CA ASN A 512 -38.86 7.30 -10.13
C ASN A 512 -38.96 7.22 -8.60
N VAL A 513 -37.97 6.62 -7.93
CA VAL A 513 -37.92 6.53 -6.46
C VAL A 513 -37.70 7.90 -5.84
N TRP A 514 -36.79 8.71 -6.40
CA TRP A 514 -36.61 10.09 -5.97
C TRP A 514 -37.90 10.90 -6.05
N ASP A 515 -38.61 10.82 -7.20
CA ASP A 515 -39.85 11.55 -7.43
C ASP A 515 -41.00 11.04 -6.52
N GLU A 516 -41.03 9.74 -6.19
CA GLU A 516 -42.03 9.13 -5.30
C GLU A 516 -41.80 9.47 -3.82
N VAL A 517 -40.54 9.54 -3.39
CA VAL A 517 -40.16 9.96 -2.04
C VAL A 517 -40.34 11.46 -1.84
N GLY A 518 -40.09 12.25 -2.88
CA GLY A 518 -40.16 13.71 -2.84
C GLY A 518 -38.81 14.40 -2.60
N GLY A 519 -37.70 13.65 -2.69
CA GLY A 519 -36.34 14.13 -2.42
C GLY A 519 -36.01 14.19 -0.93
N PHE A 520 -35.12 15.09 -0.55
CA PHE A 520 -34.74 15.32 0.83
C PHE A 520 -35.83 16.02 1.63
N ASP A 521 -35.92 15.64 2.90
CA ASP A 521 -36.80 16.26 3.88
C ASP A 521 -36.22 17.60 4.36
N GLU A 522 -36.87 18.70 3.97
CA GLU A 522 -36.35 20.05 4.20
C GLU A 522 -36.37 20.47 5.69
N ASP A 523 -37.07 19.73 6.56
CA ASP A 523 -37.06 19.96 8.01
C ASP A 523 -35.66 19.76 8.62
N PHE A 524 -34.78 19.00 7.96
CA PHE A 524 -33.40 18.74 8.38
C PHE A 524 -32.39 19.77 7.82
N ALA A 525 -32.84 20.93 7.33
CA ALA A 525 -31.95 22.00 6.93
C ALA A 525 -31.27 22.65 8.17
N PRO A 526 -29.96 22.98 8.12
CA PRO A 526 -29.11 23.02 6.93
C PRO A 526 -28.38 21.70 6.57
N GLY A 527 -28.51 20.63 7.34
CA GLY A 527 -27.94 19.30 7.08
C GLY A 527 -27.93 18.41 8.34
N TYR A 528 -27.40 17.19 8.21
CA TYR A 528 -27.45 16.07 9.16
C TYR A 528 -28.84 15.40 9.28
N PHE A 529 -28.87 14.06 9.27
CA PHE A 529 -30.04 13.17 9.30
C PHE A 529 -30.98 13.25 8.08
N GLU A 530 -30.72 14.10 7.09
CA GLU A 530 -31.50 14.19 5.85
C GLU A 530 -31.33 12.96 4.95
N ASP A 531 -30.14 12.36 4.93
CA ASP A 531 -29.82 11.13 4.20
C ASP A 531 -30.37 9.88 4.90
N ASP A 532 -30.36 9.88 6.23
CA ASP A 532 -31.08 8.91 7.07
C ASP A 532 -32.60 8.96 6.81
N ALA A 533 -33.20 10.15 6.80
CA ALA A 533 -34.62 10.35 6.51
C ALA A 533 -34.98 9.89 5.09
N LEU A 534 -34.17 10.25 4.09
CA LEU A 534 -34.35 9.79 2.71
C LEU A 534 -34.29 8.26 2.64
N SER A 535 -33.31 7.63 3.30
CA SER A 535 -33.17 6.18 3.36
C SER A 535 -34.42 5.50 3.94
N MET A 536 -34.99 6.05 5.02
CA MET A 536 -36.22 5.51 5.63
C MET A 536 -37.41 5.61 4.68
N GLU A 537 -37.57 6.74 3.98
CA GLU A 537 -38.68 6.93 3.05
C GLU A 537 -38.58 6.04 1.80
N ILE A 538 -37.36 5.71 1.36
CA ILE A 538 -37.11 4.70 0.31
C ILE A 538 -37.53 3.31 0.81
N LEU A 539 -37.08 2.90 2.00
CA LEU A 539 -37.42 1.59 2.58
C LEU A 539 -38.93 1.42 2.82
N LYS A 540 -39.63 2.45 3.30
CA LYS A 540 -41.09 2.44 3.51
C LYS A 540 -41.88 2.13 2.24
N ARG A 541 -41.35 2.48 1.08
CA ARG A 541 -41.94 2.21 -0.25
C ARG A 541 -41.59 0.81 -0.79
N GLY A 542 -40.81 0.03 -0.06
CA GLY A 542 -40.39 -1.33 -0.45
C GLY A 542 -39.15 -1.38 -1.32
N TYR A 543 -38.42 -0.26 -1.43
CA TYR A 543 -37.16 -0.23 -2.13
C TYR A 543 -35.99 -0.49 -1.19
N ARG A 544 -35.00 -1.25 -1.64
CA ARG A 544 -33.80 -1.66 -0.92
C ARG A 544 -32.64 -0.70 -1.19
N LEU A 545 -31.70 -0.69 -0.26
CA LEU A 545 -30.50 0.16 -0.28
C LEU A 545 -29.25 -0.72 -0.27
N LYS A 546 -28.26 -0.40 -1.10
CA LYS A 546 -27.00 -1.16 -1.13
C LYS A 546 -25.77 -0.26 -1.10
N VAL A 547 -24.78 -0.63 -0.30
CA VAL A 547 -23.41 -0.11 -0.42
C VAL A 547 -22.67 -0.97 -1.44
N VAL A 548 -21.95 -0.31 -2.33
CA VAL A 548 -21.20 -0.93 -3.42
C VAL A 548 -19.73 -0.85 -3.09
N ARG A 549 -19.15 -1.96 -2.62
CA ARG A 549 -17.77 -2.03 -2.10
C ARG A 549 -16.72 -1.80 -3.18
N ASN A 550 -17.07 -2.05 -4.44
CA ASN A 550 -16.25 -1.76 -5.59
C ASN A 550 -16.65 -0.46 -6.31
N SER A 551 -17.17 0.49 -5.55
CA SER A 551 -17.37 1.87 -5.97
C SER A 551 -16.74 2.76 -4.90
N PHE A 552 -15.46 3.06 -5.05
CA PHE A 552 -14.69 3.99 -4.26
C PHE A 552 -14.73 5.38 -4.89
N VAL A 553 -14.99 6.37 -4.03
CA VAL A 553 -14.91 7.80 -4.35
C VAL A 553 -14.05 8.45 -3.28
N TYR A 554 -13.00 9.18 -3.67
CA TYR A 554 -12.20 9.94 -2.71
C TYR A 554 -13.02 11.10 -2.15
N HIS A 555 -12.89 11.37 -0.86
CA HIS A 555 -13.59 12.43 -0.15
C HIS A 555 -12.62 13.14 0.81
N ALA A 556 -12.48 14.46 0.65
CA ALA A 556 -11.53 15.25 1.46
C ALA A 556 -12.00 15.47 2.91
N GLY A 557 -13.31 15.43 3.17
CA GLY A 557 -13.89 15.45 4.50
C GLY A 557 -14.03 16.85 5.14
N SER A 558 -15.24 17.16 5.61
CA SER A 558 -15.56 18.19 6.61
C SER A 558 -15.03 19.63 6.36
N GLN A 559 -14.86 20.04 5.10
CA GLN A 559 -14.33 21.37 4.75
C GLN A 559 -15.34 22.53 4.92
N SER A 560 -16.66 22.25 4.88
CA SER A 560 -17.70 23.29 4.78
C SER A 560 -18.36 23.70 6.11
N PHE A 561 -18.13 22.98 7.23
CA PHE A 561 -18.84 23.18 8.51
C PHE A 561 -17.98 23.69 9.68
N ILE A 562 -16.73 24.09 9.43
CA ILE A 562 -15.70 24.46 10.43
C ILE A 562 -16.10 25.61 11.40
N LYS A 563 -17.20 26.32 11.17
CA LYS A 563 -17.63 27.51 11.95
C LYS A 563 -19.01 27.42 12.62
N THR A 564 -19.67 26.27 12.62
CA THR A 564 -20.99 26.10 13.26
C THR A 564 -20.87 25.24 14.51
N ASP A 565 -21.72 25.46 15.51
CA ASP A 565 -21.91 24.53 16.63
C ASP A 565 -22.59 23.24 16.11
N TYR A 566 -21.83 22.45 15.35
CA TYR A 566 -22.32 21.29 14.61
C TYR A 566 -22.85 20.21 15.55
N GLN A 567 -22.31 20.11 16.77
CA GLN A 567 -22.75 19.13 17.75
C GLN A 567 -24.19 19.42 18.21
N THR A 568 -24.52 20.70 18.45
CA THR A 568 -25.89 21.10 18.77
C THR A 568 -26.84 20.83 17.60
N LEU A 569 -26.42 21.10 16.36
CA LEU A 569 -27.24 20.81 15.18
C LEU A 569 -27.50 19.31 15.00
N LEU A 570 -26.44 18.50 15.10
CA LEU A 570 -26.51 17.03 15.04
C LEU A 570 -27.47 16.47 16.09
N ASN A 571 -27.34 16.93 17.35
CA ASN A 571 -28.22 16.50 18.44
C ASN A 571 -29.68 16.90 18.21
N ASN A 572 -29.94 18.15 17.78
CA ASN A 572 -31.29 18.62 17.50
C ASN A 572 -31.95 17.84 16.35
N HIS A 573 -31.20 17.53 15.29
CA HIS A 573 -31.69 16.74 14.17
C HIS A 573 -31.84 15.26 14.51
N HIS A 574 -31.00 14.72 15.39
CA HIS A 574 -31.19 13.38 15.95
C HIS A 574 -32.52 13.31 16.73
N GLU A 575 -32.79 14.28 17.61
CA GLU A 575 -34.07 14.36 18.32
C GLU A 575 -35.25 14.54 17.36
N LEU A 576 -35.11 15.37 16.33
CA LEU A 576 -36.14 15.56 15.30
C LEU A 576 -36.43 14.26 14.55
N PHE A 577 -35.39 13.49 14.20
CA PHE A 577 -35.53 12.17 13.59
C PHE A 577 -36.34 11.24 14.51
N ILE A 578 -35.96 11.14 15.79
CA ILE A 578 -36.68 10.33 16.77
C ILE A 578 -38.14 10.76 16.90
N GLN A 579 -38.43 12.07 16.90
CA GLN A 579 -39.80 12.59 16.96
C GLN A 579 -40.61 12.21 15.71
N LYS A 580 -40.01 12.29 14.52
CA LYS A 580 -40.67 12.04 13.24
C LYS A 580 -40.91 10.56 12.97
N TYR A 581 -39.90 9.71 13.24
CA TYR A 581 -39.94 8.27 12.94
C TYR A 581 -40.28 7.41 14.16
N GLY A 582 -40.12 7.91 15.38
CA GLY A 582 -40.52 7.24 16.62
C GLY A 582 -39.61 6.15 17.13
N PHE A 583 -38.37 6.10 16.63
CA PHE A 583 -37.31 5.22 17.08
C PHE A 583 -35.97 5.90 16.78
N ASP A 584 -34.90 5.47 17.45
CA ASP A 584 -33.55 5.93 17.16
C ASP A 584 -32.93 5.06 16.05
N ILE A 585 -32.63 5.66 14.90
CA ILE A 585 -31.99 4.94 13.79
C ILE A 585 -30.60 4.40 14.16
N LEU A 586 -29.89 5.06 15.08
CA LEU A 586 -28.55 4.66 15.50
C LEU A 586 -28.54 3.30 16.21
N GLU A 587 -29.65 2.90 16.84
CA GLU A 587 -29.82 1.59 17.50
C GLU A 587 -30.02 0.45 16.49
N TYR A 588 -30.60 0.71 15.30
CA TYR A 588 -31.07 -0.33 14.38
C TYR A 588 -30.40 -0.31 12.99
N ALA A 589 -29.53 0.66 12.72
CA ALA A 589 -28.91 0.81 11.40
C ALA A 589 -27.81 -0.21 11.10
N TYR A 590 -27.14 -0.71 12.13
CA TYR A 590 -25.96 -1.56 11.97
C TYR A 590 -26.24 -3.02 12.31
N ALA A 591 -25.60 -3.90 11.56
CA ALA A 591 -25.62 -5.32 11.84
C ALA A 591 -24.55 -5.68 12.89
N SER A 592 -24.90 -6.64 13.75
CA SER A 592 -24.03 -7.24 14.75
C SER A 592 -23.06 -8.20 14.09
N GLY A 593 -21.82 -7.73 13.88
CA GLY A 593 -20.76 -8.54 13.30
C GLY A 593 -20.49 -9.83 14.09
N THR A 594 -20.68 -9.78 15.42
CA THR A 594 -20.48 -10.92 16.32
C THR A 594 -21.60 -11.95 16.23
N ALA A 595 -22.85 -11.52 16.06
CA ALA A 595 -23.94 -12.47 15.83
C ALA A 595 -23.75 -13.21 14.51
N ILE A 596 -23.30 -12.49 13.47
CA ILE A 596 -23.07 -13.05 12.14
C ILE A 596 -21.88 -14.03 12.13
N SER A 597 -20.79 -13.74 12.86
CA SER A 597 -19.61 -14.62 12.92
C SER A 597 -19.86 -15.95 13.65
N GLN A 598 -20.90 -16.03 14.49
CA GLN A 598 -21.31 -17.24 15.19
C GLN A 598 -22.17 -18.19 14.33
N ILE A 599 -22.52 -17.81 13.10
CA ILE A 599 -23.26 -18.68 12.18
C ILE A 599 -22.32 -19.79 11.67
N PRO A 600 -22.56 -21.07 11.97
CA PRO A 600 -21.61 -22.16 11.72
C PRO A 600 -21.68 -22.71 10.28
N PHE A 601 -22.22 -21.93 9.35
CA PHE A 601 -22.45 -22.32 7.96
C PHE A 601 -21.46 -21.61 7.04
N SER A 602 -21.12 -22.23 5.90
CA SER A 602 -20.31 -21.57 4.87
C SER A 602 -21.17 -20.60 4.03
N LYS A 603 -20.55 -19.65 3.32
CA LYS A 603 -21.24 -18.67 2.46
C LYS A 603 -22.19 -19.28 1.43
N GLU A 604 -21.88 -20.48 0.95
CA GLU A 604 -22.65 -21.21 -0.06
C GLU A 604 -23.68 -22.18 0.53
N SER A 605 -23.66 -22.38 1.86
CA SER A 605 -24.59 -23.27 2.55
C SER A 605 -26.02 -22.75 2.43
N ARG A 606 -26.96 -23.67 2.22
CA ARG A 606 -28.40 -23.37 2.30
C ARG A 606 -28.90 -23.63 3.71
N PHE A 607 -29.36 -22.58 4.38
CA PHE A 607 -29.90 -22.64 5.73
C PHE A 607 -30.90 -21.51 5.96
N SER A 608 -31.71 -21.62 7.00
CA SER A 608 -32.72 -20.63 7.36
C SER A 608 -32.41 -20.00 8.73
N VAL A 609 -32.66 -18.69 8.83
CA VAL A 609 -32.42 -17.89 10.03
C VAL A 609 -33.72 -17.25 10.49
N LEU A 610 -34.05 -17.41 11.77
CA LEU A 610 -35.11 -16.64 12.43
C LEU A 610 -34.48 -15.68 13.45
N GLN A 611 -34.77 -14.39 13.34
CA GLN A 611 -34.37 -13.40 14.34
C GLN A 611 -35.56 -12.82 15.08
N TYR A 612 -35.55 -12.91 16.41
CA TYR A 612 -36.54 -12.27 17.26
C TYR A 612 -36.11 -10.86 17.66
N GLY A 613 -36.95 -9.87 17.37
CA GLY A 613 -36.69 -8.47 17.63
C GLY A 613 -35.70 -7.85 16.65
N CYS A 614 -35.89 -8.11 15.35
CA CYS A 614 -34.93 -7.79 14.29
C CYS A 614 -34.82 -6.28 13.92
N GLY A 615 -35.61 -5.40 14.53
CA GLY A 615 -35.59 -3.96 14.27
C GLY A 615 -35.86 -3.63 12.80
N LEU A 616 -34.96 -2.83 12.18
CA LEU A 616 -35.00 -2.51 10.74
C LEU A 616 -34.48 -3.65 9.84
N GLY A 617 -34.11 -4.80 10.42
CA GLY A 617 -33.61 -5.97 9.70
C GLY A 617 -32.14 -5.84 9.27
N SER A 618 -31.33 -5.02 9.95
CA SER A 618 -29.90 -4.82 9.61
C SER A 618 -29.11 -6.13 9.59
N ASP A 619 -29.30 -6.98 10.61
CA ASP A 619 -28.70 -8.31 10.71
C ASP A 619 -29.17 -9.22 9.56
N LEU A 620 -30.48 -9.28 9.29
CA LEU A 620 -31.05 -10.09 8.20
C LEU A 620 -30.47 -9.70 6.83
N LYS A 621 -30.35 -8.39 6.57
CA LYS A 621 -29.77 -7.82 5.36
C LYS A 621 -28.29 -8.18 5.20
N ALA A 622 -27.52 -8.08 6.29
CA ALA A 622 -26.11 -8.43 6.30
C ALA A 622 -25.89 -9.93 6.10
N ILE A 623 -26.66 -10.79 6.78
CA ILE A 623 -26.63 -12.25 6.60
C ILE A 623 -26.89 -12.60 5.14
N LYS A 624 -27.95 -12.05 4.54
CA LYS A 624 -28.29 -12.30 3.13
C LYS A 624 -27.24 -11.78 2.14
N SER A 625 -26.48 -10.75 2.52
CA SER A 625 -25.38 -10.22 1.70
C SER A 625 -24.13 -11.11 1.77
N ILE A 626 -23.92 -11.84 2.87
CA ILE A 626 -22.73 -12.67 3.12
C ILE A 626 -22.99 -14.14 2.75
N PHE A 627 -24.17 -14.66 3.06
CA PHE A 627 -24.58 -16.04 2.84
C PHE A 627 -25.63 -16.10 1.73
N ARG A 628 -25.19 -16.41 0.51
CA ARG A 628 -25.97 -16.26 -0.74
C ARG A 628 -27.25 -17.09 -0.77
N ASN A 629 -27.21 -18.26 -0.12
CA ASN A 629 -28.30 -19.24 -0.09
C ASN A 629 -29.06 -19.23 1.26
N ALA A 630 -28.80 -18.25 2.14
CA ALA A 630 -29.51 -18.14 3.40
C ALA A 630 -30.92 -17.55 3.20
N GLU A 631 -31.91 -18.17 3.84
CA GLU A 631 -33.27 -17.62 3.93
C GLU A 631 -33.46 -16.94 5.30
N THR A 632 -33.68 -15.63 5.30
CA THR A 632 -33.76 -14.82 6.52
C THR A 632 -35.21 -14.43 6.84
N PHE A 633 -35.57 -14.56 8.12
CA PHE A 633 -36.89 -14.27 8.66
C PHE A 633 -36.75 -13.50 9.97
N GLY A 634 -37.68 -12.57 10.23
CA GLY A 634 -37.66 -11.75 11.43
C GLY A 634 -39.02 -11.65 12.12
N ILE A 635 -39.00 -11.45 13.43
CA ILE A 635 -40.16 -11.00 14.20
C ILE A 635 -39.84 -9.62 14.77
N GLU A 636 -40.69 -8.62 14.54
CA GLU A 636 -40.54 -7.29 15.14
C GLU A 636 -41.89 -6.78 15.63
N GLN A 637 -42.01 -6.61 16.95
CA GLN A 637 -43.24 -6.22 17.62
C GLN A 637 -43.48 -4.71 17.62
N ASN A 638 -42.41 -3.91 17.52
CA ASN A 638 -42.56 -2.47 17.37
C ASN A 638 -43.14 -2.16 16.00
N TYR A 639 -44.41 -1.72 15.98
CA TYR A 639 -45.14 -1.50 14.74
C TYR A 639 -44.43 -0.52 13.78
N LYS A 640 -43.70 0.48 14.29
CA LYS A 640 -43.00 1.47 13.46
C LYS A 640 -41.80 0.86 12.73
N LEU A 641 -41.04 0.00 13.43
CA LEU A 641 -39.92 -0.72 12.84
C LEU A 641 -40.42 -1.80 11.87
N ASN A 642 -41.45 -2.55 12.28
CA ASN A 642 -42.09 -3.60 11.49
C ASN A 642 -42.65 -3.06 10.15
N GLU A 643 -43.35 -1.92 10.18
CA GLU A 643 -43.94 -1.29 8.98
C GLU A 643 -42.90 -0.99 7.90
N ILE A 644 -41.65 -0.71 8.30
CA ILE A 644 -40.53 -0.46 7.40
C ILE A 644 -39.84 -1.78 7.01
N ALA A 645 -39.42 -2.58 7.99
CA ALA A 645 -38.61 -3.77 7.75
C ALA A 645 -39.34 -4.78 6.84
N ARG A 646 -40.65 -4.97 7.05
CA ARG A 646 -41.45 -5.94 6.30
C ARG A 646 -41.67 -5.59 4.83
N LYS A 647 -41.36 -4.36 4.42
CA LYS A 647 -41.44 -3.92 3.03
C LYS A 647 -40.30 -4.46 2.19
N THR A 648 -39.18 -4.83 2.83
CA THR A 648 -37.97 -5.29 2.14
C THR A 648 -37.51 -6.68 2.59
N GLU A 649 -37.85 -7.11 3.81
CA GLU A 649 -37.51 -8.41 4.37
C GLU A 649 -38.76 -9.21 4.78
N LYS A 650 -38.60 -10.53 4.97
CA LYS A 650 -39.67 -11.42 5.48
C LYS A 650 -39.82 -11.22 7.00
N VAL A 651 -40.51 -10.16 7.39
CA VAL A 651 -40.69 -9.78 8.81
C VAL A 651 -42.17 -9.83 9.22
N PHE A 652 -42.42 -10.51 10.34
CA PHE A 652 -43.72 -10.71 10.97
C PHE A 652 -43.86 -9.82 12.21
N GLY A 653 -45.06 -9.34 12.49
CA GLY A 653 -45.37 -8.49 13.65
C GLY A 653 -45.51 -9.27 14.96
N SER A 654 -45.67 -10.59 14.88
CA SER A 654 -45.87 -11.47 16.04
C SER A 654 -45.49 -12.91 15.74
N ILE A 655 -45.37 -13.73 16.79
CA ILE A 655 -45.19 -15.19 16.67
C ILE A 655 -46.42 -15.82 16.01
N ASP A 656 -47.63 -15.38 16.37
CA ASP A 656 -48.87 -15.90 15.77
C ASP A 656 -48.90 -15.71 14.26
N GLU A 657 -48.48 -14.52 13.78
CA GLU A 657 -48.40 -14.24 12.35
C GLU A 657 -47.35 -15.11 11.65
N LEU A 658 -46.23 -15.43 12.31
CA LEU A 658 -45.23 -16.37 11.77
C LEU A 658 -45.80 -17.78 11.64
N LEU A 659 -46.59 -18.24 12.63
CA LEU A 659 -47.18 -19.59 12.66
C LEU A 659 -48.23 -19.80 11.55
N GLU A 660 -48.78 -18.74 10.96
CA GLU A 660 -49.63 -18.87 9.77
C GLU A 660 -48.86 -19.37 8.53
N PHE A 661 -47.53 -19.24 8.53
CA PHE A 661 -46.66 -19.64 7.43
C PHE A 661 -45.80 -20.87 7.74
N PHE A 662 -45.59 -21.18 9.02
CA PHE A 662 -44.72 -22.27 9.47
C PHE A 662 -45.41 -23.08 10.57
N ASP A 663 -45.64 -24.37 10.30
CA ASP A 663 -46.23 -25.33 11.23
C ASP A 663 -45.33 -26.53 11.54
N GLU A 664 -44.11 -26.54 10.99
CA GLU A 664 -43.08 -27.57 11.20
C GLU A 664 -41.69 -26.95 11.50
N PRO A 665 -40.78 -27.67 12.19
CA PRO A 665 -39.41 -27.22 12.42
C PRO A 665 -38.70 -26.81 11.13
N SER A 666 -38.33 -25.54 11.03
CA SER A 666 -37.92 -24.93 9.77
C SER A 666 -36.65 -24.08 9.86
N PHE A 667 -36.15 -23.75 11.06
CA PHE A 667 -35.03 -22.80 11.25
C PHE A 667 -33.75 -23.47 11.75
N ASN A 668 -32.65 -23.26 11.02
CA ASN A 668 -31.31 -23.74 11.38
C ASN A 668 -30.59 -22.82 12.37
N VAL A 669 -30.87 -21.51 12.32
CA VAL A 669 -30.27 -20.52 13.22
C VAL A 669 -31.37 -19.67 13.85
N PHE A 670 -31.29 -19.47 15.16
CA PHE A 670 -32.14 -18.57 15.90
C PHE A 670 -31.30 -17.47 16.55
N ILE A 671 -31.66 -16.20 16.30
CA ILE A 671 -30.95 -15.04 16.86
C ILE A 671 -31.93 -14.27 17.75
N ILE A 672 -31.54 -14.00 18.99
CA ILE A 672 -32.35 -13.22 19.93
C ILE A 672 -31.47 -12.39 20.85
N ASP A 673 -31.93 -11.20 21.23
CA ASP A 673 -31.28 -10.40 22.25
C ASP A 673 -31.52 -10.98 23.66
N LYS A 674 -30.50 -10.95 24.52
CA LYS A 674 -30.53 -11.48 25.89
C LYS A 674 -31.70 -10.91 26.71
N ASP A 675 -31.96 -9.61 26.59
CA ASP A 675 -33.04 -8.97 27.34
C ASP A 675 -34.42 -9.37 26.80
N LYS A 676 -34.52 -9.55 25.48
CA LYS A 676 -35.76 -10.04 24.84
C LYS A 676 -36.05 -11.49 25.19
N LEU A 677 -35.01 -12.33 25.29
CA LEU A 677 -35.14 -13.72 25.74
C LEU A 677 -35.59 -13.78 27.21
N ALA A 678 -35.01 -12.95 28.08
CA ALA A 678 -35.37 -12.88 29.50
C ALA A 678 -36.80 -12.38 29.72
N ALA A 679 -37.31 -11.50 28.85
CA ALA A 679 -38.68 -10.98 28.91
C ALA A 679 -39.74 -11.97 28.35
N MET A 680 -39.31 -13.01 27.64
CA MET A 680 -40.20 -13.96 26.96
C MET A 680 -40.78 -14.99 27.93
N ASN A 681 -42.08 -15.29 27.82
CA ASN A 681 -42.71 -16.27 28.70
C ASN A 681 -42.47 -17.73 28.25
N GLU A 682 -42.66 -18.71 29.15
CA GLU A 682 -42.42 -20.13 28.86
C GLU A 682 -43.24 -20.66 27.67
N SER A 683 -44.45 -20.13 27.46
CA SER A 683 -45.30 -20.54 26.32
C SER A 683 -44.71 -20.06 24.99
N GLU A 684 -44.24 -18.81 24.93
CA GLU A 684 -43.59 -18.25 23.74
C GLU A 684 -42.28 -18.97 23.43
N GLN A 685 -41.47 -19.25 24.45
CA GLN A 685 -40.23 -20.02 24.30
C GLN A 685 -40.50 -21.44 23.78
N GLY A 686 -41.54 -22.11 24.30
CA GLY A 686 -41.93 -23.44 23.85
C GLY A 686 -42.39 -23.46 22.39
N VAL A 687 -43.15 -22.43 21.97
CA VAL A 687 -43.59 -22.28 20.58
C VAL A 687 -42.40 -22.02 19.64
N LEU A 688 -41.52 -21.06 19.96
CA LEU A 688 -40.36 -20.77 19.12
C LEU A 688 -39.39 -21.96 19.04
N SER A 689 -39.17 -22.66 20.16
CA SER A 689 -38.34 -23.87 20.19
C SER A 689 -38.89 -24.97 19.28
N SER A 690 -40.22 -25.07 19.13
CA SER A 690 -40.84 -26.04 18.21
C SER A 690 -40.61 -25.75 16.73
N LEU A 691 -40.22 -24.52 16.38
CA LEU A 691 -39.89 -24.12 15.01
C LEU A 691 -38.41 -24.33 14.67
N LEU A 692 -37.57 -24.67 15.65
CA LEU A 692 -36.14 -24.92 15.46
C LEU A 692 -35.90 -26.38 15.10
N VAL A 693 -34.98 -26.64 14.15
CA VAL A 693 -34.52 -28.00 13.86
C VAL A 693 -33.71 -28.56 15.04
N SER A 694 -33.56 -29.89 15.13
CA SER A 694 -32.98 -30.56 16.30
C SER A 694 -31.54 -30.15 16.65
N ASP A 695 -30.80 -29.66 15.67
CA ASP A 695 -29.40 -29.20 15.74
C ASP A 695 -29.27 -27.70 15.48
N ALA A 696 -30.35 -26.93 15.68
CA ALA A 696 -30.34 -25.50 15.43
C ALA A 696 -29.33 -24.76 16.33
N THR A 697 -28.65 -23.78 15.74
CA THR A 697 -27.74 -22.89 16.47
C THR A 697 -28.52 -21.73 17.07
N VAL A 698 -28.42 -21.54 18.38
CA VAL A 698 -29.04 -20.41 19.09
C VAL A 698 -27.97 -19.38 19.43
N ILE A 699 -28.14 -18.17 18.90
CA ILE A 699 -27.21 -17.04 19.08
C ILE A 699 -27.91 -16.02 19.96
N ILE A 700 -27.41 -15.85 21.18
CA ILE A 700 -27.91 -14.86 22.14
C ILE A 700 -27.03 -13.60 22.02
N LYS A 701 -27.60 -12.51 21.53
CA LYS A 701 -26.92 -11.22 21.46
C LYS A 701 -26.90 -10.58 22.84
N ASN A 702 -25.72 -10.15 23.28
CA ASN A 702 -25.56 -9.29 24.44
C ASN A 702 -25.13 -7.89 23.96
N SER A 703 -26.07 -6.96 23.92
CA SER A 703 -25.83 -5.59 23.45
C SER A 703 -24.81 -4.84 24.30
N GLU A 704 -24.65 -5.18 25.58
CA GLU A 704 -23.62 -4.58 26.45
C GLU A 704 -22.21 -4.84 25.93
N TYR A 705 -22.00 -5.97 25.25
CA TYR A 705 -20.70 -6.33 24.68
C TYR A 705 -20.42 -5.64 23.34
N GLU A 706 -21.44 -5.13 22.64
CA GLU A 706 -21.20 -4.36 21.41
C GLU A 706 -20.49 -3.01 21.68
N PHE A 707 -20.62 -2.49 22.90
CA PHE A 707 -20.02 -1.23 23.35
C PHE A 707 -18.97 -1.44 24.46
N PHE A 708 -18.41 -2.64 24.57
CA PHE A 708 -17.40 -2.93 25.59
C PHE A 708 -16.07 -2.21 25.28
N ASP A 709 -15.39 -1.72 26.30
CA ASP A 709 -14.10 -1.01 26.19
C ASP A 709 -12.93 -1.98 25.93
N TYR A 710 -12.97 -2.76 24.84
CA TYR A 710 -11.97 -3.78 24.52
C TYR A 710 -10.54 -3.22 24.44
N GLU A 711 -10.37 -1.99 23.93
CA GLU A 711 -9.08 -1.30 23.80
C GLU A 711 -8.38 -1.02 25.15
N LYS A 712 -9.15 -0.97 26.25
CA LYS A 712 -8.58 -0.75 27.60
C LYS A 712 -8.02 -2.03 28.20
N ILE A 713 -8.36 -3.20 27.66
CA ILE A 713 -7.96 -4.49 28.24
C ILE A 713 -6.45 -4.66 28.11
N LYS A 714 -5.81 -4.90 29.25
CA LYS A 714 -4.37 -5.11 29.41
C LYS A 714 -4.03 -6.50 29.91
N MET A 715 -5.01 -7.16 30.53
CA MET A 715 -4.91 -8.50 31.06
C MET A 715 -6.29 -9.17 31.08
N ILE A 716 -6.33 -10.47 30.78
CA ILE A 716 -7.53 -11.28 30.93
C ILE A 716 -7.24 -12.41 31.92
N ILE A 717 -8.09 -12.51 32.93
CA ILE A 717 -8.08 -13.56 33.93
C ILE A 717 -9.18 -14.55 33.57
N TRP A 718 -8.79 -15.80 33.36
CA TRP A 718 -9.66 -16.89 32.96
C TRP A 718 -9.96 -17.78 34.15
N ASP A 719 -11.24 -17.99 34.45
CA ASP A 719 -11.64 -19.26 35.01
C ASP A 719 -11.58 -20.37 33.94
N MET A 720 -11.48 -21.62 34.38
CA MET A 720 -11.23 -22.76 33.52
C MET A 720 -12.48 -23.60 33.27
N ASP A 721 -12.99 -24.27 34.30
CA ASP A 721 -14.15 -25.16 34.20
C ASP A 721 -15.41 -24.38 33.81
N GLU A 722 -16.18 -24.91 32.87
CA GLU A 722 -17.40 -24.28 32.31
C GLU A 722 -17.21 -22.85 31.74
N THR A 723 -15.96 -22.36 31.66
CA THR A 723 -15.60 -21.02 31.20
C THR A 723 -14.67 -21.08 29.99
N PHE A 724 -13.43 -21.55 30.18
CA PHE A 724 -12.42 -21.65 29.13
C PHE A 724 -12.56 -22.96 28.34
N TRP A 725 -12.96 -24.03 29.01
CA TRP A 725 -13.34 -25.31 28.40
C TRP A 725 -14.71 -25.77 28.89
N GLN A 726 -15.30 -26.71 28.17
CA GLN A 726 -16.56 -27.33 28.57
C GLN A 726 -16.29 -28.53 29.48
N GLY A 727 -17.01 -28.61 30.61
CA GLY A 727 -16.84 -29.63 31.64
C GLY A 727 -16.06 -29.16 32.85
N ILE A 728 -16.14 -29.97 33.92
CA ILE A 728 -15.42 -29.78 35.19
C ILE A 728 -14.28 -30.80 35.26
N LEU A 729 -13.03 -30.32 35.29
CA LEU A 729 -11.84 -31.18 35.21
C LEU A 729 -11.73 -32.19 36.36
N SER A 730 -12.21 -31.83 37.54
CA SER A 730 -12.25 -32.75 38.70
C SER A 730 -13.31 -33.86 38.58
N GLU A 731 -14.27 -33.73 37.67
CA GLU A 731 -15.37 -34.68 37.47
C GLU A 731 -15.20 -35.57 36.21
N GLY A 732 -14.23 -35.28 35.33
CA GLY A 732 -13.99 -36.06 34.12
C GLY A 732 -13.09 -35.39 33.08
N GLU A 733 -13.15 -35.88 31.83
CA GLU A 733 -12.49 -35.23 30.70
C GLU A 733 -13.20 -33.91 30.34
N VAL A 734 -12.42 -32.89 29.99
CA VAL A 734 -12.92 -31.58 29.54
C VAL A 734 -12.69 -31.42 28.03
N ILE A 735 -13.48 -30.57 27.40
CA ILE A 735 -13.35 -30.26 25.97
C ILE A 735 -12.87 -28.82 25.83
N LEU A 736 -11.59 -28.65 25.47
CA LEU A 736 -11.02 -27.35 25.13
C LEU A 736 -11.34 -26.98 23.68
N PRO A 737 -12.11 -25.91 23.42
CA PRO A 737 -12.31 -25.42 22.06
C PRO A 737 -11.01 -24.88 21.47
N ILE A 738 -10.64 -25.34 20.26
CA ILE A 738 -9.45 -24.84 19.54
C ILE A 738 -9.51 -23.32 19.37
N SER A 739 -10.71 -22.78 19.13
CA SER A 739 -10.96 -21.33 19.02
C SER A 739 -10.52 -20.54 20.26
N ASN A 740 -10.59 -21.13 21.47
CA ASN A 740 -10.18 -20.46 22.70
C ASN A 740 -8.66 -20.45 22.84
N ALA A 741 -7.97 -21.51 22.41
CA ALA A 741 -6.52 -21.53 22.36
C ALA A 741 -5.97 -20.51 21.33
N ASP A 742 -6.59 -20.44 20.15
CA ASP A 742 -6.23 -19.45 19.12
C ASP A 742 -6.53 -18.03 19.58
N LEU A 743 -7.62 -17.84 20.32
CA LEU A 743 -7.95 -16.56 20.94
C LEU A 743 -6.86 -16.13 21.92
N VAL A 744 -6.37 -17.01 22.81
CA VAL A 744 -5.29 -16.69 23.75
C VAL A 744 -4.01 -16.28 23.02
N ARG A 745 -3.65 -16.97 21.94
CA ARG A 745 -2.50 -16.60 21.09
C ARG A 745 -2.67 -15.21 20.50
N ASN A 746 -3.80 -14.98 19.85
CA ASN A 746 -4.11 -13.71 19.20
C ASN A 746 -4.13 -12.54 20.22
N ILE A 747 -4.75 -12.73 21.38
CA ILE A 747 -4.74 -11.76 22.49
C ILE A 747 -3.30 -11.45 22.94
N THR A 748 -2.44 -12.46 23.01
CA THR A 748 -1.03 -12.30 23.38
C THR A 748 -0.25 -11.55 22.31
N ASP A 749 -0.50 -11.80 21.02
CA ASP A 749 0.09 -11.06 19.89
C ASP A 749 -0.33 -9.57 19.90
N HIS A 750 -1.43 -9.24 20.56
CA HIS A 750 -1.87 -7.86 20.81
C HIS A 750 -1.28 -7.25 22.09
N GLY A 751 -0.38 -7.97 22.77
CA GLY A 751 0.27 -7.53 24.00
C GLY A 751 -0.66 -7.57 25.21
N VAL A 752 -1.76 -8.31 25.18
CA VAL A 752 -2.64 -8.52 26.35
C VAL A 752 -2.24 -9.80 27.06
N VAL A 753 -2.07 -9.72 28.37
CA VAL A 753 -1.49 -10.81 29.18
C VAL A 753 -2.59 -11.73 29.72
N ASN A 754 -2.37 -13.04 29.67
CA ASN A 754 -3.34 -14.02 30.16
C ASN A 754 -2.93 -14.57 31.53
N SER A 755 -3.91 -14.84 32.38
CA SER A 755 -3.70 -15.42 33.71
C SER A 755 -4.87 -16.30 34.12
N ILE A 756 -4.64 -17.20 35.08
CA ILE A 756 -5.63 -18.16 35.53
C ILE A 756 -6.11 -17.82 36.94
N SER A 757 -7.43 -17.88 37.17
CA SER A 757 -8.02 -17.90 38.50
C SER A 757 -9.12 -18.95 38.55
N SER A 758 -8.76 -20.18 38.93
CA SER A 758 -9.67 -21.33 38.90
C SER A 758 -9.54 -22.19 40.15
N LYS A 759 -10.68 -22.71 40.65
CA LYS A 759 -10.74 -23.58 41.82
C LYS A 759 -10.46 -25.02 41.41
N ASN A 760 -9.18 -25.31 41.18
CA ASN A 760 -8.71 -26.59 40.63
C ASN A 760 -7.38 -27.02 41.26
N ASP A 761 -6.97 -28.25 40.95
CA ASP A 761 -5.61 -28.72 41.18
C ASP A 761 -4.70 -28.27 40.02
N GLU A 762 -3.51 -27.75 40.34
CA GLU A 762 -2.62 -27.09 39.39
C GLU A 762 -2.11 -28.00 38.27
N ILE A 763 -1.60 -29.19 38.63
CA ILE A 763 -0.96 -30.10 37.67
C ILE A 763 -1.92 -30.50 36.53
N PRO A 764 -3.16 -30.98 36.80
CA PRO A 764 -4.10 -31.33 35.72
C PRO A 764 -4.45 -30.16 34.78
N VAL A 765 -4.60 -28.94 35.33
CA VAL A 765 -4.90 -27.75 34.52
C VAL A 765 -3.74 -27.43 33.59
N MET A 766 -2.50 -27.45 34.10
CA MET A 766 -1.31 -27.17 33.31
C MET A 766 -1.07 -28.23 32.23
N ASP A 767 -1.27 -29.53 32.54
CA ASP A 767 -1.15 -30.62 31.57
C ASP A 767 -2.07 -30.42 30.35
N GLU A 768 -3.30 -29.94 30.56
CA GLU A 768 -4.25 -29.71 29.47
C GLU A 768 -3.88 -28.48 28.62
N LEU A 769 -3.39 -27.41 29.26
CA LEU A 769 -2.88 -26.23 28.55
C LEU A 769 -1.57 -26.52 27.79
N GLU A 770 -0.72 -27.42 28.29
CA GLU A 770 0.49 -27.89 27.61
C GLU A 770 0.14 -28.68 26.35
N ARG A 771 -0.85 -29.59 26.42
CA ARG A 771 -1.35 -30.32 25.25
C ARG A 771 -1.88 -29.39 24.15
N ALA A 772 -2.50 -28.28 24.57
CA ALA A 772 -3.00 -27.25 23.67
C ALA A 772 -1.91 -26.29 23.16
N GLY A 773 -0.69 -26.36 23.70
CA GLY A 773 0.44 -25.51 23.32
C GLY A 773 0.25 -24.03 23.69
N ILE A 774 -0.39 -23.75 24.84
CA ILE A 774 -0.65 -22.39 25.33
C ILE A 774 -0.26 -22.17 26.80
N ALA A 775 0.22 -23.20 27.52
CA ALA A 775 0.59 -23.09 28.94
C ALA A 775 1.56 -21.92 29.23
N ASP A 776 2.58 -21.74 28.38
CA ASP A 776 3.59 -20.67 28.53
C ASP A 776 3.07 -19.25 28.25
N LEU A 777 1.80 -19.10 27.84
CA LEU A 777 1.15 -17.80 27.60
C LEU A 777 0.43 -17.27 28.85
N PHE A 778 0.38 -18.05 29.93
CA PHE A 778 -0.24 -17.67 31.19
C PHE A 778 0.80 -17.32 32.27
N VAL A 779 0.54 -16.28 33.04
CA VAL A 779 1.40 -15.80 34.15
C VAL A 779 0.56 -15.44 35.38
N PHE A 780 1.16 -15.48 36.55
CA PHE A 780 0.54 -15.19 37.85
C PHE A 780 -0.69 -16.07 38.12
N ASN A 781 -0.58 -17.37 37.89
CA ASN A 781 -1.71 -18.29 37.98
C ASN A 781 -2.13 -18.54 39.43
N ASN A 782 -3.43 -18.50 39.68
CA ASN A 782 -4.03 -18.97 40.93
C ASN A 782 -4.90 -20.19 40.62
N ILE A 783 -4.29 -21.38 40.68
CA ILE A 783 -4.98 -22.66 40.51
C ILE A 783 -4.99 -23.36 41.87
N ASN A 784 -6.00 -23.06 42.67
CA ASN A 784 -6.14 -23.59 44.02
C ASN A 784 -7.57 -23.40 44.55
N TRP A 785 -7.90 -24.06 45.64
CA TRP A 785 -9.23 -24.05 46.24
C TRP A 785 -9.56 -22.83 47.14
N GLN A 786 -8.74 -21.77 47.12
CA GLN A 786 -8.99 -20.54 47.90
C GLN A 786 -9.96 -19.60 47.17
N ASP A 787 -10.48 -18.60 47.87
CA ASP A 787 -11.43 -17.63 47.29
C ASP A 787 -10.74 -16.70 46.29
N LYS A 788 -11.44 -16.39 45.19
CA LYS A 788 -10.83 -15.76 44.00
C LYS A 788 -10.65 -14.27 44.19
N GLY A 789 -11.62 -13.57 44.79
CA GLY A 789 -11.63 -12.10 44.81
C GLY A 789 -10.40 -11.47 45.46
N HIS A 790 -9.94 -11.98 46.60
CA HIS A 790 -8.74 -11.46 47.27
C HIS A 790 -7.47 -11.73 46.44
N GLN A 791 -7.34 -12.93 45.88
CA GLN A 791 -6.19 -13.30 45.04
C GLN A 791 -6.12 -12.47 43.76
N ILE A 792 -7.27 -12.17 43.14
CA ILE A 792 -7.35 -11.29 41.97
C ILE A 792 -6.89 -9.87 42.32
N ALA A 793 -7.36 -9.30 43.42
CA ALA A 793 -6.95 -7.95 43.84
C ALA A 793 -5.44 -7.88 44.17
N GLU A 794 -4.91 -8.89 44.87
CA GLU A 794 -3.48 -9.02 45.14
C GLU A 794 -2.66 -9.16 43.85
N LYS A 795 -3.13 -9.97 42.90
CA LYS A 795 -2.51 -10.15 41.59
C LYS A 795 -2.43 -8.85 40.80
N ILE A 796 -3.55 -8.12 40.69
CA ILE A 796 -3.61 -6.83 39.99
C ILE A 796 -2.61 -5.83 40.59
N SER A 797 -2.59 -5.74 41.93
CA SER A 797 -1.67 -4.89 42.68
C SER A 797 -0.20 -5.28 42.41
N THR A 798 0.10 -6.58 42.49
CA THR A 798 1.44 -7.14 42.28
C THR A 798 1.96 -6.88 40.86
N MET A 799 1.07 -6.96 39.87
CA MET A 799 1.38 -6.67 38.46
C MET A 799 1.41 -5.17 38.12
N GLY A 800 1.11 -4.30 39.08
CA GLY A 800 1.06 -2.85 38.88
C GLY A 800 -0.01 -2.40 37.89
N LEU A 801 -1.07 -3.19 37.74
CA LEU A 801 -2.20 -2.88 36.85
C LEU A 801 -3.30 -2.15 37.62
N ARG A 802 -4.17 -1.44 36.89
CA ARG A 802 -5.41 -0.89 37.46
C ARG A 802 -6.55 -1.85 37.16
N PRO A 803 -7.51 -2.04 38.09
CA PRO A 803 -8.68 -2.91 37.87
C PRO A 803 -9.43 -2.62 36.57
N GLU A 804 -9.59 -1.35 36.21
CA GLU A 804 -10.24 -0.89 34.96
C GLU A 804 -9.56 -1.36 33.66
N ASN A 805 -8.36 -1.94 33.70
CA ASN A 805 -7.68 -2.50 32.54
C ASN A 805 -7.61 -4.04 32.58
N VAL A 806 -8.33 -4.69 33.50
CA VAL A 806 -8.29 -6.14 33.69
C VAL A 806 -9.69 -6.70 33.54
N LEU A 807 -9.84 -7.71 32.68
CA LEU A 807 -11.07 -8.46 32.47
C LEU A 807 -11.01 -9.80 33.20
N PHE A 808 -11.97 -10.08 34.06
CA PHE A 808 -12.16 -11.39 34.67
C PHE A 808 -13.37 -12.10 34.06
N ILE A 809 -13.16 -13.31 33.56
CA ILE A 809 -14.19 -14.15 32.93
C ILE A 809 -14.42 -15.38 33.81
N ASP A 810 -15.66 -15.59 34.23
CA ASP A 810 -16.09 -16.70 35.10
C ASP A 810 -17.57 -17.00 34.83
N ASP A 811 -17.94 -18.28 34.81
CA ASP A 811 -19.32 -18.75 34.62
C ASP A 811 -20.20 -18.49 35.86
N ASN A 812 -19.61 -18.20 37.01
CA ASN A 812 -20.30 -18.00 38.27
C ASN A 812 -20.42 -16.51 38.63
N PRO A 813 -21.64 -15.93 38.57
CA PRO A 813 -21.86 -14.52 38.90
C PRO A 813 -21.39 -14.13 40.31
N ARG A 814 -21.37 -15.08 41.26
CA ARG A 814 -20.91 -14.81 42.63
C ARG A 814 -19.41 -14.54 42.68
N ASN A 815 -18.61 -15.23 41.87
CA ASN A 815 -17.17 -15.00 41.79
C ASN A 815 -16.89 -13.63 41.15
N LEU A 816 -17.67 -13.25 40.12
CA LEU A 816 -17.56 -11.94 39.48
C LEU A 816 -17.85 -10.79 40.47
N GLU A 817 -18.93 -10.90 41.24
CA GLU A 817 -19.29 -9.89 42.26
C GLU A 817 -18.29 -9.86 43.42
N GLU A 818 -17.75 -11.01 43.84
CA GLU A 818 -16.68 -11.07 44.83
C GLU A 818 -15.41 -10.35 44.32
N ALA A 819 -15.00 -10.60 43.08
CA ALA A 819 -13.82 -9.96 42.50
C ALA A 819 -13.98 -8.43 42.41
N LYS A 820 -15.15 -7.95 41.99
CA LYS A 820 -15.49 -6.51 41.99
C LYS A 820 -15.47 -5.88 43.38
N TYR A 821 -15.89 -6.61 44.40
CA TYR A 821 -15.86 -6.10 45.78
C TYR A 821 -14.42 -5.83 46.26
N TYR A 822 -13.46 -6.68 45.90
CA TYR A 822 -12.06 -6.51 46.29
C TYR A 822 -11.25 -5.62 45.34
N ALA A 823 -11.64 -5.53 44.06
CA ALA A 823 -11.02 -4.71 43.05
C ALA A 823 -12.07 -3.81 42.39
N ASP A 824 -12.30 -2.65 42.99
CA ASP A 824 -13.25 -1.66 42.49
C ASP A 824 -12.89 -1.24 41.05
N SER A 825 -13.90 -1.13 40.17
CA SER A 825 -13.76 -0.90 38.73
C SER A 825 -13.17 -2.06 37.88
N LEU A 826 -13.03 -3.28 38.43
CA LEU A 826 -12.67 -4.47 37.64
C LEU A 826 -13.71 -4.76 36.55
N MET A 827 -13.26 -5.02 35.32
CA MET A 827 -14.15 -5.51 34.26
C MET A 827 -14.46 -6.99 34.52
N THR A 828 -15.74 -7.36 34.46
CA THR A 828 -16.18 -8.75 34.65
C THR A 828 -17.14 -9.14 33.55
N ALA A 829 -17.01 -10.37 33.05
CA ALA A 829 -17.94 -10.90 32.06
C ALA A 829 -18.19 -12.39 32.29
N MET A 830 -19.32 -12.86 31.79
CA MET A 830 -19.62 -14.29 31.70
C MET A 830 -18.96 -14.84 30.42
N PRO A 831 -18.90 -16.17 30.22
CA PRO A 831 -18.24 -16.77 29.05
C PRO A 831 -18.85 -16.35 27.68
N ASP A 832 -20.06 -15.79 27.66
CA ASP A 832 -20.72 -15.26 26.45
C ASP A 832 -20.00 -14.05 25.82
N ILE A 833 -18.98 -13.47 26.49
CA ILE A 833 -18.10 -12.43 25.91
C ILE A 833 -17.05 -12.99 24.92
N ILE A 834 -16.73 -14.28 25.00
CA ILE A 834 -15.60 -14.89 24.25
C ILE A 834 -15.72 -14.67 22.73
N PRO A 835 -16.88 -14.89 22.08
CA PRO A 835 -17.04 -14.63 20.65
C PRO A 835 -16.82 -13.16 20.26
N TYR A 836 -17.11 -12.23 21.18
CA TYR A 836 -16.86 -10.80 20.96
C TYR A 836 -15.38 -10.47 21.03
N LEU A 837 -14.64 -11.06 21.99
CA LEU A 837 -13.18 -10.95 22.04
C LEU A 837 -12.55 -11.51 20.75
N THR A 838 -12.97 -12.68 20.29
CA THR A 838 -12.51 -13.26 19.02
C THR A 838 -12.77 -12.33 17.85
N THR A 839 -13.97 -11.75 17.77
CA THR A 839 -14.34 -10.86 16.67
C THR A 839 -13.56 -9.53 16.72
N PHE A 840 -13.30 -9.01 17.92
CA PHE A 840 -12.53 -7.79 18.13
C PHE A 840 -11.06 -7.99 17.69
N TYR A 841 -10.36 -8.98 18.26
CA TYR A 841 -8.94 -9.23 17.97
C TYR A 841 -8.68 -9.78 16.56
N ALA A 842 -9.68 -10.34 15.88
CA ALA A 842 -9.57 -10.68 14.46
C ALA A 842 -9.61 -9.46 13.53
N ARG A 843 -10.08 -8.30 14.01
CA ARG A 843 -10.24 -7.07 13.21
C ARG A 843 -9.20 -6.00 13.53
N THR A 844 -8.47 -6.16 14.63
CA THR A 844 -7.41 -5.24 15.06
C THR A 844 -6.04 -5.75 14.62
N ILE A 845 -5.09 -4.83 14.48
CA ILE A 845 -3.71 -5.16 14.09
C ILE A 845 -2.92 -5.55 15.35
N ALA A 846 -2.31 -6.74 15.32
CA ALA A 846 -1.45 -7.24 16.38
C ALA A 846 -0.13 -6.45 16.45
N GLY A 847 0.16 -5.87 17.63
CA GLY A 847 1.30 -4.97 17.85
C GLY A 847 2.46 -5.54 18.68
N ASP A 848 2.34 -6.74 19.26
CA ASP A 848 3.36 -7.38 20.11
C ASP A 848 3.56 -8.86 19.72
N LYS A 849 3.85 -9.12 18.45
CA LYS A 849 4.04 -10.47 17.90
C LYS A 849 5.22 -11.25 18.52
N GLU A 850 6.16 -10.54 19.13
CA GLU A 850 7.31 -11.14 19.84
C GLU A 850 7.03 -11.38 21.33
N HIS A 851 5.80 -11.09 21.79
CA HIS A 851 5.34 -11.30 23.17
C HIS A 851 6.21 -10.60 24.22
N ASN A 852 6.78 -9.44 23.89
CA ASN A 852 7.66 -8.67 24.76
C ASN A 852 7.00 -8.36 26.10
N ARG A 853 5.68 -8.11 26.09
CA ARG A 853 4.92 -7.80 27.30
C ARG A 853 4.71 -9.04 28.18
N LEU A 854 4.48 -10.20 27.61
CA LEU A 854 4.36 -11.46 28.34
C LEU A 854 5.68 -11.78 29.07
N GLU A 855 6.81 -11.70 28.38
CA GLU A 855 8.13 -11.98 28.94
C GLU A 855 8.47 -11.06 30.12
N GLN A 856 8.07 -9.79 30.05
CA GLN A 856 8.23 -8.84 31.16
C GLN A 856 7.44 -9.24 32.41
N TYR A 857 6.23 -9.79 32.25
CA TYR A 857 5.46 -10.28 33.39
C TYR A 857 5.97 -11.62 33.93
N LYS A 858 6.50 -12.52 33.08
CA LYS A 858 7.21 -13.73 33.55
C LYS A 858 8.41 -13.38 34.43
N LEU A 859 9.15 -12.32 34.08
CA LEU A 859 10.25 -11.82 34.91
C LEU A 859 9.76 -11.28 36.25
N LEU A 860 8.67 -10.52 36.25
CA LEU A 860 8.07 -9.98 37.47
C LEU A 860 7.56 -11.09 38.41
N GLU A 861 6.97 -12.15 37.86
CA GLU A 861 6.52 -13.33 38.61
C GLU A 861 7.68 -14.00 39.35
N LYS A 862 8.76 -14.34 38.61
CA LYS A 862 10.00 -14.91 39.18
C LYS A 862 10.58 -14.04 40.29
N LYS A 863 10.54 -12.72 40.14
CA LYS A 863 11.04 -11.77 41.13
C LYS A 863 10.21 -11.77 42.42
N ASN A 864 8.88 -11.80 42.31
CA ASN A 864 8.00 -11.85 43.48
C ASN A 864 8.15 -13.17 44.25
N GLU A 865 8.30 -14.29 43.55
CA GLU A 865 8.62 -15.57 44.18
C GLU A 865 9.95 -15.52 44.94
N ALA A 866 10.98 -14.90 44.36
CA ALA A 866 12.28 -14.75 45.01
C ALA A 866 12.23 -13.78 46.21
N ARG A 867 11.45 -12.69 46.12
CA ARG A 867 11.28 -11.69 47.19
C ARG A 867 10.56 -12.29 48.40
N SER A 868 9.56 -13.14 48.18
CA SER A 868 8.86 -13.83 49.27
C SER A 868 9.76 -14.73 50.13
N LYS A 869 10.95 -15.09 49.62
CA LYS A 869 11.95 -15.94 50.28
C LYS A 869 13.07 -15.17 50.98
N SER A 870 13.07 -13.83 50.99
CA SER A 870 14.13 -13.01 51.62
C SER A 870 13.75 -12.43 52.99
N ASP A 871 14.75 -12.28 53.88
CA ASP A 871 14.53 -11.83 55.27
C ASP A 871 14.32 -10.30 55.40
N SER A 872 14.73 -9.48 54.41
CA SER A 872 14.46 -8.03 54.38
C SER A 872 14.40 -7.48 52.94
N SER A 873 13.63 -6.39 52.73
CA SER A 873 13.47 -5.75 51.41
C SER A 873 14.75 -5.04 50.92
N GLU A 874 15.51 -4.41 51.82
CA GLU A 874 16.76 -3.73 51.44
C GLU A 874 17.87 -4.75 51.08
N GLN A 875 17.95 -5.86 51.81
CA GLN A 875 18.90 -6.93 51.49
C GLN A 875 18.57 -7.57 50.13
N PHE A 876 17.27 -7.75 49.82
CA PHE A 876 16.84 -8.25 48.51
C PHE A 876 17.26 -7.31 47.36
N LEU A 877 17.12 -5.99 47.52
CA LEU A 877 17.53 -5.02 46.51
C LEU A 877 19.06 -5.05 46.30
N LYS A 878 19.84 -5.17 47.38
CA LYS A 878 21.30 -5.34 47.33
C LYS A 878 21.71 -6.63 46.62
N ASP A 879 21.01 -7.73 46.89
CA ASP A 879 21.28 -9.04 46.29
C ASP A 879 20.77 -9.15 44.84
N SER A 880 19.99 -8.19 44.35
CA SER A 880 19.40 -8.20 43.01
C SER A 880 20.37 -7.72 41.92
N ASP A 881 21.50 -7.10 42.25
CA ASP A 881 22.47 -6.49 41.31
C ASP A 881 21.78 -5.58 40.29
N ILE A 882 21.05 -4.57 40.78
CA ILE A 882 20.31 -3.64 39.93
C ILE A 882 21.31 -2.73 39.22
N ARG A 883 21.28 -2.77 37.89
CA ARG A 883 22.11 -1.97 37.02
C ARG A 883 21.27 -1.08 36.13
N VAL A 884 21.65 0.19 36.06
CA VAL A 884 20.95 1.19 35.25
C VAL A 884 21.88 1.80 34.22
N VAL A 885 21.29 2.18 33.10
CA VAL A 885 21.98 2.77 31.94
C VAL A 885 21.20 4.02 31.56
N ILE A 886 21.90 5.11 31.27
CA ILE A 886 21.30 6.40 30.95
C ILE A 886 21.74 6.77 29.54
N ASN A 887 20.79 6.77 28.61
CA ASN A 887 21.04 6.88 27.17
C ASN A 887 20.50 8.21 26.63
N LYS A 888 21.24 8.86 25.73
CA LYS A 888 21.01 10.25 25.30
C LYS A 888 20.36 10.38 23.92
N ASP A 889 20.43 9.33 23.12
CA ASP A 889 19.83 9.07 21.81
C ASP A 889 18.29 8.96 21.85
N CYS A 890 17.63 9.86 22.58
CA CYS A 890 16.19 9.81 22.82
C CYS A 890 15.34 9.85 21.53
N LEU A 891 15.84 10.48 20.46
CA LEU A 891 15.12 10.56 19.18
C LEU A 891 14.96 9.18 18.52
N GLU A 892 15.91 8.26 18.74
CA GLU A 892 15.87 6.91 18.15
C GLU A 892 14.79 6.04 18.78
N HIS A 893 14.49 6.32 20.05
CA HIS A 893 13.47 5.63 20.83
C HIS A 893 12.23 6.50 21.06
N ILE A 894 11.98 7.49 20.18
CA ILE A 894 10.92 8.48 20.35
C ILE A 894 9.53 7.85 20.48
N ASP A 895 9.24 6.79 19.74
CA ASP A 895 7.95 6.09 19.83
C ASP A 895 7.77 5.41 21.19
N ARG A 896 8.82 4.79 21.71
CA ARG A 896 8.81 4.13 23.01
C ARG A 896 8.76 5.15 24.15
N ILE A 897 9.47 6.27 24.03
CA ILE A 897 9.44 7.38 24.99
C ILE A 897 8.06 8.04 24.98
N HIS A 898 7.49 8.31 23.81
CA HIS A 898 6.14 8.85 23.67
C HIS A 898 5.10 7.91 24.28
N GLU A 899 5.20 6.61 24.02
CA GLU A 899 4.36 5.60 24.65
C GLU A 899 4.50 5.65 26.18
N LEU A 900 5.72 5.73 26.71
CA LEU A 900 5.99 5.81 28.14
C LEU A 900 5.43 7.12 28.74
N VAL A 901 5.57 8.25 28.06
CA VAL A 901 5.01 9.57 28.44
C VAL A 901 3.49 9.50 28.52
N MET A 902 2.84 8.87 27.54
CA MET A 902 1.37 8.78 27.50
C MET A 902 0.81 7.79 28.52
N ARG A 903 1.54 6.70 28.81
CA ARG A 903 1.05 5.60 29.67
C ARG A 903 1.44 5.72 31.14
N SER A 904 2.54 6.39 31.48
CA SER A 904 3.05 6.44 32.85
C SER A 904 2.25 7.41 33.72
N ASN A 905 1.46 6.87 34.64
CA ASN A 905 0.63 7.66 35.55
C ASN A 905 1.19 7.72 36.97
N GLN A 906 1.47 6.59 37.63
CA GLN A 906 1.83 6.56 39.05
C GLN A 906 3.26 7.01 39.38
N LEU A 907 4.17 6.95 38.39
CA LEU A 907 5.57 7.36 38.50
C LEU A 907 5.92 8.44 37.45
N ASN A 908 4.95 9.22 37.02
CA ASN A 908 5.21 10.42 36.23
C ASN A 908 5.05 11.65 37.13
N TYR A 909 6.17 12.30 37.42
CA TYR A 909 6.26 13.36 38.41
C TYR A 909 5.88 14.73 37.84
N THR A 910 6.00 14.93 36.52
CA THR A 910 5.59 16.18 35.85
C THR A 910 4.15 16.13 35.31
N LYS A 911 3.60 14.92 35.12
CA LYS A 911 2.30 14.61 34.48
C LYS A 911 2.10 15.22 33.09
N ASN A 912 3.18 15.65 32.44
CA ASN A 912 3.09 16.16 31.07
C ASN A 912 2.77 15.00 30.12
N ARG A 913 1.93 15.27 29.12
CA ARG A 913 1.38 14.33 28.13
C ARG A 913 1.60 14.91 26.74
N ASP A 914 2.85 15.24 26.47
CA ASP A 914 3.24 15.85 25.21
C ASP A 914 3.15 14.80 24.11
N ASP A 915 2.58 15.21 22.97
CA ASP A 915 2.52 14.36 21.79
C ASP A 915 3.91 14.18 21.17
N LYS A 916 4.01 13.24 20.22
CA LYS A 916 5.27 12.89 19.55
C LYS A 916 5.97 14.12 18.94
N LYS A 917 5.25 15.04 18.30
CA LYS A 917 5.82 16.24 17.65
C LYS A 917 6.39 17.22 18.67
N ILE A 918 5.72 17.38 19.82
CA ILE A 918 6.22 18.22 20.91
C ILE A 918 7.47 17.58 21.55
N LEU A 919 7.47 16.26 21.75
CA LEU A 919 8.62 15.53 22.26
C LEU A 919 9.83 15.63 21.32
N GLU A 920 9.64 15.44 20.01
CA GLU A 920 10.67 15.65 19.00
C GLU A 920 11.27 17.05 19.13
N LYS A 921 10.43 18.08 19.20
CA LYS A 921 10.88 19.48 19.37
C LYS A 921 11.65 19.70 20.68
N LEU A 922 11.26 19.04 21.77
CA LEU A 922 11.97 19.13 23.05
C LEU A 922 13.34 18.43 22.98
N LEU A 923 13.42 17.30 22.26
CA LEU A 923 14.64 16.52 22.12
C LEU A 923 15.63 17.10 21.11
N THR A 924 15.16 17.77 20.06
CA THR A 924 16.00 18.48 19.08
C THR A 924 16.49 19.84 19.58
N ASN A 925 16.21 20.18 20.85
CA ASN A 925 16.56 21.48 21.40
C ASN A 925 17.86 21.39 22.20
N ASP A 926 18.93 22.00 21.71
CA ASP A 926 20.30 21.86 22.21
C ASP A 926 20.49 22.22 23.70
N TRP A 927 19.57 22.97 24.31
CA TRP A 927 19.63 23.32 25.73
C TRP A 927 18.82 22.42 26.66
N ASN A 928 18.17 21.38 26.14
CA ASN A 928 17.48 20.38 26.95
C ASN A 928 18.37 19.16 27.21
N ASP A 929 18.69 18.90 28.47
CA ASP A 929 19.33 17.65 28.87
C ASP A 929 18.27 16.55 28.98
N SER A 930 18.22 15.67 27.99
CA SER A 930 17.23 14.59 27.94
C SER A 930 17.92 13.23 27.96
N ALA A 931 17.31 12.24 28.60
CA ALA A 931 17.79 10.87 28.56
C ALA A 931 16.65 9.88 28.80
N TYR A 932 16.71 8.71 28.18
CA TYR A 932 15.94 7.56 28.61
C TYR A 932 16.78 6.65 29.51
N ILE A 933 16.10 5.87 30.36
CA ILE A 933 16.73 5.02 31.37
C ILE A 933 16.35 3.59 31.09
N GLU A 934 17.35 2.73 31.02
CA GLU A 934 17.20 1.29 30.99
C GLU A 934 17.67 0.67 32.31
N ALA A 935 17.11 -0.48 32.65
CA ALA A 935 17.50 -1.21 33.83
C ALA A 935 17.55 -2.71 33.58
N LYS A 936 18.49 -3.38 34.23
CA LYS A 936 18.54 -4.84 34.35
C LYS A 936 18.84 -5.21 35.80
N ASP A 937 18.47 -6.41 36.19
CA ASP A 937 18.91 -7.02 37.44
C ASP A 937 19.29 -8.49 37.18
N ARG A 938 19.61 -9.26 38.22
CA ARG A 938 19.97 -10.68 38.08
C ARG A 938 18.89 -11.57 37.47
N PHE A 939 17.64 -11.10 37.42
CA PHE A 939 16.51 -11.86 36.90
C PHE A 939 16.27 -11.58 35.42
N GLY A 940 16.56 -10.37 34.93
CA GLY A 940 16.44 -10.04 33.50
C GLY A 940 16.60 -8.55 33.18
N ASN A 941 16.43 -8.22 31.90
CA ASN A 941 16.44 -6.84 31.38
C ASN A 941 14.99 -6.30 31.36
N TYR A 942 14.79 -5.06 31.79
CA TYR A 942 13.49 -4.38 31.84
C TYR A 942 13.24 -3.45 30.65
N GLY A 943 14.24 -3.26 29.77
CA GLY A 943 14.24 -2.32 28.65
C GLY A 943 14.14 -0.87 29.11
N ILE A 944 13.59 0.00 28.26
CA ILE A 944 13.34 1.41 28.58
C ILE A 944 12.28 1.52 29.68
N ILE A 945 12.71 1.95 30.87
CA ILE A 945 11.91 2.07 32.08
C ILE A 945 11.76 3.50 32.57
N GLY A 946 12.40 4.49 31.96
CA GLY A 946 12.27 5.88 32.38
C GLY A 946 12.67 6.87 31.31
N PHE A 947 12.23 8.11 31.47
CA PHE A 947 12.61 9.24 30.63
C PHE A 947 12.67 10.51 31.48
N TYR A 948 13.68 11.34 31.25
CA TYR A 948 13.73 12.69 31.75
C TYR A 948 14.09 13.70 30.65
N CYS A 949 13.59 14.92 30.78
CA CYS A 949 13.94 16.08 29.96
C CYS A 949 14.06 17.29 30.88
N PHE A 950 15.26 17.84 31.00
CA PHE A 950 15.58 18.96 31.87
C PHE A 950 16.09 20.15 31.04
N ASP A 951 15.33 21.24 31.02
CA ASP A 951 15.76 22.48 30.38
C ASP A 951 16.85 23.13 31.23
N THR A 952 18.08 23.12 30.71
CA THR A 952 19.26 23.62 31.42
C THR A 952 19.30 25.15 31.52
N ARG A 953 18.60 25.85 30.62
CA ARG A 953 18.58 27.32 30.56
C ARG A 953 17.54 27.90 31.51
N SER A 954 16.33 27.35 31.50
CA SER A 954 15.26 27.76 32.42
C SER A 954 15.32 27.05 33.78
N ARG A 955 16.18 26.04 33.91
CA ARG A 955 16.32 25.15 35.09
C ARG A 955 15.01 24.46 35.45
N LYS A 956 14.24 24.06 34.45
CA LYS A 956 12.90 23.47 34.60
C LYS A 956 12.91 22.00 34.20
N MET A 957 12.27 21.16 35.02
CA MET A 957 12.02 19.77 34.67
C MET A 957 10.79 19.69 33.77
N GLU A 958 10.98 19.39 32.49
CA GLU A 958 9.88 19.22 31.52
C GLU A 958 9.30 17.81 31.61
N HIS A 959 10.15 16.79 31.71
CA HIS A 959 9.72 15.40 31.90
C HIS A 959 10.55 14.72 32.97
N LEU A 960 9.90 14.00 33.88
CA LEU A 960 10.52 13.03 34.77
C LEU A 960 9.51 11.93 35.04
N LEU A 961 9.73 10.77 34.44
CA LEU A 961 8.80 9.66 34.57
C LEU A 961 9.48 8.30 34.48
N PHE A 962 8.85 7.32 35.12
CA PHE A 962 9.29 5.92 35.14
C PHE A 962 8.12 4.97 34.92
N SER A 963 8.45 3.79 34.42
CA SER A 963 7.54 2.65 34.29
C SER A 963 7.19 2.10 35.67
N CYS A 964 5.92 1.70 35.86
CA CYS A 964 5.48 1.04 37.09
C CYS A 964 6.21 -0.29 37.38
N ARG A 965 6.94 -0.85 36.41
CA ARG A 965 7.70 -2.11 36.54
C ARG A 965 8.93 -1.99 37.43
N VAL A 966 9.44 -0.78 37.63
CA VAL A 966 10.59 -0.52 38.52
C VAL A 966 10.17 0.03 39.87
N LEU A 967 8.87 0.03 40.17
CA LEU A 967 8.32 0.55 41.41
C LEU A 967 8.97 -0.13 42.63
N GLY A 968 9.52 0.69 43.53
CA GLY A 968 10.15 0.23 44.76
C GLY A 968 11.58 -0.30 44.57
N MET A 969 12.18 -0.16 43.39
CA MET A 969 13.59 -0.48 43.16
C MET A 969 14.53 0.67 43.56
N GLY A 970 14.00 1.90 43.67
CA GLY A 970 14.78 3.10 44.00
C GLY A 970 15.49 3.72 42.80
N ILE A 971 15.14 3.33 41.57
CA ILE A 971 15.73 3.87 40.34
C ILE A 971 15.35 5.35 40.16
N GLU A 972 14.10 5.68 40.45
CA GLU A 972 13.58 7.04 40.44
C GLU A 972 14.39 7.98 41.35
N GLN A 973 14.70 7.52 42.57
CA GLN A 973 15.51 8.26 43.54
C GLN A 973 16.97 8.33 43.10
N PHE A 974 17.52 7.25 42.52
CA PHE A 974 18.87 7.21 41.99
C PHE A 974 19.08 8.24 40.86
N ILE A 975 18.18 8.29 39.88
CA ILE A 975 18.24 9.25 38.77
C ILE A 975 18.04 10.68 39.27
N TYR A 976 17.08 10.91 40.18
CA TYR A 976 16.85 12.22 40.78
C TYR A 976 18.09 12.76 41.52
N ASN A 977 18.77 11.91 42.30
CA ASN A 977 20.04 12.26 42.94
C ASN A 977 21.11 12.64 41.91
N LYS A 978 21.19 11.90 40.80
CA LYS A 978 22.20 12.10 39.76
C LYS A 978 21.99 13.40 38.97
N LEU A 979 20.74 13.83 38.80
CA LEU A 979 20.40 15.13 38.23
C LEU A 979 20.70 16.31 39.18
N GLY A 980 21.25 16.04 40.37
CA GLY A 980 21.58 17.05 41.37
C GLY A 980 20.37 17.53 42.17
N CYS A 981 19.33 16.70 42.29
CA CYS A 981 18.09 16.98 43.01
C CYS A 981 17.45 18.33 42.58
N PRO A 982 17.12 18.51 41.29
CA PRO A 982 16.55 19.76 40.79
C PRO A 982 15.20 20.05 41.46
N GLU A 983 14.93 21.31 41.81
CA GLU A 983 13.63 21.71 42.35
C GLU A 983 12.59 21.75 41.22
N PHE A 984 11.47 21.05 41.39
CA PHE A 984 10.31 21.11 40.50
C PHE A 984 9.01 20.81 41.25
N GLU A 985 7.87 21.23 40.69
CA GLU A 985 6.55 20.96 41.28
C GLU A 985 6.05 19.58 40.83
N VAL A 986 5.89 18.66 41.79
CA VAL A 986 5.27 17.35 41.53
C VAL A 986 3.77 17.58 41.29
N LYS A 987 3.28 17.22 40.12
CA LYS A 987 1.85 17.40 39.78
C LYS A 987 1.06 16.15 40.20
N GLY A 988 0.13 16.30 41.14
CA GLY A 988 -0.79 15.24 41.58
C GLY A 988 -0.10 14.09 42.35
N ASP A 989 -0.87 13.05 42.66
CA ASP A 989 -0.38 11.93 43.47
C ASP A 989 0.60 11.04 42.68
N VAL A 990 1.70 10.65 43.35
CA VAL A 990 2.74 9.73 42.85
C VAL A 990 2.97 8.60 43.86
N ALA A 991 3.33 7.42 43.37
CA ALA A 991 3.46 6.22 44.22
C ALA A 991 4.72 6.23 45.11
N VAL A 992 5.73 7.03 44.77
CA VAL A 992 6.98 7.17 45.54
C VAL A 992 7.34 8.64 45.65
N GLU A 993 7.53 9.14 46.88
CA GLU A 993 8.02 10.49 47.14
C GLU A 993 9.55 10.55 47.00
N LEU A 994 10.04 11.51 46.21
CA LEU A 994 11.48 11.76 46.05
C LEU A 994 12.00 12.63 47.20
N GLN A 995 13.06 12.18 47.87
CA GLN A 995 13.67 12.89 49.00
C GLN A 995 15.05 13.45 48.62
N LYS A 996 15.32 14.69 49.02
CA LYS A 996 16.66 15.28 48.88
C LYS A 996 17.60 14.56 49.86
N ASP A 997 18.73 14.06 49.37
CA ASP A 997 19.79 13.37 50.13
C ASP A 997 19.51 11.91 50.57
N ALA A 998 18.45 11.27 50.06
CA ALA A 998 18.23 9.83 50.29
C ALA A 998 19.27 8.99 49.53
N SER A 999 20.02 8.13 50.22
CA SER A 999 21.07 7.31 49.59
C SER A 999 20.50 6.04 48.96
N VAL A 1000 20.91 5.76 47.73
CA VAL A 1000 20.64 4.50 47.03
C VAL A 1000 21.99 3.86 46.72
N ASP A 1001 22.42 2.91 47.54
CA ASP A 1001 23.74 2.26 47.46
C ASP A 1001 23.70 0.88 46.77
N TRP A 1002 22.51 0.40 46.41
CA TRP A 1002 22.26 -0.90 45.77
C TRP A 1002 22.05 -0.83 44.25
N ILE A 1003 22.09 0.37 43.66
CA ILE A 1003 22.02 0.56 42.20
C ILE A 1003 23.39 0.98 41.70
N THR A 1004 23.87 0.29 40.68
CA THR A 1004 25.12 0.64 39.99
C THR A 1004 24.80 1.18 38.60
N GLU A 1005 25.40 2.32 38.23
CA GLU A 1005 25.41 2.77 36.85
C GLU A 1005 26.42 1.91 36.06
N ASP A 1006 25.92 1.14 35.10
CA ASP A 1006 26.75 0.25 34.30
C ASP A 1006 27.32 1.03 33.10
N LYS A 1007 28.44 1.73 33.34
CA LYS A 1007 29.18 2.46 32.29
C LYS A 1007 29.89 1.52 31.28
N GLU A 1008 29.96 0.22 31.55
CA GLU A 1008 30.45 -0.79 30.60
C GLU A 1008 29.31 -1.38 29.74
N PHE A 1009 28.05 -1.12 30.09
CA PHE A 1009 26.91 -1.41 29.22
C PHE A 1009 26.90 -0.53 27.96
N GLU A 1010 27.44 0.69 28.08
CA GLU A 1010 27.80 1.54 26.95
C GLU A 1010 28.73 0.82 25.95
N ARG A 1011 29.49 -0.21 26.35
CA ARG A 1011 30.42 -0.92 25.43
C ARG A 1011 29.97 -2.33 25.06
N SER A 1012 29.03 -2.92 25.79
CA SER A 1012 28.61 -4.32 25.58
C SER A 1012 27.25 -4.48 24.91
N GLU A 1013 26.32 -3.53 25.04
CA GLU A 1013 25.08 -3.51 24.24
C GLU A 1013 25.14 -2.63 22.98
N ARG A 1014 26.14 -1.74 22.85
CA ARG A 1014 26.42 -1.05 21.56
C ARG A 1014 26.75 -2.03 20.42
N ASN A 1015 27.12 -3.28 20.72
CA ASN A 1015 27.37 -4.32 19.73
C ASN A 1015 26.16 -5.26 19.48
N ALA A 1016 25.05 -5.10 20.20
CA ALA A 1016 23.86 -5.93 20.03
C ALA A 1016 22.62 -5.14 19.59
N SER A 1017 22.58 -3.81 19.83
CA SER A 1017 21.46 -2.94 19.44
C SER A 1017 21.77 -1.97 18.30
N ASP A 1018 23.05 -1.74 17.95
CA ASP A 1018 23.42 -0.96 16.76
C ASP A 1018 23.56 -1.90 15.55
N ASN A 1019 22.44 -2.52 15.16
CA ASN A 1019 22.36 -3.18 13.85
C ASN A 1019 22.04 -2.18 12.73
N ARG A 1020 21.99 -0.87 13.02
CA ARG A 1020 21.86 0.16 11.99
C ARG A 1020 23.22 0.42 11.38
N VAL A 1021 23.26 0.39 10.06
CA VAL A 1021 24.45 0.65 9.28
C VAL A 1021 24.87 2.11 9.52
N ARG A 1022 26.07 2.33 10.07
CA ARG A 1022 26.64 3.67 10.25
C ARG A 1022 27.25 4.14 8.93
N ILE A 1023 26.73 5.24 8.38
CA ILE A 1023 27.14 5.79 7.09
C ILE A 1023 27.77 7.16 7.29
N LEU A 1024 28.97 7.38 6.73
CA LEU A 1024 29.54 8.73 6.57
C LEU A 1024 29.26 9.24 5.15
N MET A 1025 28.57 10.36 5.03
CA MET A 1025 28.35 11.06 3.76
C MET A 1025 29.32 12.24 3.66
N LYS A 1026 30.14 12.29 2.62
CA LYS A 1026 31.19 13.31 2.47
C LYS A 1026 31.24 13.87 1.04
N GLY A 1027 31.04 15.18 0.89
CA GLY A 1027 30.99 15.81 -0.43
C GLY A 1027 30.31 17.19 -0.48
N PRO A 1028 29.85 17.65 -1.64
CA PRO A 1028 29.13 18.92 -1.78
C PRO A 1028 27.76 18.91 -1.06
N CYS A 1029 27.18 20.10 -0.83
CA CYS A 1029 25.98 20.29 0.01
C CYS A 1029 24.69 19.72 -0.57
N ASP A 1030 24.60 19.61 -1.89
CA ASP A 1030 23.51 19.00 -2.64
C ASP A 1030 23.34 17.49 -2.36
N MET A 1031 24.38 16.82 -1.84
CA MET A 1031 24.28 15.44 -1.36
C MET A 1031 23.37 15.29 -0.12
N ASP A 1032 22.98 16.39 0.54
CA ASP A 1032 21.95 16.39 1.58
C ASP A 1032 20.62 15.79 1.11
N SER A 1033 20.37 15.85 -0.20
CA SER A 1033 19.17 15.33 -0.85
C SER A 1033 19.12 13.80 -0.89
N ILE A 1034 20.23 13.11 -0.58
CA ILE A 1034 20.31 11.65 -0.46
C ILE A 1034 19.85 11.18 0.93
N GLU A 1035 20.11 11.95 1.98
CA GLU A 1035 19.87 11.54 3.37
C GLU A 1035 18.43 11.10 3.67
N PRO A 1036 17.36 11.78 3.18
CA PRO A 1036 15.98 11.38 3.44
C PRO A 1036 15.65 9.96 2.97
N TYR A 1037 16.36 9.48 1.95
CA TYR A 1037 16.15 8.14 1.37
C TYR A 1037 16.93 7.04 2.10
N LEU A 1038 17.83 7.40 3.03
CA LEU A 1038 18.64 6.49 3.83
C LEU A 1038 18.22 6.47 5.31
N ALA A 1039 16.98 6.86 5.62
CA ALA A 1039 16.46 7.10 6.98
C ALA A 1039 16.56 5.90 7.96
N GLY A 1040 16.83 4.68 7.47
CA GLY A 1040 17.09 3.49 8.29
C GLY A 1040 18.52 3.37 8.84
N ALA A 1041 19.47 4.17 8.34
CA ALA A 1041 20.88 4.16 8.72
C ALA A 1041 21.23 5.30 9.70
N ALA A 1042 22.32 5.12 10.45
CA ALA A 1042 22.88 6.18 11.29
C ALA A 1042 23.85 7.03 10.46
N ILE A 1043 23.38 8.19 9.97
CA ILE A 1043 24.12 9.02 9.01
C ILE A 1043 24.93 10.11 9.74
N THR A 1044 26.22 10.21 9.40
CA THR A 1044 27.07 11.36 9.73
C THR A 1044 27.41 12.09 8.44
N SER A 1045 27.20 13.40 8.40
CA SER A 1045 27.39 14.17 7.17
C SER A 1045 28.48 15.23 7.33
N GLU A 1046 29.34 15.31 6.32
CA GLU A 1046 30.38 16.31 6.16
C GLU A 1046 30.23 16.94 4.78
N PHE A 1047 29.35 17.94 4.72
CA PHE A 1047 29.13 18.72 3.51
C PHE A 1047 29.74 20.11 3.60
N ASN A 1048 29.76 20.84 2.50
CA ASN A 1048 30.19 22.23 2.48
C ASN A 1048 29.27 23.05 3.41
N PHE A 1049 29.85 23.88 4.28
CA PHE A 1049 29.08 24.68 5.24
C PHE A 1049 29.68 26.08 5.41
N VAL A 1050 28.88 27.00 5.96
CA VAL A 1050 29.36 28.35 6.31
C VAL A 1050 29.79 28.35 7.77
N ASN A 1051 31.04 28.65 8.05
CA ASN A 1051 31.57 28.66 9.41
C ASN A 1051 31.15 29.93 10.20
N ASN A 1052 31.51 29.99 11.48
CA ASN A 1052 31.14 31.10 12.38
C ASN A 1052 31.72 32.47 11.96
N GLU A 1053 32.71 32.48 11.08
CA GLU A 1053 33.33 33.69 10.54
C GLU A 1053 32.71 34.12 9.20
N GLY A 1054 31.75 33.33 8.69
CA GLY A 1054 31.04 33.58 7.44
C GLY A 1054 31.72 33.02 6.20
N PHE A 1055 32.79 32.23 6.35
CA PHE A 1055 33.49 31.59 5.22
C PHE A 1055 32.81 30.29 4.81
N VAL A 1056 32.78 30.02 3.50
CA VAL A 1056 32.36 28.73 2.97
C VAL A 1056 33.52 27.74 3.11
N THR A 1057 33.40 26.81 4.06
CA THR A 1057 34.32 25.70 4.27
C THR A 1057 33.94 24.56 3.33
N ALA A 1058 34.85 24.24 2.42
CA ALA A 1058 34.70 23.14 1.46
C ALA A 1058 35.91 22.21 1.45
N GLY A 1059 37.04 22.66 2.02
CA GLY A 1059 38.31 21.95 1.98
C GLY A 1059 38.25 20.59 2.66
N GLN A 1060 37.45 20.44 3.72
CA GLN A 1060 37.30 19.16 4.41
C GLN A 1060 36.84 18.03 3.49
N ASN A 1061 36.23 18.33 2.34
CA ASN A 1061 35.72 17.37 1.36
C ASN A 1061 36.68 17.08 0.20
N HIS A 1062 37.84 17.72 0.16
CA HIS A 1062 38.84 17.55 -0.89
C HIS A 1062 39.96 16.60 -0.44
N SER A 1063 40.33 15.61 -1.27
CA SER A 1063 41.22 14.53 -0.85
C SER A 1063 42.59 15.02 -0.34
N MET A 1064 43.12 16.08 -0.96
CA MET A 1064 44.39 16.69 -0.51
C MET A 1064 44.30 17.33 0.87
N HIS A 1065 43.22 18.04 1.21
CA HIS A 1065 43.09 18.64 2.54
C HIS A 1065 42.88 17.57 3.61
N ILE A 1066 42.18 16.48 3.29
CA ILE A 1066 42.10 15.29 4.16
C ILE A 1066 43.51 14.72 4.39
N TRP A 1067 44.32 14.58 3.35
CA TRP A 1067 45.71 14.14 3.47
C TRP A 1067 46.54 15.07 4.35
N GLU A 1068 46.51 16.38 4.09
CA GLU A 1068 47.28 17.37 4.87
C GLU A 1068 46.83 17.40 6.33
N SER A 1069 45.54 17.26 6.61
CA SER A 1069 45.01 17.19 7.99
C SER A 1069 45.58 16.03 8.79
N ALA A 1070 45.92 14.92 8.12
CA ALA A 1070 46.41 13.70 8.76
C ALA A 1070 47.95 13.62 8.80
N ASN A 1071 48.65 14.36 7.93
CA ASN A 1071 50.09 14.21 7.73
C ASN A 1071 50.92 15.46 8.08
N LEU A 1072 50.31 16.62 8.28
CA LEU A 1072 51.01 17.82 8.73
C LEU A 1072 51.02 17.95 10.26
N GLU A 1073 52.10 18.49 10.79
CA GLU A 1073 52.13 18.89 12.19
C GLU A 1073 51.21 20.10 12.43
N PRO A 1074 50.58 20.24 13.61
CA PRO A 1074 49.69 21.37 13.89
C PRO A 1074 50.32 22.75 13.67
N ALA A 1075 51.64 22.87 13.79
CA ALA A 1075 52.38 24.10 13.52
C ALA A 1075 52.45 24.43 12.02
N GLU A 1076 52.54 23.42 11.14
CA GLU A 1076 52.57 23.60 9.68
C GLU A 1076 51.17 23.94 9.16
N LEU A 1077 50.13 23.32 9.72
CA LEU A 1077 48.74 23.66 9.42
C LEU A 1077 48.44 25.11 9.82
N GLN A 1078 48.89 25.54 11.01
CA GLN A 1078 48.73 26.91 11.47
C GLN A 1078 49.51 27.90 10.56
N GLU A 1079 50.69 27.51 10.06
CA GLU A 1079 51.43 28.32 9.09
C GLU A 1079 50.61 28.55 7.80
N ILE A 1080 49.92 27.53 7.30
CA ILE A 1080 49.04 27.66 6.12
C ILE A 1080 47.87 28.61 6.41
N ILE A 1081 47.20 28.45 7.57
CA ILE A 1081 46.05 29.29 7.95
C ILE A 1081 46.46 30.76 8.14
N ASP A 1082 47.64 30.99 8.71
CA ASP A 1082 48.16 32.35 8.92
C ASP A 1082 48.60 33.00 7.59
N GLU A 1083 49.11 32.21 6.65
CA GLU A 1083 49.61 32.68 5.35
C GLU A 1083 48.49 32.86 4.31
N VAL A 1084 47.47 32.00 4.34
CA VAL A 1084 46.40 31.94 3.34
C VAL A 1084 45.07 32.32 3.99
N PRO A 1085 44.72 33.62 4.02
CA PRO A 1085 43.63 34.13 4.85
C PRO A 1085 42.23 33.69 4.39
N PHE A 1086 42.11 33.07 3.22
CA PHE A 1086 40.87 32.51 2.66
C PHE A 1086 40.74 31.00 2.86
N ILE A 1087 41.67 30.37 3.60
CA ILE A 1087 41.58 28.99 4.09
C ILE A 1087 41.51 29.02 5.61
N THR A 1088 40.60 28.23 6.18
CA THR A 1088 40.33 28.23 7.62
C THR A 1088 40.74 26.92 8.27
N ALA A 1089 40.83 26.91 9.60
CA ALA A 1089 41.10 25.66 10.34
C ALA A 1089 40.04 24.58 10.10
N ASP A 1090 38.81 24.99 9.79
CA ASP A 1090 37.70 24.06 9.52
C ASP A 1090 37.87 23.32 8.18
N ASP A 1091 38.65 23.86 7.23
CA ASP A 1091 38.97 23.19 5.96
C ASP A 1091 39.84 21.93 6.13
N PHE A 1092 40.40 21.72 7.32
CA PHE A 1092 41.24 20.56 7.67
C PHE A 1092 40.64 19.70 8.78
N LYS A 1093 39.38 19.92 9.17
CA LYS A 1093 38.71 19.09 10.19
C LYS A 1093 37.89 18.00 9.52
N THR A 1094 38.01 16.77 10.02
CA THR A 1094 37.26 15.62 9.49
C THR A 1094 37.04 14.56 10.54
N LYS A 1095 35.80 14.06 10.61
CA LYS A 1095 35.36 12.92 11.44
C LYS A 1095 35.70 11.58 10.80
N LEU A 1096 36.24 11.58 9.57
CA LEU A 1096 36.58 10.39 8.77
C LEU A 1096 37.47 9.40 9.54
N PHE A 1097 38.43 9.90 10.32
CA PHE A 1097 39.36 9.07 11.09
C PHE A 1097 38.98 8.95 12.58
N GLU A 1098 37.98 9.71 13.03
CA GLU A 1098 37.60 9.78 14.44
C GLU A 1098 36.68 8.62 14.84
N ASN A 1099 35.71 8.31 13.98
CA ASN A 1099 34.62 7.35 14.25
C ASN A 1099 34.77 6.04 13.46
N GLU A 1100 34.05 5.00 13.89
CA GLU A 1100 33.90 3.74 13.14
C GLU A 1100 32.61 3.77 12.31
N TYR A 1101 32.73 3.58 11.00
CA TYR A 1101 31.59 3.50 10.09
C TYR A 1101 31.49 2.09 9.48
N ASN A 1102 30.29 1.72 9.04
CA ASN A 1102 30.07 0.53 8.22
C ASN A 1102 30.24 0.87 6.72
N VAL A 1103 29.84 2.07 6.32
CA VAL A 1103 29.92 2.58 4.94
C VAL A 1103 30.44 4.02 4.96
N ILE A 1104 31.30 4.37 4.02
CA ILE A 1104 31.71 5.74 3.74
C ILE A 1104 31.34 6.05 2.29
N CYS A 1105 30.42 6.98 2.08
CA CYS A 1105 30.10 7.53 0.76
C CYS A 1105 30.90 8.82 0.56
N TYR A 1106 31.89 8.78 -0.34
CA TYR A 1106 32.80 9.89 -0.58
C TYR A 1106 32.71 10.37 -2.04
N SER A 1107 32.36 11.64 -2.23
CA SER A 1107 32.27 12.26 -3.55
C SER A 1107 33.61 12.81 -4.00
N LEU A 1108 34.04 12.40 -5.21
CA LEU A 1108 35.25 12.92 -5.86
C LEU A 1108 35.00 14.16 -6.73
N LEU A 1109 33.77 14.70 -6.71
CA LEU A 1109 33.44 15.94 -7.43
C LEU A 1109 34.37 17.12 -7.04
N PRO A 1110 34.69 17.36 -5.75
CA PRO A 1110 35.61 18.43 -5.38
C PRO A 1110 37.01 18.26 -5.98
N ASP A 1111 37.54 17.03 -6.04
CA ASP A 1111 38.87 16.73 -6.61
C ASP A 1111 38.94 16.96 -8.13
N CYS A 1112 37.81 16.88 -8.83
CA CYS A 1112 37.72 17.12 -10.28
C CYS A 1112 37.48 18.60 -10.62
N GLN A 1113 36.88 19.36 -9.70
CA GLN A 1113 36.45 20.75 -9.91
C GLN A 1113 37.43 21.77 -9.30
N ALA A 1114 37.90 21.53 -8.08
CA ALA A 1114 38.63 22.54 -7.32
C ALA A 1114 40.04 22.77 -7.86
N GLY A 1115 40.48 24.02 -7.83
CA GLY A 1115 41.84 24.39 -8.17
C GLY A 1115 42.82 24.01 -7.06
N LEU A 1116 43.85 23.25 -7.40
CA LEU A 1116 44.93 22.86 -6.50
C LEU A 1116 46.13 23.81 -6.63
N TYR A 1117 46.65 24.24 -5.49
CA TYR A 1117 47.83 25.07 -5.38
C TYR A 1117 48.89 24.35 -4.57
N LYS A 1118 50.13 24.46 -5.04
CA LYS A 1118 51.31 23.95 -4.36
C LYS A 1118 52.15 25.11 -3.86
N ARG A 1119 52.67 25.02 -2.64
CA ARG A 1119 53.63 25.99 -2.14
C ARG A 1119 54.99 25.79 -2.84
N LYS A 1120 55.63 26.87 -3.31
CA LYS A 1120 56.82 26.77 -4.17
C LYS A 1120 58.06 26.21 -3.48
N ASP A 1121 58.15 26.31 -2.15
CA ASP A 1121 59.32 25.90 -1.35
C ASP A 1121 59.11 24.59 -0.58
N LYS A 1122 57.89 24.04 -0.52
CA LYS A 1122 57.52 22.85 0.25
C LYS A 1122 56.53 21.98 -0.52
N GLU A 1123 56.47 20.69 -0.21
CA GLU A 1123 55.41 19.80 -0.71
C GLU A 1123 54.11 19.99 0.09
N LEU A 1124 53.59 21.22 0.12
CA LEU A 1124 52.34 21.58 0.79
C LEU A 1124 51.29 22.00 -0.24
N TYR A 1125 50.08 21.50 -0.07
CA TYR A 1125 49.00 21.73 -1.03
C TYR A 1125 47.75 22.30 -0.37
N ILE A 1126 47.07 23.16 -1.10
CA ILE A 1126 45.71 23.60 -0.76
C ILE A 1126 44.79 23.55 -1.97
N SER A 1127 43.51 23.23 -1.76
CA SER A 1127 42.46 23.41 -2.76
C SER A 1127 41.69 24.70 -2.48
N PHE A 1128 41.39 25.46 -3.53
CA PHE A 1128 40.53 26.65 -3.44
C PHE A 1128 40.04 27.05 -4.84
N SER A 1129 38.84 27.63 -4.94
CA SER A 1129 38.22 28.10 -6.20
C SER A 1129 38.11 27.01 -7.29
N SER A 1130 37.55 27.33 -8.46
CA SER A 1130 37.48 26.39 -9.59
C SER A 1130 38.80 26.31 -10.35
N ARG A 1131 39.09 25.13 -10.92
CA ARG A 1131 40.16 24.88 -11.89
C ARG A 1131 40.18 25.85 -13.08
N ASN A 1132 39.03 26.40 -13.44
CA ASN A 1132 38.87 27.34 -14.55
C ASN A 1132 39.13 28.79 -14.14
N THR A 1133 39.25 29.07 -12.84
CA THR A 1133 39.43 30.43 -12.31
C THR A 1133 40.56 30.49 -11.28
N PRO A 1134 41.82 30.24 -11.65
CA PRO A 1134 42.91 30.21 -10.69
C PRO A 1134 43.14 31.58 -10.05
N VAL A 1135 43.26 31.64 -8.73
CA VAL A 1135 43.54 32.87 -7.95
C VAL A 1135 44.87 33.50 -8.38
N THR A 1136 45.86 32.68 -8.74
CA THR A 1136 47.19 33.14 -9.18
C THR A 1136 47.23 33.59 -10.64
N ASP A 1137 46.14 33.44 -11.41
CA ASP A 1137 46.06 33.92 -12.79
C ASP A 1137 45.80 35.43 -12.81
N PRO A 1138 46.69 36.24 -13.42
CA PRO A 1138 46.48 37.68 -13.58
C PRO A 1138 45.15 38.05 -14.25
N GLU A 1139 44.60 37.19 -15.13
CA GLU A 1139 43.32 37.45 -15.81
C GLU A 1139 42.11 37.28 -14.87
N CYS A 1140 42.23 36.47 -13.82
CA CYS A 1140 41.17 36.25 -12.83
C CYS A 1140 41.19 37.26 -11.67
N LYS A 1141 42.30 37.99 -11.49
CA LYS A 1141 42.56 38.90 -10.35
C LYS A 1141 41.45 39.92 -10.14
N GLU A 1142 41.02 40.61 -11.19
CA GLU A 1142 39.97 41.63 -11.08
C GLU A 1142 38.63 41.02 -10.62
N GLY A 1143 38.35 39.78 -11.07
CA GLY A 1143 37.12 39.07 -10.76
C GLY A 1143 36.97 38.67 -9.29
N PHE A 1144 38.07 38.27 -8.63
CA PHE A 1144 38.07 38.00 -7.19
C PHE A 1144 37.93 39.28 -6.36
N ILE A 1145 38.58 40.38 -6.77
CA ILE A 1145 38.53 41.67 -6.05
C ILE A 1145 37.13 42.29 -6.11
N ASN A 1146 36.49 42.23 -7.28
CA ASN A 1146 35.15 42.81 -7.48
C ASN A 1146 34.00 41.84 -7.11
N GLY A 1147 34.31 40.59 -6.76
CA GLY A 1147 33.35 39.57 -6.34
C GLY A 1147 32.59 38.90 -7.49
N SER A 1148 33.00 39.07 -8.75
CA SER A 1148 32.41 38.37 -9.90
C SER A 1148 32.89 36.92 -10.06
N LYS A 1149 33.97 36.53 -9.37
CA LYS A 1149 34.40 35.13 -9.26
C LYS A 1149 34.11 34.58 -7.85
N PRO A 1150 33.75 33.29 -7.70
CA PRO A 1150 33.43 32.71 -6.39
C PRO A 1150 34.63 32.77 -5.44
N GLY A 1151 34.49 33.52 -4.34
CA GLY A 1151 35.55 33.70 -3.33
C GLY A 1151 35.26 33.07 -1.97
N HIS A 1152 34.29 32.16 -1.88
CA HIS A 1152 33.88 31.51 -0.61
C HIS A 1152 33.55 32.51 0.52
N ALA A 1153 32.89 33.62 0.15
CA ALA A 1153 32.59 34.76 1.02
C ALA A 1153 33.82 35.51 1.59
N PHE A 1154 35.03 35.25 1.08
CA PHE A 1154 36.23 36.02 1.36
C PHE A 1154 36.35 37.26 0.45
N HIS A 1155 36.76 38.39 1.02
CA HIS A 1155 36.98 39.63 0.27
C HIS A 1155 38.47 39.76 -0.15
N PHE A 1156 38.74 39.56 -1.43
CA PHE A 1156 40.09 39.65 -1.97
C PHE A 1156 40.55 41.09 -2.18
N THR A 1157 41.84 41.33 -1.91
CA THR A 1157 42.53 42.56 -2.29
C THR A 1157 43.70 42.22 -3.21
N GLU A 1158 44.11 43.19 -4.03
CA GLU A 1158 45.29 43.06 -4.89
C GLU A 1158 46.51 42.57 -4.10
N LYS A 1159 46.73 43.14 -2.91
CA LYS A 1159 47.82 42.74 -2.02
C LYS A 1159 47.76 41.26 -1.64
N ILE A 1160 46.59 40.74 -1.25
CA ILE A 1160 46.42 39.34 -0.83
C ILE A 1160 46.69 38.38 -2.00
N ILE A 1161 46.18 38.71 -3.19
CA ILE A 1161 46.39 37.88 -4.39
C ILE A 1161 47.87 37.86 -4.78
N ASP A 1162 48.53 39.02 -4.77
CA ASP A 1162 49.96 39.12 -5.11
C ASP A 1162 50.84 38.39 -4.09
N GLU A 1163 50.59 38.56 -2.79
CA GLU A 1163 51.31 37.83 -1.71
C GLU A 1163 51.10 36.32 -1.81
N PHE A 1164 49.87 35.87 -2.13
CA PHE A 1164 49.60 34.45 -2.36
C PHE A 1164 50.34 33.91 -3.59
N ALA A 1165 50.28 34.63 -4.71
CA ALA A 1165 50.95 34.24 -5.96
C ALA A 1165 52.49 34.29 -5.87
N GLU A 1166 53.08 34.99 -4.91
CA GLU A 1166 54.52 34.95 -4.63
C GLU A 1166 54.95 33.57 -4.11
N ASN A 1167 54.19 32.98 -3.18
CA ASN A 1167 54.56 31.76 -2.48
C ASN A 1167 53.89 30.48 -3.02
N TRP A 1168 52.74 30.61 -3.69
CA TRP A 1168 51.95 29.48 -4.18
C TRP A 1168 51.85 29.49 -5.71
N GLU A 1169 51.79 28.31 -6.30
CA GLU A 1169 51.59 28.13 -7.73
C GLU A 1169 50.39 27.21 -7.98
N PHE A 1170 49.57 27.57 -8.98
CA PHE A 1170 48.48 26.73 -9.43
C PHE A 1170 49.03 25.53 -10.22
N VAL A 1171 48.61 24.32 -9.83
CA VAL A 1171 49.07 23.06 -10.41
C VAL A 1171 47.98 22.28 -11.14
N GLY A 1172 46.79 22.87 -11.30
CA GLY A 1172 45.63 22.25 -11.95
C GLY A 1172 44.64 21.68 -10.94
N VAL A 1173 44.05 20.54 -11.26
CA VAL A 1173 43.26 19.72 -10.32
C VAL A 1173 44.17 18.69 -9.65
N THR A 1174 43.66 17.94 -8.67
CA THR A 1174 44.45 16.89 -8.00
C THR A 1174 44.95 15.85 -9.00
N PRO A 1175 46.28 15.68 -9.18
CA PRO A 1175 46.82 14.64 -10.03
C PRO A 1175 46.38 13.24 -9.55
N LEU A 1176 46.06 12.35 -10.49
CA LEU A 1176 45.60 10.97 -10.21
C LEU A 1176 46.52 10.22 -9.23
N GLU A 1177 47.83 10.39 -9.35
CA GLU A 1177 48.81 9.79 -8.43
C GLU A 1177 48.63 10.22 -6.97
N LEU A 1178 48.21 11.47 -6.75
CA LEU A 1178 47.91 11.98 -5.41
C LEU A 1178 46.50 11.54 -4.97
N VAL A 1179 45.51 11.52 -5.86
CA VAL A 1179 44.17 10.97 -5.55
C VAL A 1179 44.29 9.52 -5.07
N PHE A 1180 45.02 8.67 -5.81
CA PHE A 1180 45.26 7.28 -5.41
C PHE A 1180 45.96 7.17 -4.07
N ARG A 1181 47.06 7.91 -3.87
CA ARG A 1181 47.76 7.96 -2.57
C ARG A 1181 46.82 8.35 -1.42
N ASN A 1182 45.97 9.35 -1.64
CA ASN A 1182 45.04 9.83 -0.63
C ASN A 1182 43.93 8.82 -0.36
N LEU A 1183 43.39 8.18 -1.40
CA LEU A 1183 42.37 7.13 -1.27
C LEU A 1183 42.93 5.87 -0.61
N ASP A 1184 44.15 5.45 -0.94
CA ASP A 1184 44.87 4.36 -0.26
C ASP A 1184 45.03 4.67 1.23
N TYR A 1185 45.43 5.91 1.54
CA TYR A 1185 45.56 6.34 2.94
C TYR A 1185 44.24 6.29 3.68
N ILE A 1186 43.16 6.81 3.08
CA ILE A 1186 41.81 6.74 3.64
C ILE A 1186 41.44 5.27 3.84
N TYR A 1187 41.58 4.44 2.81
CA TYR A 1187 41.31 3.01 2.85
C TYR A 1187 42.03 2.33 4.02
N ASP A 1188 43.33 2.60 4.22
CA ASP A 1188 44.15 1.96 5.24
C ASP A 1188 43.90 2.48 6.68
N HIS A 1189 43.49 3.74 6.84
CA HIS A 1189 43.50 4.43 8.13
C HIS A 1189 42.10 4.70 8.71
N VAL A 1190 41.02 4.48 7.95
CA VAL A 1190 39.65 4.55 8.50
C VAL A 1190 39.38 3.38 9.45
N LYS A 1191 38.72 3.66 10.59
CA LYS A 1191 38.42 2.65 11.60
C LYS A 1191 37.27 1.76 11.17
N GLY A 1192 37.29 0.49 11.59
CA GLY A 1192 36.20 -0.46 11.33
C GLY A 1192 36.21 -1.13 9.95
N LYS A 1193 37.14 -0.76 9.06
CA LYS A 1193 37.23 -1.26 7.67
C LYS A 1193 35.90 -1.18 6.90
N PRO A 1194 35.26 -0.01 6.82
CA PRO A 1194 34.00 0.19 6.10
C PRO A 1194 34.10 -0.15 4.62
N ILE A 1195 32.94 -0.35 3.98
CA ILE A 1195 32.81 -0.24 2.53
C ILE A 1195 32.97 1.23 2.15
N ILE A 1196 33.82 1.53 1.18
CA ILE A 1196 34.04 2.88 0.68
C ILE A 1196 33.37 3.00 -0.68
N ILE A 1197 32.29 3.77 -0.77
CA ILE A 1197 31.56 4.04 -2.01
C ILE A 1197 32.03 5.39 -2.55
N LEU A 1198 32.66 5.38 -3.71
CA LEU A 1198 33.07 6.58 -4.42
C LEU A 1198 31.97 7.05 -5.36
N LEU A 1199 31.52 8.29 -5.20
CA LEU A 1199 30.59 8.93 -6.13
C LEU A 1199 31.38 9.67 -7.22
N LEU A 1200 31.18 9.27 -8.47
CA LEU A 1200 31.84 9.85 -9.64
C LEU A 1200 30.92 10.81 -10.38
N GLY A 1201 31.49 11.85 -10.96
CA GLY A 1201 30.74 12.87 -11.68
C GLY A 1201 30.19 12.40 -13.02
N SER A 1202 29.20 13.15 -13.52
CA SER A 1202 28.53 12.81 -14.79
C SER A 1202 29.43 13.03 -16.01
N GLU A 1203 29.45 12.04 -16.89
CA GLU A 1203 30.14 12.04 -18.20
C GLU A 1203 29.26 12.65 -19.31
N VAL A 1204 27.98 12.93 -19.00
CA VAL A 1204 27.03 13.62 -19.88
C VAL A 1204 27.23 15.12 -19.74
N ASP A 1205 27.22 15.82 -20.88
CA ASP A 1205 27.40 17.26 -20.92
C ASP A 1205 26.12 17.97 -20.44
N TYR A 1206 26.25 18.94 -19.53
CA TYR A 1206 25.16 19.87 -19.20
C TYR A 1206 25.13 21.01 -20.23
N GLU A 1207 23.95 21.28 -20.80
CA GLU A 1207 23.80 22.24 -21.91
C GLU A 1207 23.76 23.71 -21.45
N GLY A 1208 23.64 23.99 -20.14
CA GLY A 1208 23.60 25.34 -19.61
C GLY A 1208 24.99 26.00 -19.50
N ASP A 1209 25.01 27.33 -19.65
CA ASP A 1209 26.24 28.12 -19.51
C ASP A 1209 26.64 28.25 -18.03
N ASN A 1210 27.69 27.53 -17.62
CA ASN A 1210 28.35 27.72 -16.34
C ASN A 1210 29.88 27.65 -16.49
N GLU A 1211 30.53 28.81 -16.45
CA GLU A 1211 31.98 28.97 -16.64
C GLU A 1211 32.79 28.17 -15.58
N GLU A 1212 32.23 28.00 -14.38
CA GLU A 1212 32.89 27.31 -13.27
C GLU A 1212 33.09 25.82 -13.54
N PHE A 1213 32.16 25.18 -14.25
CA PHE A 1213 32.13 23.73 -14.51
C PHE A 1213 32.40 23.39 -15.99
N ASN A 1214 32.80 24.37 -16.79
CA ASN A 1214 33.06 24.18 -18.22
C ASN A 1214 34.15 23.12 -18.45
N GLY A 1215 33.88 22.17 -19.37
CA GLY A 1215 34.79 21.07 -19.72
C GLY A 1215 34.91 19.97 -18.65
N LEU A 1216 34.09 19.98 -17.60
CA LEU A 1216 34.21 19.03 -16.49
C LEU A 1216 33.69 17.62 -16.86
N SER A 1217 32.62 17.51 -17.65
CA SER A 1217 32.12 16.24 -18.21
C SER A 1217 33.16 15.52 -19.08
N GLU A 1218 33.92 16.28 -19.90
CA GLU A 1218 35.05 15.74 -20.68
C GLU A 1218 36.14 15.20 -19.75
N TYR A 1219 36.44 15.93 -18.67
CA TYR A 1219 37.40 15.45 -17.67
C TYR A 1219 36.89 14.19 -16.94
N HIS A 1220 35.60 14.10 -16.60
CA HIS A 1220 35.01 12.89 -16.02
C HIS A 1220 35.12 11.68 -16.96
N ARG A 1221 34.97 11.86 -18.28
CA ARG A 1221 35.16 10.77 -19.27
C ARG A 1221 36.56 10.17 -19.24
N ASP A 1222 37.57 10.97 -18.94
CA ASP A 1222 38.96 10.51 -18.79
C ASP A 1222 39.25 9.96 -17.37
N PHE A 1223 38.67 10.59 -16.34
CA PHE A 1223 38.95 10.32 -14.93
C PHE A 1223 38.19 9.08 -14.39
N ASN A 1224 36.90 8.96 -14.71
CA ASN A 1224 36.03 7.92 -14.13
C ASN A 1224 36.45 6.48 -14.46
N PRO A 1225 36.87 6.12 -15.70
CA PRO A 1225 37.35 4.77 -15.99
C PRO A 1225 38.56 4.39 -15.14
N ILE A 1226 39.46 5.33 -14.88
CA ILE A 1226 40.69 5.13 -14.11
C ILE A 1226 40.38 4.91 -12.62
N ILE A 1227 39.44 5.68 -12.06
CA ILE A 1227 38.99 5.48 -10.67
C ILE A 1227 38.25 4.15 -10.50
N ARG A 1228 37.47 3.73 -11.50
CA ARG A 1228 36.81 2.42 -11.50
C ARG A 1228 37.82 1.28 -11.44
N GLU A 1229 38.84 1.31 -12.30
CA GLU A 1229 39.92 0.31 -12.30
C GLU A 1229 40.67 0.30 -10.95
N PHE A 1230 40.97 1.47 -10.38
CA PHE A 1230 41.56 1.58 -9.06
C PHE A 1230 40.67 0.99 -7.94
N ALA A 1231 39.36 1.26 -7.96
CA ALA A 1231 38.43 0.73 -6.98
C ALA A 1231 38.24 -0.79 -7.12
N ASP A 1232 38.30 -1.35 -8.34
CA ASP A 1232 38.24 -2.79 -8.59
C ASP A 1232 39.42 -3.56 -7.97
N ASP A 1233 40.59 -2.92 -7.86
CA ASP A 1233 41.76 -3.46 -7.16
C ASP A 1233 41.62 -3.43 -5.62
N HIS A 1234 40.55 -2.83 -5.09
CA HIS A 1234 40.25 -2.73 -3.66
C HIS A 1234 38.95 -3.45 -3.29
N ASP A 1235 39.07 -4.56 -2.58
CA ASP A 1235 37.95 -5.42 -2.15
C ASP A 1235 36.77 -4.66 -1.47
N ARG A 1236 37.08 -3.65 -0.65
CA ARG A 1236 36.10 -2.84 0.10
C ARG A 1236 35.72 -1.54 -0.60
N MET A 1237 36.24 -1.25 -1.79
CA MET A 1237 35.90 -0.02 -2.52
C MET A 1237 34.88 -0.34 -3.61
N LYS A 1238 33.89 0.54 -3.74
CA LYS A 1238 32.80 0.46 -4.72
C LYS A 1238 32.62 1.82 -5.38
N VAL A 1239 32.00 1.83 -6.54
CA VAL A 1239 31.81 3.03 -7.34
C VAL A 1239 30.33 3.16 -7.71
N ILE A 1240 29.82 4.39 -7.64
CA ILE A 1240 28.55 4.80 -8.23
C ILE A 1240 28.86 5.90 -9.24
N ASN A 1241 28.55 5.67 -10.51
CA ASN A 1241 28.72 6.66 -11.57
C ASN A 1241 27.42 7.44 -11.76
N LEU A 1242 27.44 8.75 -11.51
CA LEU A 1242 26.24 9.58 -11.66
C LEU A 1242 25.70 9.60 -13.10
N THR A 1243 26.56 9.29 -14.07
CA THR A 1243 26.19 9.13 -15.48
C THR A 1243 25.05 8.12 -15.68
N ASP A 1244 25.02 7.05 -14.88
CA ASP A 1244 24.07 5.94 -15.06
C ASP A 1244 22.62 6.35 -14.74
N PHE A 1245 22.44 7.46 -14.03
CA PHE A 1245 21.13 7.98 -13.61
C PHE A 1245 20.72 9.27 -14.33
N VAL A 1246 21.56 9.78 -15.23
CA VAL A 1246 21.26 10.97 -16.05
C VAL A 1246 20.74 10.50 -17.41
N HIS A 1247 19.46 10.74 -17.67
CA HIS A 1247 18.80 10.34 -18.92
C HIS A 1247 18.43 11.53 -19.79
N SER A 1248 18.34 12.73 -19.20
CA SER A 1248 17.97 13.96 -19.89
C SER A 1248 18.60 15.20 -19.25
N GLN A 1249 18.47 16.36 -19.92
CA GLN A 1249 18.92 17.64 -19.34
C GLN A 1249 18.09 18.07 -18.12
N GLU A 1250 16.87 17.56 -17.94
CA GLU A 1250 16.02 17.85 -16.77
C GLU A 1250 16.53 17.17 -15.49
N ASP A 1251 17.46 16.21 -15.63
CA ASP A 1251 18.13 15.58 -14.50
C ASP A 1251 19.23 16.45 -13.88
N TYR A 1252 19.61 17.55 -14.53
CA TYR A 1252 20.46 18.60 -13.97
C TYR A 1252 19.61 19.76 -13.43
N ILE A 1253 20.04 20.36 -12.32
CA ILE A 1253 19.38 21.55 -11.76
C ILE A 1253 19.93 22.82 -12.42
N ASP A 1254 21.24 23.04 -12.35
CA ASP A 1254 21.89 24.26 -12.84
C ASP A 1254 23.36 24.05 -13.29
N SER A 1255 23.92 22.85 -13.10
CA SER A 1255 25.30 22.50 -13.47
C SER A 1255 25.47 20.99 -13.60
N VAL A 1256 26.60 20.56 -14.17
CA VAL A 1256 26.97 19.13 -14.32
C VAL A 1256 27.19 18.39 -12.98
N ASN A 1257 27.28 19.14 -11.88
CA ASN A 1257 27.48 18.60 -10.53
C ASN A 1257 26.22 18.71 -9.64
N HIS A 1258 25.12 19.33 -10.10
CA HIS A 1258 23.88 19.46 -9.33
C HIS A 1258 22.73 18.72 -10.03
N PHE A 1259 22.11 17.77 -9.34
CA PHE A 1259 21.18 16.83 -9.95
C PHE A 1259 19.76 16.92 -9.39
N SER A 1260 18.78 16.43 -10.14
CA SER A 1260 17.38 16.36 -9.70
C SER A 1260 17.22 15.39 -8.53
N ARG A 1261 16.12 15.54 -7.77
CA ARG A 1261 15.80 14.61 -6.65
C ARG A 1261 15.69 13.14 -7.10
N ASN A 1262 15.30 12.89 -8.35
CA ASN A 1262 15.19 11.53 -8.89
C ASN A 1262 16.57 10.87 -9.03
N VAL A 1263 17.57 11.63 -9.48
CA VAL A 1263 18.97 11.15 -9.55
C VAL A 1263 19.47 10.78 -8.15
N TYR A 1264 19.29 11.65 -7.15
CA TYR A 1264 19.70 11.36 -5.77
C TYR A 1264 18.92 10.20 -5.14
N TYR A 1265 17.65 10.00 -5.51
CA TYR A 1265 16.87 8.82 -5.09
C TYR A 1265 17.48 7.52 -5.65
N ASN A 1266 17.85 7.50 -6.93
CA ASN A 1266 18.47 6.31 -7.55
C ASN A 1266 19.87 6.03 -6.95
N VAL A 1267 20.65 7.08 -6.68
CA VAL A 1267 21.94 6.97 -5.97
C VAL A 1267 21.75 6.38 -4.57
N ALA A 1268 20.72 6.81 -3.83
CA ALA A 1268 20.39 6.22 -2.53
C ALA A 1268 20.05 4.72 -2.67
N GLY A 1269 19.30 4.34 -3.70
CA GLY A 1269 19.01 2.95 -4.04
C GLY A 1269 20.26 2.09 -4.24
N GLU A 1270 21.26 2.59 -4.97
CA GLU A 1270 22.54 1.88 -5.15
C GLU A 1270 23.38 1.79 -3.87
N ILE A 1271 23.37 2.84 -3.04
CA ILE A 1271 24.01 2.79 -1.71
C ILE A 1271 23.37 1.67 -0.87
N VAL A 1272 22.03 1.57 -0.88
CA VAL A 1272 21.29 0.50 -0.19
C VAL A 1272 21.60 -0.88 -0.80
N ARG A 1273 21.75 -1.00 -2.12
CA ARG A 1273 22.15 -2.25 -2.77
C ARG A 1273 23.52 -2.72 -2.26
N TYR A 1274 24.53 -1.84 -2.25
CA TYR A 1274 25.86 -2.18 -1.74
C TYR A 1274 25.86 -2.52 -0.26
N ILE A 1275 25.01 -1.88 0.54
CA ILE A 1275 24.79 -2.23 1.95
C ILE A 1275 24.27 -3.66 2.06
N ASN A 1276 23.16 -3.98 1.40
CA ASN A 1276 22.50 -5.29 1.49
C ASN A 1276 23.35 -6.45 0.93
N GLU A 1277 24.27 -6.18 0.00
CA GLU A 1277 25.18 -7.19 -0.56
C GLU A 1277 26.33 -7.56 0.39
N ASN A 1278 26.71 -6.69 1.31
CA ASN A 1278 27.99 -6.78 2.03
C ASN A 1278 27.86 -6.71 3.57
N LEU A 1279 26.72 -6.28 4.10
CA LEU A 1279 26.40 -6.16 5.53
C LEU A 1279 25.12 -6.93 5.83
#